data_AF-A0A3E0DWP4-F1
#
_entry.id   AF-A0A3E0DWP4-F1
#
_cell.length_a   1.000
_cell.length_b   1.000
_cell.length_c   1.000
_cell.angle_alpha   90.00
_cell.angle_beta   90.00
_cell.angle_gamma   90.00
#
_symmetry.space_group_name_H-M   'P 1'
#
loop_
_entity.id
_entity.type
_entity.pdbx_description
1 polymer ?
#
loop_
_entity_poly.entity_id
_entity_poly.type
_entity_poly.pdbx_seq_one_letter_code
_entity_poly.pdbx_strand_id
1 'polypeptide(L)'
;MKNLVFYFILFFPIIAFSQIKGDVTIDWIENKTESTSKTKSEAPVFKGNSYLYDTFNQALYYNLNLKNNTDLDVNSIEIINVTYESVPTSFIGKIDPISIPTSIKSDLYSTKSRNITQNFLRISPIIKTNSGYKRIKSFSYTVNNNFTKKITSLKKRLSISNSVLASGDWYRFYVEKSGVYKISRDFLQQLGINLNGINPKKIKIYGNGGKMLPLANSTFYPLDLNENSIQIQGENDGVFNSEDYILFYAEGITNWNEESQTNLNLYDTKSYYYITIQGDDGKRILDTAQPTAPSTTTLTSYDDYQFHEIDKTNIAQVGRQWVGESFEINENQEFTFDFPNIDTSVPANLNISFASAAYTPTSFKITANGIDIGTVSFIPLLSGEEKQYDSQKLSNTSFTASSNIKIKLTYDNNGVPGSKGFLDFIQLKAKSKLEGSGKQFHFQYNLAGSNLGVVSYNFSNASSISQIWNITDIYNVTKTENKDGNLFSFKANLGELQKYIAVDPNDYYTPLKESKTKIGNINIKGTVFKNSQGQFQDIDYIIITPDFLRSQAERLASFHRVNSKLNVKILTLESIYQEFSSGKQDVAAIRNCIKYIYDNASSDDKKVRYINLFGDASFDYKNRIANNNNIVPIYESKISNTIAEASFASDDFYGLMDDNEGNIDNPLYKYGGIDIAVGRMLISNTTQASEMVNKVFEYYDKKSYGSWRNNYIAIADDTDVPGDATLQYRQNTLADEIQIQKPFLNVSKILLDSYVQESSSGGERYPKAKSEFYNEFEKGALIFNYLGHGGEDGLSKERIWDKADSQSVNNQFKYPLFITITCEFSRFDNPLRPTAGEYIYWNAKGGAISLISTTRTIQKTGAENFNDIFLKNLLAYGSNQYVSIAEALRISKNEKPSGQTNVVLYLGDPALFLAIPKPKIILTKVNDIPVNQSIPDFKSLAKMKISGQITDENNIPITNYSGVVSAILFDKSITKSTLNNDGSSPAMNFTTLGETIFRGNASVNNGQFDCSFIVPKDIRIPVGNGKLSFYSQQNQVLDDVSGYDATIKIGGINENAATDNNSPKVKLYMNDQTFVSGGITNESPIFIAYMEDENGINTAAGIGHDIMAVLDGDVSNPVILNDYYQTELDSYSNGNLHFPFRNLKTGLHTITFTVWDVYNNATTSEIQFVVVGNETVTLTNVLNYPNPCVNYTEFWFTHNKPNEPLEVQVQVLTITGKVVWTKNKTITTPGFLAREITWDTRDDFGNRIGKGVYVYKLTVKATLSNKKVEKIEKLVIL
;
A
#
# COMPACT_ATOMS: atom_id res chain seq x y z
N MET A 1 47.50 59.72 -22.49
CA MET A 1 46.09 59.63 -22.02
C MET A 1 45.15 58.78 -22.90
N LYS A 2 45.61 58.08 -23.96
CA LYS A 2 44.74 57.20 -24.78
C LYS A 2 44.82 55.69 -24.45
N ASN A 3 45.74 55.25 -23.59
CA ASN A 3 45.90 53.82 -23.22
C ASN A 3 45.37 53.47 -21.82
N LEU A 4 44.78 54.41 -21.08
CA LEU A 4 44.26 54.17 -19.72
C LEU A 4 42.74 53.89 -19.69
N VAL A 5 42.01 54.23 -20.76
CA VAL A 5 40.57 53.94 -20.88
C VAL A 5 40.32 52.49 -21.33
N PHE A 6 41.27 51.89 -22.07
CA PHE A 6 41.12 50.50 -22.54
C PHE A 6 41.33 49.46 -21.43
N TYR A 7 42.15 49.75 -20.43
CA TYR A 7 42.36 48.87 -19.27
C TYR A 7 41.27 48.99 -18.19
N PHE A 8 40.49 50.09 -18.16
CA PHE A 8 39.39 50.25 -17.21
C PHE A 8 38.10 49.52 -17.63
N ILE A 9 37.93 49.20 -18.92
CA ILE A 9 36.78 48.43 -19.43
C ILE A 9 37.00 46.92 -19.32
N LEU A 10 38.26 46.46 -19.23
CA LEU A 10 38.61 45.03 -19.15
C LEU A 10 38.57 44.44 -17.71
N PHE A 11 38.32 45.27 -16.68
CA PHE A 11 38.23 44.85 -15.28
C PHE A 11 36.83 45.04 -14.66
N PHE A 12 35.80 45.32 -15.46
CA PHE A 12 34.44 45.09 -14.99
C PHE A 12 34.20 43.57 -15.04
N PRO A 13 33.98 42.88 -13.90
CA PRO A 13 33.46 41.54 -13.97
C PRO A 13 32.08 41.68 -14.63
N ILE A 14 31.96 41.17 -15.86
CA ILE A 14 30.65 40.89 -16.43
C ILE A 14 30.08 39.81 -15.52
N ILE A 15 29.34 40.23 -14.49
CA ILE A 15 28.50 39.34 -13.70
C ILE A 15 27.35 38.97 -14.64
N ALA A 16 27.60 37.98 -15.52
CA ALA A 16 26.55 37.35 -16.28
C ALA A 16 25.72 36.54 -15.28
N PHE A 17 24.64 37.14 -14.79
CA PHE A 17 23.62 36.39 -14.06
C PHE A 17 23.05 35.35 -15.03
N SER A 18 23.29 34.08 -14.74
CA SER A 18 22.62 33.00 -15.46
C SER A 18 21.13 33.09 -15.12
N GLN A 19 20.31 33.40 -16.11
CA GLN A 19 18.86 33.45 -15.99
C GLN A 19 18.28 32.25 -16.74
N ILE A 20 17.42 31.49 -16.08
CA ILE A 20 16.64 30.45 -16.73
C ILE A 20 15.43 31.12 -17.38
N LYS A 21 15.21 30.86 -18.65
CA LYS A 21 14.06 31.37 -19.39
C LYS A 21 13.46 30.27 -20.26
N GLY A 22 12.15 30.33 -20.48
CA GLY A 22 11.46 29.41 -21.38
C GLY A 22 10.17 30.01 -21.91
N ASP A 23 9.76 29.53 -23.08
CA ASP A 23 8.50 29.85 -23.74
C ASP A 23 7.56 28.65 -23.62
N VAL A 24 6.30 28.91 -23.29
CA VAL A 24 5.27 27.89 -23.04
C VAL A 24 4.04 28.19 -23.87
N THR A 25 3.53 27.17 -24.55
CA THR A 25 2.22 27.17 -25.21
C THR A 25 1.29 26.22 -24.46
N ILE A 26 0.05 26.65 -24.22
CA ILE A 26 -1.00 25.83 -23.60
C ILE A 26 -1.97 25.37 -24.70
N ASP A 27 -1.92 24.09 -25.02
CA ASP A 27 -2.74 23.45 -26.06
C ASP A 27 -4.09 23.00 -25.50
N TRP A 28 -5.03 23.94 -25.38
CA TRP A 28 -6.41 23.66 -24.94
C TRP A 28 -7.14 22.65 -25.83
N ILE A 29 -7.95 21.81 -25.21
CA ILE A 29 -8.82 20.85 -25.89
C ILE A 29 -10.25 21.40 -25.87
N GLU A 30 -10.77 21.82 -27.02
CA GLU A 30 -12.12 22.40 -27.10
C GLU A 30 -13.22 21.36 -26.84
N ASN A 31 -14.30 21.79 -26.17
CA ASN A 31 -15.52 21.01 -25.94
C ASN A 31 -15.34 19.67 -25.18
N LYS A 32 -14.25 19.51 -24.41
CA LYS A 32 -14.06 18.37 -23.50
C LYS A 32 -13.95 18.82 -22.06
N THR A 33 -14.59 18.06 -21.19
CA THR A 33 -14.69 18.28 -19.76
C THR A 33 -14.30 16.98 -19.04
N GLU A 34 -13.59 17.07 -17.91
CA GLU A 34 -13.22 15.89 -17.12
C GLU A 34 -14.41 15.27 -16.38
N SER A 35 -14.27 13.99 -16.01
CA SER A 35 -15.19 13.31 -15.10
C SER A 35 -14.44 12.22 -14.34
N THR A 36 -14.90 11.94 -13.12
CA THR A 36 -14.52 10.74 -12.37
C THR A 36 -15.62 9.68 -12.55
N SER A 37 -15.36 8.45 -12.11
CA SER A 37 -16.29 7.31 -12.17
C SER A 37 -17.66 7.57 -11.53
N LYS A 38 -17.74 8.54 -10.61
CA LYS A 38 -18.97 8.88 -9.87
C LYS A 38 -19.41 10.34 -10.10
N THR A 39 -18.49 11.28 -10.39
CA THR A 39 -18.81 12.71 -10.60
C THR A 39 -18.52 13.23 -12.00
N LYS A 40 -19.49 13.96 -12.58
CA LYS A 40 -19.28 14.82 -13.76
C LYS A 40 -18.59 16.13 -13.33
N SER A 41 -17.28 16.07 -13.09
CA SER A 41 -16.46 17.25 -12.76
C SER A 41 -16.05 18.01 -14.03
N GLU A 42 -16.99 18.74 -14.63
CA GLU A 42 -16.75 19.35 -15.94
C GLU A 42 -15.76 20.53 -15.87
N ALA A 43 -14.45 20.29 -15.92
CA ALA A 43 -13.42 21.35 -15.96
C ALA A 43 -12.73 21.41 -17.33
N PRO A 44 -12.30 22.61 -17.80
CA PRO A 44 -11.42 22.77 -18.95
C PRO A 44 -10.18 21.87 -18.92
N VAL A 45 -9.78 21.35 -20.08
CA VAL A 45 -8.61 20.48 -20.23
C VAL A 45 -7.65 21.04 -21.30
N PHE A 46 -6.36 20.82 -21.11
CA PHE A 46 -5.32 21.09 -22.10
C PHE A 46 -4.38 19.89 -22.23
N LYS A 47 -3.75 19.75 -23.40
CA LYS A 47 -2.85 18.63 -23.69
C LYS A 47 -1.56 18.73 -22.87
N GLY A 48 -1.01 17.56 -22.57
CA GLY A 48 0.32 17.41 -22.01
C GLY A 48 0.32 17.17 -20.49
N ASN A 49 1.53 17.08 -19.97
CA ASN A 49 1.81 16.57 -18.62
C ASN A 49 1.76 17.63 -17.52
N SER A 50 1.43 18.88 -17.86
CA SER A 50 1.40 20.01 -16.93
C SER A 50 -0.02 20.28 -16.39
N TYR A 51 -1.01 19.47 -16.76
CA TYR A 51 -2.39 19.60 -16.29
C TYR A 51 -2.51 19.18 -14.82
N LEU A 52 -3.13 20.03 -14.00
CA LEU A 52 -3.40 19.75 -12.60
C LEU A 52 -4.75 20.35 -12.21
N TYR A 53 -5.72 19.50 -11.88
CA TYR A 53 -7.04 19.91 -11.38
C TYR A 53 -7.25 19.41 -9.96
N ASP A 54 -7.43 20.35 -9.03
CA ASP A 54 -7.80 20.10 -7.64
C ASP A 54 -9.31 19.90 -7.55
N THR A 55 -9.75 18.66 -7.35
CA THR A 55 -11.18 18.30 -7.26
C THR A 55 -11.88 18.92 -6.07
N PHE A 56 -11.18 19.07 -4.95
CA PHE A 56 -11.75 19.48 -3.69
C PHE A 56 -11.99 20.99 -3.68
N ASN A 57 -10.98 21.77 -4.08
CA ASN A 57 -11.11 23.22 -4.24
C ASN A 57 -11.71 23.62 -5.59
N GLN A 58 -11.97 22.66 -6.48
CA GLN A 58 -12.43 22.85 -7.85
C GLN A 58 -11.56 23.88 -8.61
N ALA A 59 -10.24 23.77 -8.47
CA ALA A 59 -9.27 24.75 -8.97
C ALA A 59 -8.36 24.14 -10.04
N LEU A 60 -8.10 24.89 -11.12
CA LEU A 60 -7.26 24.45 -12.24
C LEU A 60 -5.90 25.16 -12.24
N TYR A 61 -4.82 24.39 -12.44
CA TYR A 61 -3.45 24.87 -12.49
C TYR A 61 -2.70 24.32 -13.71
N TYR A 62 -1.69 25.07 -14.17
CA TYR A 62 -0.66 24.58 -15.07
C TYR A 62 0.65 24.43 -14.28
N ASN A 63 1.17 23.21 -14.13
CA ASN A 63 2.33 22.88 -13.31
C ASN A 63 3.49 22.35 -14.18
N LEU A 64 4.50 23.19 -14.42
CA LEU A 64 5.64 22.89 -15.30
C LEU A 64 6.87 22.47 -14.50
N ASN A 65 7.43 21.30 -14.83
CA ASN A 65 8.75 20.90 -14.33
C ASN A 65 9.86 21.57 -15.18
N LEU A 66 10.72 22.36 -14.53
CA LEU A 66 11.81 23.11 -15.18
C LEU A 66 13.06 22.25 -15.48
N LYS A 67 13.08 20.99 -15.03
CA LYS A 67 14.14 19.98 -15.29
C LYS A 67 15.57 20.45 -15.01
N ASN A 68 15.76 21.27 -13.99
CA ASN A 68 17.06 21.73 -13.53
C ASN A 68 17.38 21.19 -12.13
N ASN A 69 18.63 20.79 -11.91
CA ASN A 69 19.09 20.18 -10.64
C ASN A 69 19.75 21.20 -9.70
N THR A 70 19.32 22.47 -9.75
CA THR A 70 19.87 23.56 -8.92
C THR A 70 18.76 24.22 -8.14
N ASP A 71 19.05 24.69 -6.93
CA ASP A 71 18.12 25.52 -6.17
C ASP A 71 17.89 26.84 -6.91
N LEU A 72 16.63 27.26 -7.02
CA LEU A 72 16.23 28.52 -7.63
C LEU A 72 15.76 29.50 -6.56
N ASP A 73 15.95 30.80 -6.81
CA ASP A 73 15.32 31.83 -6.00
C ASP A 73 13.81 31.84 -6.31
N VAL A 74 13.04 31.22 -5.42
CA VAL A 74 11.58 31.07 -5.53
C VAL A 74 10.83 32.40 -5.67
N ASN A 75 11.44 33.51 -5.23
CA ASN A 75 10.85 34.85 -5.32
C ASN A 75 11.21 35.58 -6.62
N SER A 76 12.06 35.00 -7.48
CA SER A 76 12.58 35.64 -8.69
C SER A 76 11.81 35.32 -9.97
N ILE A 77 10.68 34.60 -9.87
CA ILE A 77 9.87 34.23 -11.02
C ILE A 77 9.16 35.45 -11.60
N GLU A 78 9.33 35.67 -12.90
CA GLU A 78 8.58 36.65 -13.67
C GLU A 78 7.88 35.96 -14.85
N ILE A 79 6.59 36.26 -15.04
CA ILE A 79 5.78 35.81 -16.17
C ILE A 79 5.62 36.98 -17.14
N ILE A 80 6.09 36.80 -18.38
CA ILE A 80 6.13 37.84 -19.42
C ILE A 80 5.51 37.32 -20.72
N ASN A 81 5.30 38.20 -21.70
CA ASN A 81 4.78 37.86 -23.04
C ASN A 81 3.49 37.02 -23.05
N VAL A 82 2.59 37.23 -22.09
CA VAL A 82 1.36 36.43 -21.97
C VAL A 82 0.38 36.78 -23.07
N THR A 83 -0.08 35.76 -23.79
CA THR A 83 -1.16 35.86 -24.78
C THR A 83 -2.43 35.24 -24.21
N TYR A 84 -3.53 36.00 -24.25
CA TYR A 84 -4.84 35.58 -23.74
C TYR A 84 -5.86 35.35 -24.85
N GLU A 85 -6.86 34.54 -24.53
CA GLU A 85 -8.08 34.36 -25.32
C GLU A 85 -9.30 34.48 -24.40
N SER A 86 -10.31 35.26 -24.83
CA SER A 86 -11.57 35.39 -24.09
C SER A 86 -12.42 34.13 -24.24
N VAL A 87 -13.03 33.67 -23.15
CA VAL A 87 -13.87 32.47 -23.14
C VAL A 87 -15.23 32.75 -22.49
N PRO A 88 -16.31 32.09 -22.94
CA PRO A 88 -17.63 32.23 -22.34
C PRO A 88 -17.66 31.66 -20.92
N THR A 89 -18.60 32.10 -20.09
CA THR A 89 -18.79 31.54 -18.73
C THR A 89 -19.02 30.03 -18.74
N SER A 90 -19.68 29.49 -19.77
CA SER A 90 -19.86 28.04 -19.92
C SER A 90 -18.54 27.27 -20.07
N PHE A 91 -17.45 27.92 -20.48
CA PHE A 91 -16.15 27.28 -20.63
C PHE A 91 -15.59 26.84 -19.28
N ILE A 92 -15.73 27.64 -18.21
CA ILE A 92 -15.11 27.32 -16.90
C ILE A 92 -15.73 26.07 -16.25
N GLY A 93 -16.92 25.65 -16.72
CA GLY A 93 -17.65 24.49 -16.22
C GLY A 93 -17.85 24.52 -14.71
N LYS A 94 -17.39 23.49 -14.00
CA LYS A 94 -17.46 23.34 -12.53
C LYS A 94 -16.21 23.80 -11.78
N ILE A 95 -15.36 24.65 -12.38
CA ILE A 95 -14.33 25.37 -11.59
C ILE A 95 -15.04 26.33 -10.65
N ASP A 96 -14.68 26.34 -9.36
CA ASP A 96 -15.24 27.30 -8.40
C ASP A 96 -14.83 28.73 -8.83
N PRO A 97 -15.78 29.63 -9.13
CA PRO A 97 -15.47 31.01 -9.50
C PRO A 97 -14.64 31.78 -8.47
N ILE A 98 -14.63 31.37 -7.20
CA ILE A 98 -13.80 31.93 -6.13
C ILE A 98 -12.33 31.53 -6.29
N SER A 99 -12.07 30.34 -6.84
CA SER A 99 -10.71 29.83 -7.08
C SER A 99 -9.99 30.54 -8.24
N ILE A 100 -10.75 31.15 -9.16
CA ILE A 100 -10.20 31.83 -10.35
C ILE A 100 -9.73 33.25 -9.97
N PRO A 101 -8.41 33.54 -10.06
CA PRO A 101 -7.89 34.84 -9.66
C PRO A 101 -8.18 35.93 -10.70
N THR A 102 -8.12 37.20 -10.28
CA THR A 102 -8.31 38.36 -11.17
C THR A 102 -7.05 38.74 -11.98
N SER A 103 -5.89 38.21 -11.59
CA SER A 103 -4.61 38.30 -12.29
C SER A 103 -3.91 36.94 -12.24
N ILE A 104 -2.88 36.74 -13.07
CA ILE A 104 -2.09 35.51 -13.01
C ILE A 104 -1.45 35.40 -11.63
N LYS A 105 -1.71 34.27 -10.97
CA LYS A 105 -0.94 33.81 -9.81
C LYS A 105 0.10 32.81 -10.31
N SER A 106 1.35 33.03 -9.95
CA SER A 106 2.47 32.15 -10.27
C SER A 106 3.27 31.84 -9.03
N ASP A 107 3.59 30.56 -8.82
CA ASP A 107 4.40 30.08 -7.71
C ASP A 107 5.57 29.25 -8.25
N LEU A 108 6.79 29.55 -7.84
CA LEU A 108 7.96 28.70 -8.04
C LEU A 108 8.23 27.90 -6.76
N TYR A 109 8.63 26.65 -6.90
CA TYR A 109 9.07 25.83 -5.78
C TYR A 109 10.07 24.77 -6.17
N SER A 110 10.82 24.33 -5.16
CA SER A 110 11.79 23.26 -5.29
C SER A 110 11.40 22.13 -4.36
N THR A 111 11.45 20.91 -4.86
CA THR A 111 11.39 19.69 -4.07
C THR A 111 12.76 19.04 -4.13
N LYS A 112 13.18 18.41 -3.05
CA LYS A 112 14.43 17.68 -3.00
C LYS A 112 14.13 16.25 -2.59
N SER A 113 14.71 15.32 -3.33
CA SER A 113 14.62 13.89 -3.08
C SER A 113 16.02 13.31 -3.14
N ARG A 114 16.54 12.88 -1.99
CA ARG A 114 17.96 12.52 -1.82
C ARG A 114 18.88 13.65 -2.30
N ASN A 115 19.60 13.42 -3.41
CA ASN A 115 20.54 14.36 -4.00
C ASN A 115 19.99 15.03 -5.27
N ILE A 116 18.73 14.81 -5.61
CA ILE A 116 18.06 15.38 -6.78
C ILE A 116 17.17 16.52 -6.32
N THR A 117 17.44 17.73 -6.81
CA THR A 117 16.53 18.88 -6.68
C THR A 117 15.71 19.00 -7.97
N GLN A 118 14.41 19.19 -7.85
CA GLN A 118 13.51 19.46 -8.97
C GLN A 118 12.79 20.78 -8.71
N ASN A 119 12.60 21.59 -9.76
CA ASN A 119 11.91 22.87 -9.65
C ASN A 119 10.66 22.88 -10.51
N PHE A 120 9.60 23.48 -9.97
CA PHE A 120 8.28 23.51 -10.56
C PHE A 120 7.72 24.92 -10.59
N LEU A 121 7.22 25.32 -11.75
CA LEU A 121 6.49 26.55 -11.97
C LEU A 121 5.01 26.24 -12.07
N ARG A 122 4.22 26.68 -11.08
CA ARG A 122 2.76 26.56 -11.07
C ARG A 122 2.14 27.90 -11.42
N ILE A 123 1.20 27.93 -12.36
CA ILE A 123 0.45 29.14 -12.71
C ILE A 123 -1.07 28.88 -12.75
N SER A 124 -1.87 29.94 -12.54
CA SER A 124 -3.30 29.95 -12.83
C SER A 124 -3.55 30.14 -14.34
N PRO A 125 -4.03 29.13 -15.09
CA PRO A 125 -4.16 29.20 -16.54
C PRO A 125 -5.39 29.99 -17.02
N ILE A 126 -6.30 30.32 -16.09
CA ILE A 126 -7.52 31.10 -16.33
C ILE A 126 -7.56 32.27 -15.35
N ILE A 127 -7.98 33.45 -15.81
CA ILE A 127 -8.22 34.63 -14.98
C ILE A 127 -9.64 35.16 -15.15
N LYS A 128 -10.15 35.80 -14.10
CA LYS A 128 -11.43 36.50 -14.09
C LYS A 128 -11.24 37.97 -14.48
N THR A 129 -12.06 38.47 -15.38
CA THR A 129 -12.10 39.88 -15.78
C THR A 129 -13.47 40.49 -15.52
N ASN A 130 -13.59 41.82 -15.63
CA ASN A 130 -14.87 42.51 -15.49
C ASN A 130 -15.93 42.07 -16.54
N SER A 131 -15.48 41.46 -17.65
CA SER A 131 -16.33 41.07 -18.78
C SER A 131 -16.45 39.55 -18.97
N GLY A 132 -16.03 38.74 -17.99
CA GLY A 132 -16.06 37.27 -18.07
C GLY A 132 -14.74 36.62 -17.69
N TYR A 133 -14.29 35.64 -18.47
CA TYR A 133 -13.06 34.88 -18.21
C TYR A 133 -12.11 34.94 -19.41
N LYS A 134 -10.80 34.85 -19.13
CA LYS A 134 -9.76 34.70 -20.15
C LYS A 134 -8.88 33.50 -19.82
N ARG A 135 -8.55 32.70 -20.82
CA ARG A 135 -7.56 31.62 -20.73
C ARG A 135 -6.21 32.06 -21.31
N ILE A 136 -5.12 31.54 -20.78
CA ILE A 136 -3.76 31.77 -21.31
C ILE A 136 -3.52 30.82 -22.50
N LYS A 137 -3.05 31.34 -23.63
CA LYS A 137 -2.62 30.55 -24.80
C LYS A 137 -1.13 30.29 -24.83
N SER A 138 -0.35 31.28 -24.42
CA SER A 138 1.09 31.17 -24.28
C SER A 138 1.62 32.20 -23.30
N PHE A 139 2.80 31.94 -22.75
CA PHE A 139 3.56 32.86 -21.92
C PHE A 139 5.04 32.52 -21.99
N SER A 140 5.89 33.48 -21.64
CA SER A 140 7.31 33.22 -21.35
C SER A 140 7.55 33.40 -19.84
N TYR A 141 8.57 32.74 -19.31
CA TYR A 141 8.99 32.94 -17.93
C TYR A 141 10.49 33.20 -17.83
N THR A 142 10.88 33.94 -16.80
CA THR A 142 12.27 34.16 -16.41
C THR A 142 12.45 33.91 -14.91
N VAL A 143 13.54 33.25 -14.54
CA VAL A 143 13.91 32.96 -13.14
C VAL A 143 15.39 33.25 -12.96
N ASN A 144 15.73 33.97 -11.90
CA ASN A 144 17.12 34.26 -11.58
C ASN A 144 17.74 33.10 -10.83
N ASN A 145 18.91 32.67 -11.30
CA ASN A 145 19.76 31.73 -10.58
C ASN A 145 20.62 32.53 -9.59
N ASN A 146 19.98 33.29 -8.69
CA ASN A 146 20.72 34.02 -7.68
C ASN A 146 21.28 33.01 -6.68
N PHE A 147 22.59 32.76 -6.77
CA PHE A 147 23.37 32.18 -5.68
C PHE A 147 23.37 33.16 -4.51
N THR A 148 22.24 33.31 -3.82
CA THR A 148 22.34 33.65 -2.41
C THR A 148 23.15 32.52 -1.81
N LYS A 149 24.37 32.81 -1.36
CA LYS A 149 25.04 31.98 -0.37
C LYS A 149 24.05 31.88 0.78
N LYS A 150 23.15 30.89 0.75
CA LYS A 150 22.58 30.36 1.97
C LYS A 150 23.81 30.07 2.79
N ILE A 151 23.96 30.80 3.89
CA ILE A 151 24.78 30.34 4.99
C ILE A 151 24.28 28.92 5.18
N THR A 152 25.07 27.95 4.73
CA THR A 152 24.89 26.56 5.11
C THR A 152 24.97 26.66 6.62
N SER A 153 23.81 26.73 7.28
CA SER A 153 23.77 26.30 8.66
C SER A 153 24.39 24.93 8.57
N LEU A 154 25.55 24.77 9.20
CA LEU A 154 26.15 23.46 9.38
C LEU A 154 24.98 22.61 9.90
N LYS A 155 24.46 21.69 9.07
CA LYS A 155 23.43 20.75 9.48
C LYS A 155 24.00 20.17 10.77
N LYS A 156 23.43 20.54 11.92
CA LYS A 156 23.90 20.05 13.20
C LYS A 156 23.44 18.60 13.20
N ARG A 157 24.26 17.70 12.62
CA ARG A 157 24.02 16.26 12.60
C ARG A 157 23.69 15.91 14.04
N LEU A 158 22.49 15.36 14.24
CA LEU A 158 22.09 14.89 15.56
C LEU A 158 23.15 13.89 15.99
N SER A 159 23.82 14.11 17.12
CA SER A 159 24.83 13.18 17.56
C SER A 159 24.16 11.87 17.98
N ILE A 160 24.67 10.73 17.52
CA ILE A 160 24.26 9.43 18.04
C ILE A 160 24.55 9.41 19.54
N SER A 161 23.50 9.28 20.33
CA SER A 161 23.55 9.23 21.79
C SER A 161 22.66 8.10 22.30
N ASN A 162 22.97 7.58 23.48
CA ASN A 162 22.10 6.61 24.13
C ASN A 162 20.80 7.30 24.57
N SER A 163 19.69 6.57 24.52
CA SER A 163 18.45 7.03 25.15
C SER A 163 18.64 7.13 26.67
N VAL A 164 17.91 8.04 27.31
CA VAL A 164 17.73 8.06 28.77
C VAL A 164 17.25 6.69 29.29
N LEU A 165 16.43 5.97 28.51
CA LEU A 165 15.94 4.63 28.86
C LEU A 165 16.96 3.51 28.60
N ALA A 166 18.17 3.81 28.16
CA ALA A 166 19.17 2.79 27.81
C ALA A 166 19.69 1.98 29.00
N SER A 167 19.59 2.55 30.20
CA SER A 167 20.03 1.93 31.45
C SER A 167 19.23 2.46 32.64
N GLY A 168 19.16 1.69 33.72
CA GLY A 168 18.49 2.06 34.96
C GLY A 168 17.25 1.21 35.25
N ASP A 169 16.66 1.45 36.42
CA ASP A 169 15.36 0.90 36.79
C ASP A 169 14.26 1.93 36.51
N TRP A 170 13.41 1.61 35.54
CA TRP A 170 12.35 2.48 35.04
C TRP A 170 10.96 1.92 35.31
N TYR A 171 10.08 2.78 35.81
CA TYR A 171 8.68 2.45 36.04
C TYR A 171 7.80 3.48 35.34
N ARG A 172 6.79 3.02 34.62
CA ARG A 172 5.88 3.83 33.82
C ARG A 172 4.54 3.99 34.52
N PHE A 173 4.00 5.19 34.43
CA PHE A 173 2.63 5.54 34.79
C PHE A 173 2.05 6.47 33.73
N TYR A 174 0.78 6.83 33.84
CA TYR A 174 0.15 7.75 32.89
C TYR A 174 -0.83 8.72 33.54
N VAL A 175 -1.14 9.78 32.81
CA VAL A 175 -2.15 10.79 33.15
C VAL A 175 -3.07 11.03 31.95
N GLU A 176 -4.25 11.57 32.21
CA GLU A 176 -5.25 11.89 31.18
C GLU A 176 -5.48 13.41 31.09
N LYS A 177 -5.50 14.09 32.25
CA LYS A 177 -5.74 15.53 32.38
C LYS A 177 -4.46 16.31 32.62
N SER A 178 -4.38 17.52 32.12
CA SER A 178 -3.30 18.45 32.45
C SER A 178 -3.51 19.05 33.84
N GLY A 179 -2.47 19.10 34.68
CA GLY A 179 -2.56 19.68 36.03
C GLY A 179 -1.40 19.28 36.95
N VAL A 180 -1.47 19.70 38.21
CA VAL A 180 -0.57 19.28 39.28
C VAL A 180 -1.04 17.94 39.86
N TYR A 181 -0.14 16.96 39.84
CA TYR A 181 -0.38 15.61 40.34
C TYR A 181 0.37 15.34 41.63
N LYS A 182 -0.28 14.65 42.57
CA LYS A 182 0.30 14.10 43.79
C LYS A 182 0.63 12.62 43.58
N ILE A 183 1.92 12.29 43.67
CA ILE A 183 2.40 10.91 43.72
C ILE A 183 2.72 10.56 45.18
N SER A 184 1.91 9.68 45.77
CA SER A 184 2.11 9.19 47.14
C SER A 184 3.12 8.04 47.22
N ARG A 185 3.63 7.77 48.43
CA ARG A 185 4.41 6.57 48.73
C ARG A 185 3.71 5.29 48.28
N ASP A 186 2.42 5.17 48.56
CA ASP A 186 1.62 3.99 48.18
C ASP A 186 1.56 3.81 46.66
N PHE A 187 1.40 4.91 45.90
CA PHE A 187 1.40 4.83 44.44
C PHE A 187 2.74 4.31 43.91
N LEU A 188 3.86 4.82 44.44
CA LEU A 188 5.20 4.33 44.06
C LEU A 188 5.38 2.84 44.38
N GLN A 189 4.88 2.37 45.53
CA GLN A 189 4.87 0.94 45.87
C GLN A 189 4.00 0.12 44.92
N GLN A 190 2.84 0.66 44.51
CA GLN A 190 1.96 0.03 43.53
C GLN A 190 2.55 -0.02 42.11
N LEU A 191 3.51 0.84 41.78
CA LEU A 191 4.34 0.72 40.59
C LEU A 191 5.39 -0.39 40.71
N GLY A 192 5.65 -0.91 41.91
CA GLY A 192 6.65 -1.92 42.20
C GLY A 192 8.00 -1.36 42.65
N ILE A 193 8.06 -0.09 43.07
CA ILE A 193 9.29 0.56 43.52
C ILE A 193 9.56 0.20 44.99
N ASN A 194 10.76 -0.30 45.29
CA ASN A 194 11.16 -0.58 46.67
C ASN A 194 11.69 0.70 47.34
N LEU A 195 10.88 1.30 48.21
CA LEU A 195 11.16 2.59 48.86
C LEU A 195 11.93 2.48 50.18
N ASN A 196 12.46 1.31 50.54
CA ASN A 196 13.20 1.13 51.79
C ASN A 196 14.61 1.74 51.67
N GLY A 197 14.90 2.76 52.49
CA GLY A 197 16.21 3.42 52.52
C GLY A 197 16.50 4.32 51.30
N ILE A 198 15.48 4.70 50.52
CA ILE A 198 15.65 5.65 49.41
C ILE A 198 15.82 7.07 49.97
N ASN A 199 16.86 7.75 49.50
CA ASN A 199 16.98 9.19 49.61
C ASN A 199 16.04 9.88 48.59
N PRO A 200 15.04 10.66 49.03
CA PRO A 200 14.09 11.34 48.14
C PRO A 200 14.74 12.21 47.06
N LYS A 201 15.96 12.70 47.30
CA LYS A 201 16.76 13.46 46.32
C LYS A 201 17.01 12.71 45.01
N LYS A 202 17.02 11.38 45.05
CA LYS A 202 17.27 10.52 43.88
C LYS A 202 16.07 10.30 42.97
N ILE A 203 14.88 10.72 43.39
CA ILE A 203 13.66 10.52 42.61
C ILE A 203 13.63 11.50 41.42
N LYS A 204 13.36 10.96 40.23
CA LYS A 204 13.29 11.69 38.95
C LYS A 204 12.09 11.26 38.14
N ILE A 205 11.44 12.21 37.47
CA ILE A 205 10.32 11.96 36.56
C ILE A 205 10.71 12.43 35.15
N TYR A 206 10.49 11.58 34.15
CA TYR A 206 10.77 11.83 32.74
C TYR A 206 9.50 11.70 31.91
N GLY A 207 9.33 12.55 30.90
CA GLY A 207 8.14 12.57 30.05
C GLY A 207 8.06 13.83 29.19
N ASN A 208 7.39 13.74 28.04
CA ASN A 208 7.25 14.84 27.07
C ASN A 208 5.82 15.41 26.95
N GLY A 209 4.91 15.01 27.84
CA GLY A 209 3.51 15.44 27.83
C GLY A 209 2.64 14.74 26.79
N GLY A 210 1.33 15.03 26.81
CA GLY A 210 0.31 14.32 26.04
C GLY A 210 -0.04 14.93 24.69
N LYS A 211 0.64 16.00 24.25
CA LYS A 211 0.42 16.62 22.94
C LYS A 211 0.75 15.66 21.80
N MET A 212 -0.01 15.76 20.71
CA MET A 212 0.34 15.13 19.43
C MET A 212 1.69 15.64 18.94
N LEU A 213 2.48 14.76 18.33
CA LEU A 213 3.74 15.18 17.74
C LEU A 213 3.47 16.05 16.50
N PRO A 214 4.32 17.06 16.22
CA PRO A 214 4.16 17.87 15.02
C PRO A 214 4.29 17.04 13.75
N LEU A 215 3.42 17.31 12.77
CA LEU A 215 3.47 16.63 11.48
C LEU A 215 4.60 17.18 10.60
N ALA A 216 4.96 18.46 10.71
CA ALA A 216 6.08 19.05 9.96
C ALA A 216 7.45 18.67 10.57
N ASN A 217 8.44 18.35 9.73
CA ASN A 217 9.81 17.99 10.14
C ASN A 217 10.56 19.16 10.81
N SER A 218 10.22 20.40 10.46
CA SER A 218 10.86 21.63 10.95
C SER A 218 10.34 22.08 12.31
N THR A 219 9.18 21.58 12.75
CA THR A 219 8.64 21.95 14.05
C THR A 219 9.34 21.15 15.13
N PHE A 220 9.94 21.86 16.09
CA PHE A 220 10.72 21.24 17.16
C PHE A 220 9.86 20.31 18.03
N TYR A 221 10.40 19.12 18.29
CA TYR A 221 9.95 18.20 19.33
C TYR A 221 11.18 17.58 19.99
N PRO A 222 11.18 17.33 21.32
CA PRO A 222 12.34 16.73 21.97
C PRO A 222 12.71 15.38 21.39
N LEU A 223 14.01 15.19 21.15
CA LEU A 223 14.53 13.93 20.58
C LEU A 223 14.50 12.77 21.57
N ASP A 224 14.44 13.03 22.87
CA ASP A 224 14.37 12.02 23.93
C ASP A 224 13.48 12.50 25.06
N LEU A 225 13.26 11.63 26.06
CA LEU A 225 12.53 12.00 27.26
C LEU A 225 13.27 13.10 28.05
N ASN A 226 12.58 14.19 28.36
CA ASN A 226 13.11 15.22 29.26
C ASN A 226 12.78 14.93 30.72
N GLU A 227 13.71 15.29 31.60
CA GLU A 227 13.45 15.31 33.04
C GLU A 227 12.55 16.49 33.41
N ASN A 228 11.49 16.20 34.14
CA ASN A 228 10.49 17.16 34.60
C ASN A 228 10.88 17.64 36.01
N SER A 229 10.75 18.93 36.28
CA SER A 229 10.97 19.46 37.63
C SER A 229 9.88 18.98 38.59
N ILE A 230 10.29 18.50 39.77
CA ILE A 230 9.38 18.02 40.81
C ILE A 230 9.55 18.80 42.12
N GLN A 231 8.52 18.81 42.96
CA GLN A 231 8.61 19.26 44.35
C GLN A 231 8.33 18.05 45.25
N ILE A 232 9.18 17.83 46.26
CA ILE A 232 8.98 16.73 47.22
C ILE A 232 8.68 17.31 48.59
N GLN A 233 7.50 16.98 49.13
CA GLN A 233 7.16 17.28 50.51
C GLN A 233 7.79 16.22 51.42
N GLY A 234 8.57 16.66 52.42
CA GLY A 234 9.28 15.77 53.36
C GLY A 234 10.74 15.47 53.03
N GLU A 235 11.30 16.03 51.94
CA GLU A 235 12.67 15.70 51.46
C GLU A 235 13.81 15.92 52.48
N ASN A 236 13.64 16.84 53.43
CA ASN A 236 14.76 17.38 54.24
C ASN A 236 15.41 16.36 55.19
N ASP A 237 14.72 15.32 55.62
CA ASP A 237 15.27 14.31 56.54
C ASP A 237 16.01 13.17 55.82
N GLY A 238 16.00 13.17 54.49
CA GLY A 238 16.68 12.19 53.65
C GLY A 238 16.01 10.82 53.58
N VAL A 239 14.79 10.66 54.11
CA VAL A 239 14.02 9.41 54.11
C VAL A 239 12.63 9.66 53.55
N PHE A 240 12.19 8.87 52.57
CA PHE A 240 10.82 9.02 52.05
C PHE A 240 9.81 8.37 53.01
N ASN A 241 9.19 9.12 53.91
CA ASN A 241 8.24 8.64 54.91
C ASN A 241 6.84 8.33 54.32
N SER A 242 5.91 7.85 55.15
CA SER A 242 4.53 7.53 54.71
C SER A 242 3.75 8.77 54.26
N GLU A 243 3.97 9.91 54.91
CA GLU A 243 3.29 11.18 54.62
C GLU A 243 3.96 11.96 53.48
N ASP A 244 5.11 11.51 52.99
CA ASP A 244 5.85 12.19 51.94
C ASP A 244 5.21 11.93 50.58
N TYR A 245 5.28 12.94 49.72
CA TYR A 245 4.73 12.87 48.37
C TYR A 245 5.47 13.79 47.42
N ILE A 246 5.32 13.49 46.13
CA ILE A 246 5.88 14.27 45.03
C ILE A 246 4.73 15.05 44.39
N LEU A 247 4.96 16.33 44.12
CA LEU A 247 4.14 17.16 43.26
C LEU A 247 4.90 17.43 41.96
N PHE A 248 4.23 17.29 40.83
CA PHE A 248 4.76 17.68 39.54
C PHE A 248 3.63 18.09 38.59
N TYR A 249 3.96 18.89 37.58
CA TYR A 249 3.00 19.25 36.54
C TYR A 249 3.05 18.20 35.44
N ALA A 250 1.89 17.66 35.09
CA ALA A 250 1.75 16.74 33.97
C ALA A 250 0.85 17.36 32.91
N GLU A 251 1.22 17.21 31.64
CA GLU A 251 0.40 17.61 30.49
C GLU A 251 -0.33 16.38 29.96
N GLY A 252 -1.67 16.44 30.01
CA GLY A 252 -2.57 15.41 29.53
C GLY A 252 -2.78 15.44 28.01
N ILE A 253 -3.79 14.70 27.54
CA ILE A 253 -4.06 14.48 26.12
C ILE A 253 -5.03 15.49 25.48
N THR A 254 -5.59 16.40 26.27
CA THR A 254 -6.59 17.38 25.82
C THR A 254 -5.96 18.75 25.63
N ASN A 255 -5.74 19.15 24.38
CA ASN A 255 -5.21 20.46 23.99
C ASN A 255 -5.67 20.78 22.57
N TRP A 256 -6.01 22.04 22.29
CA TRP A 256 -6.25 22.47 20.90
C TRP A 256 -5.01 22.24 20.03
N ASN A 257 -5.17 21.47 18.97
CA ASN A 257 -4.15 21.23 17.96
C ASN A 257 -4.55 21.92 16.64
N GLU A 258 -3.76 22.91 16.22
CA GLU A 258 -4.08 23.70 15.02
C GLU A 258 -3.98 22.88 13.73
N GLU A 259 -3.03 21.95 13.64
CA GLU A 259 -2.83 21.11 12.44
C GLU A 259 -4.03 20.20 12.17
N SER A 260 -4.58 19.60 13.23
CA SER A 260 -5.66 18.61 13.17
C SER A 260 -7.05 19.22 13.43
N GLN A 261 -7.12 20.44 13.98
CA GLN A 261 -8.35 21.14 14.36
C GLN A 261 -9.26 20.39 15.34
N THR A 262 -8.64 19.82 16.39
CA THR A 262 -9.33 19.07 17.45
C THR A 262 -8.74 19.44 18.81
N ASN A 263 -9.52 19.32 19.88
CA ASN A 263 -9.02 19.38 21.27
C ASN A 263 -8.53 18.04 21.81
N LEU A 264 -8.79 16.96 21.10
CA LEU A 264 -8.45 15.61 21.51
C LEU A 264 -7.18 15.14 20.80
N ASN A 265 -6.35 14.36 21.50
CA ASN A 265 -5.27 13.64 20.86
C ASN A 265 -5.87 12.58 19.91
N LEU A 266 -5.44 12.51 18.65
CA LEU A 266 -6.00 11.56 17.67
C LEU A 266 -5.55 10.11 17.89
N TYR A 267 -4.38 9.92 18.48
CA TYR A 267 -3.66 8.64 18.43
C TYR A 267 -3.68 7.87 19.75
N ASP A 268 -3.79 8.56 20.88
CA ASP A 268 -3.79 7.94 22.22
C ASP A 268 -4.74 8.66 23.19
N THR A 269 -5.13 7.96 24.24
CA THR A 269 -5.94 8.49 25.37
C THR A 269 -5.10 8.71 26.63
N LYS A 270 -3.82 8.31 26.61
CA LYS A 270 -2.92 8.35 27.76
C LYS A 270 -1.67 9.17 27.45
N SER A 271 -1.22 9.96 28.44
CA SER A 271 0.07 10.64 28.44
C SER A 271 0.99 9.95 29.43
N TYR A 272 2.07 9.34 28.95
CA TYR A 272 2.93 8.48 29.77
C TYR A 272 4.12 9.24 30.36
N TYR A 273 4.48 8.85 31.58
CA TYR A 273 5.61 9.36 32.33
C TYR A 273 6.38 8.21 32.97
N TYR A 274 7.67 8.44 33.23
CA TYR A 274 8.62 7.44 33.70
C TYR A 274 9.29 7.92 34.97
N ILE A 275 9.41 7.06 35.96
CA ILE A 275 10.08 7.35 37.22
C ILE A 275 11.27 6.43 37.42
N THR A 276 12.35 7.01 37.94
CA THR A 276 13.53 6.29 38.41
C THR A 276 14.02 6.87 39.74
N ILE A 277 14.75 6.05 40.49
CA ILE A 277 15.28 6.35 41.83
C ILE A 277 16.82 6.20 41.89
N GLN A 278 17.47 6.13 40.73
CA GLN A 278 18.91 5.85 40.59
C GLN A 278 19.64 7.03 39.95
N GLY A 279 20.96 7.11 40.19
CA GLY A 279 21.86 8.11 39.59
C GLY A 279 21.95 9.42 40.37
N ASP A 280 22.08 10.53 39.65
CA ASP A 280 22.20 11.86 40.23
C ASP A 280 20.88 12.36 40.85
N ASP A 281 20.99 13.44 41.61
CA ASP A 281 19.85 14.10 42.25
C ASP A 281 18.89 14.64 41.19
N GLY A 282 17.60 14.49 41.44
CA GLY A 282 16.56 14.86 40.49
C GLY A 282 16.27 16.35 40.44
N LYS A 283 15.79 16.80 39.29
CA LYS A 283 15.42 18.18 39.02
C LYS A 283 14.30 18.67 39.94
N ARG A 284 14.48 19.84 40.55
CA ARG A 284 13.51 20.46 41.47
C ARG A 284 12.82 21.68 40.87
N ILE A 285 11.58 21.92 41.27
CA ILE A 285 10.88 23.17 40.97
C ILE A 285 11.56 24.31 41.75
N LEU A 286 12.04 25.31 41.00
CA LEU A 286 12.75 26.48 41.55
C LEU A 286 11.80 27.67 41.72
N ASP A 287 12.19 28.66 42.51
CA ASP A 287 11.44 29.92 42.63
C ASP A 287 11.54 30.74 41.34
N THR A 288 10.44 31.38 40.96
CA THR A 288 10.33 32.22 39.77
C THR A 288 11.03 33.56 40.02
N ALA A 289 11.95 33.94 39.14
CA ALA A 289 12.59 35.26 39.17
C ALA A 289 11.61 36.33 38.64
N GLN A 290 11.02 37.11 39.56
CA GLN A 290 10.11 38.20 39.19
C GLN A 290 10.89 39.44 38.70
N PRO A 291 10.38 40.17 37.70
CA PRO A 291 11.00 41.40 37.23
C PRO A 291 10.93 42.51 38.27
N THR A 292 12.03 43.27 38.39
CA THR A 292 12.16 44.38 39.35
C THR A 292 11.53 45.69 38.87
N ALA A 293 11.32 45.84 37.56
CA ALA A 293 10.69 47.03 36.97
C ALA A 293 9.24 47.24 37.47
N PRO A 294 8.74 48.50 37.44
CA PRO A 294 7.34 48.77 37.75
C PRO A 294 6.41 48.12 36.72
N SER A 295 5.22 47.69 37.16
CA SER A 295 4.22 47.11 36.27
C SER A 295 3.65 48.17 35.33
N THR A 296 3.67 47.89 34.02
CA THR A 296 3.02 48.69 32.98
C THR A 296 1.57 48.26 32.74
N THR A 297 1.21 47.06 33.18
CA THR A 297 -0.15 46.51 33.07
C THR A 297 -0.49 45.76 34.36
N THR A 298 -1.73 45.90 34.81
CA THR A 298 -2.26 45.16 35.96
C THR A 298 -3.45 44.35 35.51
N LEU A 299 -3.44 43.04 35.78
CA LEU A 299 -4.51 42.13 35.43
C LEU A 299 -5.17 41.58 36.69
N THR A 300 -6.49 41.66 36.74
CA THR A 300 -7.36 41.00 37.72
C THR A 300 -8.16 39.87 37.08
N SER A 301 -7.96 39.61 35.79
CA SER A 301 -8.62 38.56 35.02
C SER A 301 -7.67 37.93 34.00
N TYR A 302 -8.05 36.77 33.48
CA TYR A 302 -7.28 35.97 32.52
C TYR A 302 -8.18 35.45 31.39
N ASP A 303 -7.55 34.97 30.32
CA ASP A 303 -8.22 34.29 29.21
C ASP A 303 -8.49 32.83 29.55
N ASP A 304 -9.77 32.51 29.74
CA ASP A 304 -10.26 31.17 30.11
C ASP A 304 -10.81 30.44 28.88
N TYR A 305 -10.63 29.12 28.85
CA TYR A 305 -10.98 28.26 27.72
C TYR A 305 -11.60 26.96 28.21
N GLN A 306 -12.82 26.68 27.73
CA GLN A 306 -13.48 25.38 27.92
C GLN A 306 -13.99 24.86 26.58
N PHE A 307 -14.12 23.55 26.48
CA PHE A 307 -14.65 22.90 25.28
C PHE A 307 -15.45 21.64 25.62
N HIS A 308 -16.34 21.25 24.70
CA HIS A 308 -17.00 19.95 24.67
C HIS A 308 -16.72 19.32 23.31
N GLU A 309 -16.07 18.17 23.31
CA GLU A 309 -15.69 17.42 22.11
C GLU A 309 -15.52 15.95 22.49
N ILE A 310 -16.12 15.06 21.72
CA ILE A 310 -16.02 13.62 21.91
C ILE A 310 -15.96 12.91 20.54
N ASP A 311 -15.11 11.90 20.42
CA ASP A 311 -15.01 11.11 19.19
C ASP A 311 -15.90 9.87 19.27
N LYS A 312 -17.01 9.86 18.53
CA LYS A 312 -17.93 8.71 18.46
C LYS A 312 -18.00 8.08 17.06
N THR A 313 -18.09 8.91 16.02
CA THR A 313 -18.38 8.46 14.66
C THR A 313 -17.42 9.09 13.67
N ASN A 314 -16.81 8.29 12.79
CA ASN A 314 -16.25 8.78 11.53
C ASN A 314 -17.29 8.53 10.43
N ILE A 315 -17.91 9.59 9.91
CA ILE A 315 -19.11 9.50 9.06
C ILE A 315 -18.82 8.76 7.75
N ALA A 316 -17.68 9.05 7.12
CA ALA A 316 -17.30 8.52 5.81
C ALA A 316 -16.34 7.32 5.89
N GLN A 317 -15.88 6.96 7.09
CA GLN A 317 -14.87 5.92 7.35
C GLN A 317 -13.55 6.22 6.61
N VAL A 318 -13.13 7.49 6.62
CA VAL A 318 -11.91 7.99 5.98
C VAL A 318 -11.36 9.15 6.80
N GLY A 319 -10.06 9.42 6.67
CA GLY A 319 -9.47 10.58 7.29
C GLY A 319 -9.49 10.51 8.82
N ARG A 320 -9.01 11.56 9.46
CA ARG A 320 -8.83 11.61 10.93
C ARG A 320 -9.89 12.40 11.70
N GLN A 321 -10.92 12.93 11.04
CA GLN A 321 -12.01 13.64 11.73
C GLN A 321 -13.01 12.63 12.31
N TRP A 322 -13.27 12.76 13.60
CA TRP A 322 -14.33 12.06 14.29
C TRP A 322 -15.32 13.11 14.82
N VAL A 323 -16.61 12.78 14.80
CA VAL A 323 -17.67 13.62 15.35
C VAL A 323 -18.34 12.93 16.54
N GLY A 324 -18.96 13.72 17.39
CA GLY A 324 -19.58 13.30 18.64
C GLY A 324 -21.05 12.94 18.50
N GLU A 325 -21.90 13.69 19.20
CA GLU A 325 -23.32 13.42 19.32
C GLU A 325 -24.06 13.49 17.97
N SER A 326 -24.92 12.49 17.72
CA SER A 326 -25.88 12.48 16.61
C SER A 326 -27.21 13.09 17.05
N PHE A 327 -27.82 13.86 16.15
CA PHE A 327 -29.11 14.52 16.33
C PHE A 327 -30.24 13.80 15.57
N GLU A 328 -30.01 12.56 15.12
CA GLU A 328 -31.00 11.74 14.40
C GLU A 328 -32.23 11.39 15.26
N ILE A 329 -32.01 11.02 16.53
CA ILE A 329 -33.08 10.58 17.44
C ILE A 329 -33.51 11.72 18.37
N ASN A 330 -32.53 12.46 18.91
CA ASN A 330 -32.78 13.62 19.75
C ASN A 330 -32.26 14.88 19.05
N GLU A 331 -33.17 15.56 18.37
CA GLU A 331 -32.92 16.80 17.63
C GLU A 331 -32.59 17.98 18.56
N ASN A 332 -32.84 17.88 19.87
CA ASN A 332 -32.63 18.95 20.85
C ASN A 332 -31.68 18.50 21.96
N GLN A 333 -30.47 19.07 21.98
CA GLN A 333 -29.46 18.74 22.98
C GLN A 333 -28.92 20.01 23.65
N GLU A 334 -28.67 19.96 24.96
CA GLU A 334 -28.17 21.09 25.75
C GLU A 334 -26.86 20.70 26.43
N PHE A 335 -25.85 21.56 26.27
CA PHE A 335 -24.50 21.40 26.80
C PHE A 335 -24.23 22.51 27.81
N THR A 336 -23.72 22.15 28.98
CA THR A 336 -23.52 23.08 30.10
C THR A 336 -22.05 23.23 30.43
N PHE A 337 -21.61 24.48 30.61
CA PHE A 337 -20.24 24.86 30.95
C PHE A 337 -20.23 25.71 32.22
N ASP A 338 -19.37 25.37 33.17
CA ASP A 338 -19.26 26.04 34.46
C ASP A 338 -18.00 26.90 34.52
N PHE A 339 -18.18 28.22 34.53
CA PHE A 339 -17.12 29.21 34.71
C PHE A 339 -17.28 29.88 36.09
N PRO A 340 -16.75 29.28 37.18
CA PRO A 340 -17.03 29.72 38.54
C PRO A 340 -16.65 31.19 38.82
N ASN A 341 -15.58 31.68 38.17
CA ASN A 341 -15.05 33.03 38.38
C ASN A 341 -15.18 33.92 37.14
N ILE A 342 -16.15 33.67 36.25
CA ILE A 342 -16.30 34.47 35.02
C ILE A 342 -16.49 35.97 35.31
N ASP A 343 -15.88 36.82 34.50
CA ASP A 343 -16.15 38.25 34.47
C ASP A 343 -17.34 38.52 33.55
N THR A 344 -18.54 38.61 34.14
CA THR A 344 -19.79 38.84 33.40
C THR A 344 -19.87 40.22 32.72
N SER A 345 -18.91 41.13 32.98
CA SER A 345 -18.84 42.41 32.27
C SER A 345 -18.24 42.28 30.87
N VAL A 346 -17.55 41.17 30.58
CA VAL A 346 -16.97 40.87 29.27
C VAL A 346 -17.76 39.74 28.59
N PRO A 347 -18.15 39.89 27.31
CA PRO A 347 -18.83 38.82 26.59
C PRO A 347 -18.03 37.53 26.50
N ALA A 348 -18.71 36.38 26.54
CA ALA A 348 -18.13 35.09 26.17
C ALA A 348 -18.16 34.94 24.65
N ASN A 349 -17.21 34.19 24.10
CA ASN A 349 -17.06 33.94 22.68
C ASN A 349 -17.19 32.45 22.38
N LEU A 350 -18.00 32.12 21.38
CA LEU A 350 -18.36 30.77 20.98
C LEU A 350 -17.79 30.43 19.61
N ASN A 351 -17.23 29.23 19.52
CA ASN A 351 -16.97 28.54 18.26
C ASN A 351 -17.62 27.16 18.33
N ILE A 352 -18.42 26.78 17.31
CA ILE A 352 -19.01 25.45 17.21
C ILE A 352 -18.77 24.91 15.81
N SER A 353 -18.38 23.63 15.73
CA SER A 353 -18.24 22.88 14.47
C SER A 353 -19.31 21.80 14.41
N PHE A 354 -19.87 21.59 13.22
CA PHE A 354 -20.94 20.64 12.95
C PHE A 354 -20.71 19.91 11.64
N ALA A 355 -21.33 18.74 11.51
CA ALA A 355 -21.43 18.01 10.24
C ALA A 355 -22.88 17.62 9.93
N SER A 356 -23.21 17.55 8.65
CA SER A 356 -24.53 17.08 8.17
C SER A 356 -24.37 16.14 6.97
N ALA A 357 -24.92 14.94 7.07
CA ALA A 357 -25.05 13.99 5.98
C ALA A 357 -26.54 13.92 5.57
N ALA A 358 -26.91 14.75 4.59
CA ALA A 358 -28.30 14.93 4.17
C ALA A 358 -28.39 15.31 2.69
N TYR A 359 -29.39 14.76 1.99
CA TYR A 359 -29.70 15.11 0.58
C TYR A 359 -30.74 16.25 0.47
N THR A 360 -31.10 16.87 1.60
CA THR A 360 -31.93 18.08 1.67
C THR A 360 -31.21 19.15 2.46
N PRO A 361 -31.52 20.45 2.25
CA PRO A 361 -31.03 21.50 3.12
C PRO A 361 -31.41 21.20 4.58
N THR A 362 -30.47 21.38 5.50
CA THR A 362 -30.65 21.17 6.93
C THR A 362 -29.97 22.30 7.69
N SER A 363 -30.25 22.45 8.98
CA SER A 363 -29.60 23.49 9.78
C SER A 363 -29.49 23.13 11.26
N PHE A 364 -28.55 23.77 11.94
CA PHE A 364 -28.50 23.84 13.40
C PHE A 364 -28.87 25.24 13.86
N LYS A 365 -29.90 25.33 14.69
CA LYS A 365 -30.19 26.53 15.47
C LYS A 365 -29.44 26.47 16.79
N ILE A 366 -28.78 27.57 17.15
CA ILE A 366 -27.96 27.68 18.36
C ILE A 366 -28.55 28.73 19.27
N THR A 367 -28.82 28.35 20.53
CA THR A 367 -29.21 29.28 21.58
C THR A 367 -28.21 29.21 22.74
N ALA A 368 -27.79 30.37 23.24
CA ALA A 368 -26.95 30.49 24.42
C ALA A 368 -27.75 31.13 25.56
N ASN A 369 -27.86 30.47 26.70
CA ASN A 369 -28.65 30.91 27.85
C ASN A 369 -30.11 31.25 27.49
N GLY A 370 -30.69 30.50 26.55
CA GLY A 370 -32.05 30.70 26.04
C GLY A 370 -32.20 31.82 24.99
N ILE A 371 -31.12 32.52 24.64
CA ILE A 371 -31.11 33.58 23.61
C ILE A 371 -30.61 33.00 22.29
N ASP A 372 -31.30 33.31 21.20
CA ASP A 372 -30.88 32.95 19.84
C ASP A 372 -29.61 33.70 19.44
N ILE A 373 -28.55 32.97 19.09
CA ILE A 373 -27.25 33.54 18.74
C ILE A 373 -26.83 33.25 17.30
N GLY A 374 -27.56 32.38 16.60
CA GLY A 374 -27.26 32.08 15.20
C GLY A 374 -27.85 30.78 14.69
N THR A 375 -27.76 30.60 13.38
CA THR A 375 -28.12 29.37 12.67
C THR A 375 -27.00 29.00 11.71
N VAL A 376 -26.62 27.73 11.67
CA VAL A 376 -25.66 27.17 10.73
C VAL A 376 -26.42 26.30 9.74
N SER A 377 -26.39 26.67 8.45
CA SER A 377 -27.10 25.95 7.38
C SER A 377 -26.14 25.09 6.56
N PHE A 378 -26.61 23.91 6.14
CA PHE A 378 -25.86 22.98 5.29
C PHE A 378 -26.45 22.91 3.90
N ILE A 379 -25.57 22.76 2.92
CA ILE A 379 -25.95 22.50 1.54
C ILE A 379 -26.26 21.00 1.41
N PRO A 380 -27.35 20.60 0.71
CA PRO A 380 -27.64 19.20 0.46
C PRO A 380 -26.51 18.51 -0.32
N LEU A 381 -26.25 17.26 0.04
CA LEU A 381 -25.48 16.34 -0.79
C LEU A 381 -26.22 16.07 -2.10
N LEU A 382 -25.48 15.79 -3.15
CA LEU A 382 -26.04 15.40 -4.45
C LEU A 382 -25.84 13.91 -4.67
N SER A 383 -26.87 13.26 -5.22
CA SER A 383 -26.77 11.85 -5.59
C SER A 383 -25.66 11.63 -6.62
N GLY A 384 -24.80 10.65 -6.38
CA GLY A 384 -23.63 10.36 -7.22
C GLY A 384 -22.36 11.14 -6.84
N GLU A 385 -22.39 12.09 -5.92
CA GLU A 385 -21.16 12.78 -5.49
C GLU A 385 -20.30 11.95 -4.52
N GLU A 386 -18.98 12.19 -4.56
CA GLU A 386 -18.01 11.55 -3.66
C GLU A 386 -18.04 12.15 -2.24
N LYS A 387 -18.58 13.37 -2.09
CA LYS A 387 -18.76 14.02 -0.80
C LYS A 387 -19.81 13.27 0.02
N GLN A 388 -19.41 12.82 1.20
CA GLN A 388 -20.23 12.01 2.11
C GLN A 388 -20.96 12.84 3.18
N TYR A 389 -20.45 14.02 3.51
CA TYR A 389 -21.12 14.97 4.41
C TYR A 389 -20.59 16.40 4.20
N ASP A 390 -21.37 17.39 4.64
CA ASP A 390 -20.95 18.79 4.71
C ASP A 390 -20.52 19.16 6.14
N SER A 391 -19.53 20.04 6.27
CA SER A 391 -19.04 20.53 7.56
C SER A 391 -19.09 22.04 7.59
N GLN A 392 -19.73 22.58 8.62
CA GLN A 392 -19.92 24.01 8.78
C GLN A 392 -19.64 24.41 10.22
N LYS A 393 -19.27 25.67 10.41
CA LYS A 393 -18.93 26.21 11.72
C LYS A 393 -19.57 27.57 11.97
N LEU A 394 -19.94 27.79 13.22
CA LEU A 394 -20.18 29.13 13.75
C LEU A 394 -18.88 29.57 14.44
N SER A 395 -18.32 30.72 14.05
CA SER A 395 -17.02 31.17 14.57
C SER A 395 -17.08 32.57 15.14
N ASN A 396 -16.36 32.77 16.24
CA ASN A 396 -16.16 34.02 16.95
C ASN A 396 -17.48 34.76 17.30
N THR A 397 -18.53 34.03 17.65
CA THR A 397 -19.82 34.63 18.01
C THR A 397 -19.85 35.00 19.49
N SER A 398 -20.09 36.26 19.81
CA SER A 398 -20.10 36.76 21.19
C SER A 398 -21.50 36.83 21.78
N PHE A 399 -21.64 36.51 23.06
CA PHE A 399 -22.89 36.59 23.81
C PHE A 399 -22.63 36.97 25.29
N THR A 400 -23.68 37.33 26.01
CA THR A 400 -23.57 37.71 27.42
C THR A 400 -23.08 36.53 28.27
N ALA A 401 -21.94 36.72 28.94
CA ALA A 401 -21.34 35.74 29.82
C ALA A 401 -22.20 35.48 31.08
N SER A 402 -22.20 34.23 31.54
CA SER A 402 -22.83 33.78 32.79
C SER A 402 -21.94 32.71 33.44
N SER A 403 -22.05 32.53 34.76
CA SER A 403 -21.26 31.51 35.47
C SER A 403 -21.62 30.08 35.06
N ASN A 404 -22.88 29.85 34.68
CA ASN A 404 -23.35 28.63 34.06
C ASN A 404 -23.81 28.97 32.64
N ILE A 405 -23.04 28.58 31.64
CA ILE A 405 -23.34 28.81 30.23
C ILE A 405 -24.02 27.57 29.68
N LYS A 406 -25.23 27.76 29.14
CA LYS A 406 -26.01 26.70 28.49
C LYS A 406 -26.06 26.93 26.99
N ILE A 407 -25.50 26.00 26.24
CA ILE A 407 -25.55 25.98 24.77
C ILE A 407 -26.55 24.91 24.35
N LYS A 408 -27.70 25.33 23.85
CA LYS A 408 -28.71 24.42 23.30
C LYS A 408 -28.66 24.43 21.79
N LEU A 409 -28.54 23.24 21.22
CA LEU A 409 -28.48 22.96 19.79
C LEU A 409 -29.78 22.28 19.38
N THR A 410 -30.43 22.82 18.35
CA THR A 410 -31.64 22.24 17.75
C THR A 410 -31.36 21.96 16.28
N TYR A 411 -31.38 20.70 15.88
CA TYR A 411 -31.21 20.27 14.50
C TYR A 411 -32.56 20.30 13.77
N ASP A 412 -32.59 20.92 12.59
CA ASP A 412 -33.72 20.88 11.67
C ASP A 412 -33.34 20.00 10.47
N ASN A 413 -33.95 18.81 10.42
CA ASN A 413 -33.79 17.84 9.33
C ASN A 413 -34.71 18.13 8.13
N ASN A 414 -35.44 19.24 8.14
CA ASN A 414 -36.42 19.65 7.15
C ASN A 414 -37.50 18.58 6.88
N GLY A 415 -37.87 17.83 7.93
CA GLY A 415 -38.89 16.77 7.87
C GLY A 415 -38.44 15.47 7.20
N VAL A 416 -37.13 15.27 6.96
CA VAL A 416 -36.57 14.06 6.35
C VAL A 416 -35.84 13.21 7.40
N PRO A 417 -36.41 12.08 7.86
CA PRO A 417 -35.82 11.26 8.92
C PRO A 417 -34.44 10.67 8.59
N GLY A 418 -34.08 10.59 7.31
CA GLY A 418 -32.77 10.11 6.86
C GLY A 418 -31.66 11.15 6.90
N SER A 419 -31.96 12.42 7.17
CA SER A 419 -30.98 13.51 7.25
C SER A 419 -30.31 13.52 8.62
N LYS A 420 -28.99 13.42 8.64
CA LYS A 420 -28.21 13.19 9.87
C LYS A 420 -27.36 14.40 10.22
N GLY A 421 -27.57 14.97 11.41
CA GLY A 421 -26.76 16.05 11.96
C GLY A 421 -25.85 15.56 13.09
N PHE A 422 -24.63 16.08 13.15
CA PHE A 422 -23.64 15.72 14.16
C PHE A 422 -22.96 16.95 14.74
N LEU A 423 -22.66 16.90 16.04
CA LEU A 423 -21.77 17.86 16.70
C LEU A 423 -20.33 17.37 16.59
N ASP A 424 -19.43 18.24 16.15
CA ASP A 424 -17.98 18.00 16.18
C ASP A 424 -17.42 18.52 17.51
N PHE A 425 -17.43 19.83 17.72
CA PHE A 425 -17.03 20.43 19.01
C PHE A 425 -17.77 21.72 19.33
N ILE A 426 -17.80 22.07 20.62
CA ILE A 426 -18.15 23.39 21.16
C ILE A 426 -16.92 23.95 21.87
N GLN A 427 -16.56 25.20 21.61
CA GLN A 427 -15.47 25.91 22.28
C GLN A 427 -15.96 27.25 22.81
N LEU A 428 -15.64 27.51 24.06
CA LEU A 428 -15.95 28.75 24.75
C LEU A 428 -14.66 29.43 25.21
N LYS A 429 -14.52 30.69 24.83
CA LYS A 429 -13.48 31.59 25.32
C LYS A 429 -14.14 32.69 26.13
N ALA A 430 -13.70 32.90 27.36
CA ALA A 430 -14.25 33.94 28.24
C ALA A 430 -13.13 34.62 29.04
N LYS A 431 -13.47 35.71 29.73
CA LYS A 431 -12.59 36.29 30.75
C LYS A 431 -13.04 35.78 32.11
N SER A 432 -12.10 35.22 32.88
CA SER A 432 -12.32 34.81 34.26
C SER A 432 -11.46 35.63 35.19
N LYS A 433 -11.97 35.97 36.37
CA LYS A 433 -11.25 36.70 37.41
C LYS A 433 -10.15 35.82 38.01
N LEU A 434 -9.04 36.44 38.40
CA LEU A 434 -7.96 35.80 39.14
C LEU A 434 -8.41 35.62 40.60
N GLU A 435 -9.29 34.66 40.84
CA GLU A 435 -9.89 34.38 42.15
C GLU A 435 -9.73 32.92 42.53
N GLY A 436 -9.56 32.63 43.82
CA GLY A 436 -9.56 31.26 44.34
C GLY A 436 -10.94 30.60 44.22
N SER A 437 -10.98 29.37 43.70
CA SER A 437 -12.20 28.57 43.49
C SER A 437 -12.22 27.25 44.29
N GLY A 438 -11.21 27.00 45.12
CA GLY A 438 -11.01 25.71 45.81
C GLY A 438 -10.50 24.59 44.89
N LYS A 439 -10.08 24.93 43.67
CA LYS A 439 -9.56 24.02 42.65
C LYS A 439 -8.33 24.59 41.99
N GLN A 440 -7.50 23.73 41.42
CA GLN A 440 -6.43 24.20 40.55
C GLN A 440 -7.01 24.69 39.21
N PHE A 441 -6.42 25.74 38.62
CA PHE A 441 -6.85 26.24 37.31
C PHE A 441 -5.70 26.84 36.51
N HIS A 442 -5.72 26.62 35.20
CA HIS A 442 -4.80 27.22 34.26
C HIS A 442 -5.20 28.65 33.96
N PHE A 443 -4.22 29.54 33.75
CA PHE A 443 -4.49 30.89 33.29
C PHE A 443 -3.37 31.42 32.40
N GLN A 444 -3.74 32.31 31.49
CA GLN A 444 -2.84 33.03 30.60
C GLN A 444 -3.44 34.37 30.18
N TYR A 445 -2.59 35.25 29.62
CA TYR A 445 -3.01 36.50 29.00
C TYR A 445 -2.67 36.47 27.51
N ASN A 446 -3.69 36.33 26.65
CA ASN A 446 -3.52 36.08 25.22
C ASN A 446 -2.79 37.23 24.49
N LEU A 447 -2.90 38.46 25.00
CA LEU A 447 -2.22 39.64 24.43
C LEU A 447 -0.79 39.83 24.97
N ALA A 448 -0.27 38.89 25.78
CA ALA A 448 1.06 39.02 26.36
C ALA A 448 2.18 39.09 25.31
N GLY A 449 2.04 38.36 24.19
CA GLY A 449 3.02 38.36 23.11
C GLY A 449 3.02 39.61 22.22
N SER A 450 1.91 40.36 22.19
CA SER A 450 1.78 41.60 21.41
C SER A 450 2.07 42.86 22.21
N ASN A 451 2.22 42.75 23.53
CA ASN A 451 2.51 43.85 24.45
C ASN A 451 3.93 43.73 25.00
N LEU A 452 4.56 44.85 25.35
CA LEU A 452 5.86 44.91 25.99
C LEU A 452 5.75 45.48 27.41
N GLY A 453 6.71 45.18 28.28
CA GLY A 453 6.78 45.71 29.64
C GLY A 453 6.58 44.63 30.71
N VAL A 454 6.03 45.01 31.86
CA VAL A 454 5.84 44.13 33.01
C VAL A 454 4.37 44.09 33.40
N VAL A 455 3.83 42.89 33.56
CA VAL A 455 2.47 42.66 34.03
C VAL A 455 2.46 42.26 35.51
N SER A 456 1.53 42.82 36.28
CA SER A 456 1.19 42.36 37.64
C SER A 456 -0.11 41.56 37.59
N TYR A 457 -0.07 40.29 37.96
CA TYR A 457 -1.26 39.46 38.15
C TYR A 457 -1.73 39.60 39.59
N ASN A 458 -2.93 40.12 39.80
CA ASN A 458 -3.48 40.41 41.11
C ASN A 458 -4.65 39.48 41.41
N PHE A 459 -4.48 38.63 42.42
CA PHE A 459 -5.48 37.67 42.87
C PHE A 459 -6.27 38.18 44.08
N SER A 460 -7.57 37.88 44.09
CA SER A 460 -8.46 38.00 45.25
C SER A 460 -8.91 36.62 45.72
N ASN A 461 -9.36 36.50 46.97
CA ASN A 461 -9.81 35.23 47.58
C ASN A 461 -8.77 34.10 47.43
N ALA A 462 -7.49 34.41 47.52
CA ALA A 462 -6.39 33.50 47.18
C ALA A 462 -5.94 32.61 48.35
N SER A 463 -6.68 32.58 49.47
CA SER A 463 -6.26 31.89 50.69
C SER A 463 -6.05 30.37 50.54
N SER A 464 -6.75 29.71 49.61
CA SER A 464 -6.55 28.29 49.28
C SER A 464 -5.47 28.06 48.21
N ILE A 465 -5.07 29.09 47.48
CA ILE A 465 -4.01 29.01 46.47
C ILE A 465 -2.68 29.04 47.20
N SER A 466 -2.00 27.90 47.24
CA SER A 466 -0.70 27.75 47.91
C SER A 466 0.44 28.35 47.09
N GLN A 467 0.40 28.16 45.77
CA GLN A 467 1.49 28.53 44.86
C GLN A 467 0.93 28.83 43.46
N ILE A 468 1.65 29.65 42.69
CA ILE A 468 1.48 29.78 41.24
C ILE A 468 2.67 29.14 40.56
N TRP A 469 2.44 28.25 39.60
CA TRP A 469 3.50 27.65 38.81
C TRP A 469 3.51 28.22 37.39
N ASN A 470 4.70 28.59 36.88
CA ASN A 470 4.89 28.88 35.47
C ASN A 470 5.15 27.58 34.72
N ILE A 471 4.23 27.23 33.82
CA ILE A 471 4.20 25.98 33.06
C ILE A 471 4.39 26.21 31.56
N THR A 472 4.96 27.36 31.18
CA THR A 472 5.27 27.70 29.79
C THR A 472 6.24 26.68 29.18
N ASP A 473 7.27 26.33 29.96
CA ASP A 473 8.14 25.19 29.70
C ASP A 473 7.80 24.09 30.72
N ILE A 474 7.10 23.05 30.25
CA ILE A 474 6.62 21.95 31.10
C ILE A 474 7.76 21.14 31.75
N TYR A 475 8.99 21.25 31.25
CA TYR A 475 10.15 20.55 31.80
C TYR A 475 10.84 21.37 32.90
N ASN A 476 10.74 22.70 32.82
CA ASN A 476 11.42 23.66 33.69
C ASN A 476 10.41 24.50 34.48
N VAL A 477 9.43 23.85 35.11
CA VAL A 477 8.43 24.53 35.93
C VAL A 477 9.09 25.27 37.09
N THR A 478 8.71 26.54 37.27
CA THR A 478 9.09 27.39 38.41
C THR A 478 7.85 27.76 39.23
N LYS A 479 8.02 28.08 40.51
CA LYS A 479 6.91 28.44 41.42
C LYS A 479 7.02 29.85 41.97
N THR A 480 5.91 30.41 42.40
CA THR A 480 5.82 31.60 43.26
C THR A 480 4.91 31.23 44.42
N GLU A 481 5.41 31.31 45.64
CA GLU A 481 4.64 30.97 46.84
C GLU A 481 3.69 32.09 47.24
N ASN A 482 2.47 31.74 47.64
CA ASN A 482 1.55 32.69 48.24
C ASN A 482 1.86 32.86 49.73
N LYS A 483 2.54 33.95 50.08
CA LYS A 483 2.85 34.32 51.47
C LYS A 483 1.87 35.34 52.05
N ASP A 484 1.14 36.04 51.18
CA ASP A 484 0.27 37.16 51.52
C ASP A 484 -1.19 36.73 51.81
N GLY A 485 -1.49 35.44 51.59
CA GLY A 485 -2.75 34.82 51.96
C GLY A 485 -3.88 35.20 51.01
N ASN A 486 -4.81 36.05 51.46
CA ASN A 486 -6.06 36.31 50.76
C ASN A 486 -5.93 37.23 49.54
N LEU A 487 -4.99 38.18 49.58
CA LEU A 487 -4.64 39.06 48.46
C LEU A 487 -3.22 38.72 48.06
N PHE A 488 -3.04 38.21 46.84
CA PHE A 488 -1.76 37.73 46.36
C PHE A 488 -1.46 38.36 45.01
N SER A 489 -0.21 38.76 44.76
CA SER A 489 0.19 39.21 43.44
C SER A 489 1.60 38.78 43.09
N PHE A 490 1.86 38.67 41.79
CA PHE A 490 3.21 38.43 41.27
C PHE A 490 3.39 39.15 39.94
N LYS A 491 4.66 39.42 39.59
CA LYS A 491 5.04 40.09 38.34
C LYS A 491 5.62 39.12 37.32
N ALA A 492 5.39 39.41 36.05
CA ALA A 492 6.00 38.72 34.91
C ALA A 492 6.32 39.68 33.76
N ASN A 493 7.23 39.30 32.87
CA ASN A 493 7.55 40.07 31.66
C ASN A 493 6.51 39.80 30.56
N LEU A 494 6.15 40.85 29.82
CA LEU A 494 5.41 40.77 28.56
C LEU A 494 6.38 40.65 27.36
N GLY A 495 5.87 40.27 26.20
CA GLY A 495 6.62 40.05 24.96
C GLY A 495 6.54 38.61 24.45
N GLU A 496 6.17 37.68 25.32
CA GLU A 496 5.91 36.28 24.98
C GLU A 496 4.68 35.77 25.74
N LEU A 497 3.95 34.81 25.16
CA LEU A 497 2.82 34.18 25.83
C LEU A 497 3.34 33.23 26.93
N GLN A 498 2.99 33.52 28.17
CA GLN A 498 3.30 32.66 29.31
C GLN A 498 2.04 31.97 29.84
N LYS A 499 2.20 30.70 30.24
CA LYS A 499 1.13 29.86 30.79
C LYS A 499 1.41 29.57 32.26
N TYR A 500 0.37 29.65 33.07
CA TYR A 500 0.45 29.46 34.50
C TYR A 500 -0.62 28.50 35.01
N ILE A 501 -0.39 27.92 36.18
CA ILE A 501 -1.40 27.18 36.94
C ILE A 501 -1.40 27.64 38.39
N ALA A 502 -2.59 27.91 38.92
CA ALA A 502 -2.81 28.16 40.33
C ALA A 502 -2.97 26.82 41.06
N VAL A 503 -2.17 26.61 42.11
CA VAL A 503 -2.06 25.33 42.82
C VAL A 503 -2.84 25.36 44.13
N ASP A 504 -3.96 24.63 44.17
CA ASP A 504 -4.78 24.42 45.36
C ASP A 504 -4.55 23.01 45.94
N PRO A 505 -4.07 22.88 47.19
CA PRO A 505 -3.79 21.57 47.78
C PRO A 505 -4.99 20.63 47.92
N ASN A 506 -6.21 21.15 47.85
CA ASN A 506 -7.43 20.34 47.96
C ASN A 506 -7.79 19.62 46.65
N ASP A 507 -7.12 19.95 45.54
CA ASP A 507 -7.49 19.48 44.19
C ASP A 507 -6.29 18.89 43.43
N TYR A 508 -5.33 18.27 44.12
CA TYR A 508 -4.27 17.52 43.44
C TYR A 508 -4.84 16.31 42.69
N TYR A 509 -4.41 16.12 41.44
CA TYR A 509 -4.76 14.92 40.68
C TYR A 509 -3.90 13.72 41.11
N THR A 510 -4.40 12.51 40.87
CA THR A 510 -3.67 11.27 41.13
C THR A 510 -3.37 10.56 39.81
N PRO A 511 -2.13 10.10 39.57
CA PRO A 511 -1.78 9.39 38.36
C PRO A 511 -2.41 7.99 38.30
N LEU A 512 -2.44 7.42 37.11
CA LEU A 512 -2.95 6.07 36.85
C LEU A 512 -1.81 5.14 36.39
N LYS A 513 -2.04 3.83 36.45
CA LYS A 513 -1.05 2.81 36.08
C LYS A 513 -1.69 1.67 35.33
N GLU A 514 -0.88 1.01 34.51
CA GLU A 514 -1.26 -0.23 33.83
C GLU A 514 -0.82 -1.44 34.65
N SER A 515 -1.18 -2.65 34.19
CA SER A 515 -0.75 -3.89 34.82
C SER A 515 0.77 -4.09 34.75
N LYS A 516 1.40 -3.68 33.63
CA LYS A 516 2.85 -3.70 33.43
C LYS A 516 3.43 -2.31 33.66
N THR A 517 3.97 -2.09 34.86
CA THR A 517 4.55 -0.81 35.29
C THR A 517 6.06 -0.76 35.07
N LYS A 518 6.79 -1.86 35.31
CA LYS A 518 8.23 -1.92 35.06
C LYS A 518 8.50 -2.13 33.57
N ILE A 519 9.35 -1.29 33.00
CA ILE A 519 9.77 -1.36 31.59
C ILE A 519 11.21 -1.86 31.47
N GLY A 520 11.50 -2.53 30.36
CA GLY A 520 12.88 -2.91 30.02
C GLY A 520 13.64 -1.72 29.45
N ASN A 521 14.96 -1.77 29.51
CA ASN A 521 15.81 -0.74 28.91
C ASN A 521 15.72 -0.80 27.38
N ILE A 522 15.62 0.37 26.74
CA ILE A 522 15.51 0.52 25.29
C ILE A 522 16.53 1.56 24.84
N ASN A 523 17.20 1.31 23.72
CA ASN A 523 18.25 2.18 23.21
C ASN A 523 18.39 2.13 21.68
N ILE A 524 17.29 2.35 20.94
CA ILE A 524 17.30 2.48 19.48
C ILE A 524 18.33 3.54 19.08
N LYS A 525 18.25 4.74 19.65
CA LYS A 525 19.16 5.86 19.30
C LYS A 525 20.64 5.47 19.38
N GLY A 526 21.05 4.81 20.47
CA GLY A 526 22.45 4.45 20.68
C GLY A 526 22.91 3.12 20.06
N THR A 527 22.00 2.29 19.53
CA THR A 527 22.34 0.92 19.09
C THR A 527 21.88 0.56 17.68
N VAL A 528 20.98 1.32 17.05
CA VAL A 528 20.40 0.96 15.75
C VAL A 528 21.48 0.77 14.66
N PHE A 529 22.52 1.60 14.68
CA PHE A 529 23.69 1.51 13.79
C PHE A 529 24.76 0.52 14.24
N LYS A 530 24.58 -0.22 15.34
CA LYS A 530 25.56 -1.20 15.80
C LYS A 530 25.28 -2.57 15.18
N ASN A 531 26.31 -3.20 14.64
CA ASN A 531 26.25 -4.61 14.24
C ASN A 531 26.40 -5.55 15.46
N SER A 532 26.41 -6.86 15.24
CA SER A 532 26.56 -7.86 16.32
C SER A 532 27.89 -7.76 17.09
N GLN A 533 28.89 -7.09 16.54
CA GLN A 533 30.21 -6.82 17.16
C GLN A 533 30.28 -5.42 17.79
N GLY A 534 29.18 -4.66 17.80
CA GLY A 534 29.13 -3.31 18.35
C GLY A 534 29.73 -2.22 17.45
N GLN A 535 30.09 -2.54 16.21
CA GLN A 535 30.66 -1.58 15.25
C GLN A 535 29.57 -0.83 14.48
N PHE A 536 29.86 0.41 14.08
CA PHE A 536 28.95 1.21 13.25
C PHE A 536 28.74 0.56 11.87
N GLN A 537 27.49 0.50 11.43
CA GLN A 537 27.07 -0.02 10.13
C GLN A 537 25.81 0.72 9.66
N ASP A 538 25.88 1.35 8.49
CA ASP A 538 24.73 2.00 7.85
C ASP A 538 23.63 1.00 7.50
N ILE A 539 22.39 1.47 7.46
CA ILE A 539 21.19 0.64 7.33
C ILE A 539 20.58 0.87 5.96
N ASP A 540 20.38 -0.19 5.18
CA ASP A 540 19.78 -0.08 3.85
C ASP A 540 18.25 -0.22 3.90
N TYR A 541 17.75 -1.03 4.84
CA TYR A 541 16.35 -1.45 4.91
C TYR A 541 15.87 -1.55 6.37
N ILE A 542 14.75 -0.89 6.68
CA ILE A 542 14.08 -0.97 7.97
C ILE A 542 12.73 -1.68 7.80
N ILE A 543 12.45 -2.65 8.68
CA ILE A 543 11.13 -3.25 8.84
C ILE A 543 10.53 -2.74 10.15
N ILE A 544 9.36 -2.11 10.07
CA ILE A 544 8.62 -1.57 11.21
C ILE A 544 7.39 -2.45 11.45
N THR A 545 7.26 -2.97 12.67
CA THR A 545 6.26 -3.99 12.98
C THR A 545 5.93 -4.00 14.48
N PRO A 546 4.78 -4.49 14.94
CA PRO A 546 4.57 -4.77 16.36
C PRO A 546 5.34 -6.02 16.83
N ASP A 547 5.61 -6.14 18.13
CA ASP A 547 6.44 -7.23 18.66
C ASP A 547 5.87 -8.63 18.37
N PHE A 548 4.54 -8.77 18.32
CA PHE A 548 3.90 -10.07 18.03
C PHE A 548 4.14 -10.58 16.59
N LEU A 549 4.51 -9.72 15.65
CA LEU A 549 4.86 -10.07 14.26
C LEU A 549 6.37 -10.18 14.03
N ARG A 550 7.18 -9.83 15.03
CA ARG A 550 8.64 -9.71 14.92
C ARG A 550 9.32 -10.97 14.38
N SER A 551 8.84 -12.16 14.73
CA SER A 551 9.45 -13.41 14.26
C SER A 551 9.30 -13.60 12.75
N GLN A 552 8.16 -13.18 12.18
CA GLN A 552 7.91 -13.28 10.73
C GLN A 552 8.64 -12.16 9.98
N ALA A 553 8.70 -10.96 10.55
CA ALA A 553 9.55 -9.89 10.04
C ALA A 553 11.04 -10.31 10.00
N GLU A 554 11.54 -11.06 10.99
CA GLU A 554 12.91 -11.57 11.02
C GLU A 554 13.18 -12.65 9.96
N ARG A 555 12.17 -13.44 9.58
CA ARG A 555 12.29 -14.35 8.42
C ARG A 555 12.49 -13.55 7.13
N LEU A 556 11.70 -12.50 6.89
CA LEU A 556 11.86 -11.63 5.74
C LEU A 556 13.22 -10.89 5.76
N ALA A 557 13.60 -10.33 6.91
CA ALA A 557 14.90 -9.66 7.07
C ALA A 557 16.07 -10.60 6.77
N SER A 558 16.02 -11.83 7.29
CA SER A 558 17.03 -12.86 7.05
C SER A 558 17.15 -13.18 5.56
N PHE A 559 16.02 -13.29 4.86
CA PHE A 559 16.01 -13.46 3.41
C PHE A 559 16.75 -12.33 2.69
N HIS A 560 16.47 -11.06 2.99
CA HIS A 560 17.15 -9.94 2.33
C HIS A 560 18.63 -9.78 2.71
N ARG A 561 19.02 -10.11 3.94
CA ARG A 561 20.44 -10.14 4.33
C ARG A 561 21.23 -11.15 3.49
N VAL A 562 20.61 -12.29 3.16
CA VAL A 562 21.25 -13.36 2.37
C VAL A 562 21.12 -13.13 0.86
N ASN A 563 19.91 -12.89 0.37
CA ASN A 563 19.56 -12.80 -1.05
C ASN A 563 19.89 -11.42 -1.64
N SER A 564 19.44 -10.36 -0.99
CA SER A 564 19.59 -8.97 -1.48
C SER A 564 20.86 -8.28 -0.98
N LYS A 565 21.60 -8.88 -0.03
CA LYS A 565 22.80 -8.31 0.62
C LYS A 565 22.56 -6.96 1.30
N LEU A 566 21.35 -6.73 1.80
CA LEU A 566 20.98 -5.50 2.50
C LEU A 566 21.27 -5.61 4.00
N ASN A 567 21.72 -4.53 4.63
CA ASN A 567 21.71 -4.44 6.09
C ASN A 567 20.30 -4.10 6.60
N VAL A 568 19.60 -5.12 7.10
CA VAL A 568 18.21 -5.01 7.53
C VAL A 568 18.08 -4.89 9.05
N LYS A 569 17.38 -3.86 9.51
CA LYS A 569 17.01 -3.65 10.92
C LYS A 569 15.51 -3.78 11.12
N ILE A 570 15.12 -4.44 12.23
CA ILE A 570 13.72 -4.55 12.64
C ILE A 570 13.51 -3.67 13.85
N LEU A 571 12.49 -2.82 13.79
CA LEU A 571 12.12 -1.91 14.86
C LEU A 571 10.68 -2.17 15.25
N THR A 572 10.48 -2.45 16.55
CA THR A 572 9.15 -2.69 17.10
C THR A 572 8.44 -1.37 17.40
N LEU A 573 7.15 -1.25 17.10
CA LEU A 573 6.36 -0.05 17.44
C LEU A 573 6.45 0.32 18.93
N GLU A 574 6.41 -0.67 19.81
CA GLU A 574 6.48 -0.50 21.26
C GLU A 574 7.79 0.18 21.71
N SER A 575 8.89 -0.11 21.02
CA SER A 575 10.20 0.51 21.29
C SER A 575 10.31 1.91 20.66
N ILE A 576 9.76 2.08 19.45
CA ILE A 576 9.70 3.39 18.77
C ILE A 576 8.91 4.37 19.62
N TYR A 577 7.71 4.01 20.07
CA TYR A 577 6.86 4.92 20.83
C TYR A 577 7.52 5.33 22.15
N GLN A 578 8.12 4.40 22.89
CA GLN A 578 8.80 4.69 24.16
C GLN A 578 9.90 5.75 24.00
N GLU A 579 10.70 5.68 22.93
CA GLU A 579 11.80 6.62 22.72
C GLU A 579 11.43 7.89 21.97
N PHE A 580 10.47 7.85 21.03
CA PHE A 580 10.22 8.95 20.10
C PHE A 580 8.91 9.71 20.38
N SER A 581 8.02 9.19 21.23
CA SER A 581 6.76 9.85 21.58
C SER A 581 6.42 9.75 23.07
N SER A 582 7.40 9.41 23.91
CA SER A 582 7.16 9.19 25.34
C SER A 582 6.27 7.99 25.67
N GLY A 583 6.06 7.07 24.73
CA GLY A 583 5.32 5.81 24.92
C GLY A 583 3.92 5.81 24.32
N LYS A 584 3.43 6.95 23.81
CA LYS A 584 2.11 7.04 23.17
C LYS A 584 2.17 6.62 21.71
N GLN A 585 1.11 6.00 21.22
CA GLN A 585 0.98 5.78 19.78
C GLN A 585 0.94 7.15 19.08
N ASP A 586 1.72 7.32 18.01
CA ASP A 586 1.71 8.54 17.17
C ASP A 586 2.42 8.24 15.84
N VAL A 587 1.80 8.57 14.71
CA VAL A 587 2.40 8.35 13.38
C VAL A 587 3.72 9.12 13.22
N ALA A 588 3.81 10.33 13.79
CA ALA A 588 5.03 11.13 13.71
C ALA A 588 6.18 10.54 14.55
N ALA A 589 5.92 9.67 15.51
CA ALA A 589 6.96 8.94 16.24
C ALA A 589 7.72 7.97 15.33
N ILE A 590 6.98 7.25 14.49
CA ILE A 590 7.51 6.32 13.49
C ILE A 590 8.36 7.10 12.49
N ARG A 591 7.82 8.19 11.93
CA ARG A 591 8.56 9.09 11.04
C ARG A 591 9.82 9.66 11.70
N ASN A 592 9.74 10.14 12.94
CA ASN A 592 10.88 10.70 13.65
C ASN A 592 11.99 9.67 13.87
N CYS A 593 11.64 8.41 14.14
CA CYS A 593 12.62 7.32 14.20
C CYS A 593 13.29 7.07 12.85
N ILE A 594 12.52 7.07 11.76
CA ILE A 594 13.05 6.92 10.40
C ILE A 594 13.98 8.09 10.04
N LYS A 595 13.54 9.33 10.29
CA LYS A 595 14.33 10.55 10.05
C LYS A 595 15.62 10.55 10.88
N TYR A 596 15.56 10.10 12.13
CA TYR A 596 16.74 9.92 12.96
C TYR A 596 17.76 8.99 12.28
N ILE A 597 17.32 7.88 11.68
CA ILE A 597 18.19 6.95 10.96
C ILE A 597 18.69 7.58 9.65
N TYR A 598 17.83 8.25 8.89
CA TYR A 598 18.17 8.91 7.63
C TYR A 598 19.24 10.00 7.82
N ASP A 599 19.12 10.83 8.86
CA ASP A 599 20.02 11.95 9.13
C ASP A 599 21.37 11.51 9.75
N ASN A 600 21.45 10.28 10.28
CA ASN A 600 22.64 9.73 10.94
C ASN A 600 23.48 8.76 10.09
N ALA A 601 23.12 8.56 8.82
CA ALA A 601 23.96 7.80 7.90
C ALA A 601 25.37 8.41 7.78
N SER A 602 26.38 7.57 7.53
CA SER A 602 27.77 8.01 7.43
C SER A 602 27.96 9.03 6.29
N SER A 603 27.29 8.82 5.16
CA SER A 603 27.27 9.68 3.97
C SER A 603 25.90 9.67 3.27
N ASP A 604 25.66 10.62 2.35
CA ASP A 604 24.37 10.77 1.66
C ASP A 604 24.00 9.57 0.78
N ASP A 605 24.98 8.84 0.21
CA ASP A 605 24.76 7.62 -0.59
C ASP A 605 24.50 6.36 0.26
N LYS A 606 24.70 6.45 1.58
CA LYS A 606 24.50 5.36 2.55
C LYS A 606 23.22 5.50 3.37
N LYS A 607 22.37 6.46 3.02
CA LYS A 607 21.06 6.61 3.66
C LYS A 607 20.16 5.43 3.37
N VAL A 608 19.30 5.12 4.33
CA VAL A 608 18.28 4.08 4.22
C VAL A 608 17.46 4.24 2.94
N ARG A 609 17.24 3.13 2.24
CA ARG A 609 16.61 3.08 0.92
C ARG A 609 15.18 2.55 0.96
N TYR A 610 14.90 1.65 1.91
CA TYR A 610 13.64 0.93 2.00
C TYR A 610 13.03 0.98 3.40
N ILE A 611 11.72 1.19 3.47
CA ILE A 611 10.91 1.04 4.69
C ILE A 611 9.77 0.08 4.39
N ASN A 612 9.69 -1.01 5.16
CA ASN A 612 8.55 -1.91 5.13
C ASN A 612 7.69 -1.70 6.37
N LEU A 613 6.45 -1.32 6.12
CA LEU A 613 5.38 -1.26 7.12
C LEU A 613 4.76 -2.66 7.16
N PHE A 614 5.26 -3.48 8.08
CA PHE A 614 4.91 -4.89 8.19
C PHE A 614 3.71 -5.03 9.12
N GLY A 615 2.54 -4.68 8.57
CA GLY A 615 1.26 -4.67 9.26
C GLY A 615 0.20 -3.91 8.46
N ASP A 616 -1.04 -4.33 8.68
CA ASP A 616 -2.24 -3.65 8.18
C ASP A 616 -2.50 -2.28 8.85
N ALA A 617 -3.43 -1.48 8.33
CA ALA A 617 -3.75 -0.15 8.87
C ALA A 617 -5.26 0.11 8.96
N SER A 618 -5.62 1.16 9.70
CA SER A 618 -7.00 1.64 9.74
C SER A 618 -7.08 3.16 9.91
N PHE A 619 -8.18 3.75 9.44
CA PHE A 619 -8.59 5.11 9.80
C PHE A 619 -8.84 5.30 11.32
N ASP A 620 -9.03 4.22 12.07
CA ASP A 620 -9.26 4.25 13.52
C ASP A 620 -8.02 3.88 14.34
N TYR A 621 -7.25 4.89 14.72
CA TYR A 621 -6.05 4.70 15.53
C TYR A 621 -6.31 4.13 16.93
N LYS A 622 -7.48 4.39 17.53
CA LYS A 622 -7.75 4.10 18.95
C LYS A 622 -8.66 2.91 19.18
N ASN A 623 -8.95 2.13 18.14
CA ASN A 623 -9.72 0.88 18.26
C ASN A 623 -11.12 1.10 18.87
N ARG A 624 -11.82 2.12 18.36
CA ARG A 624 -13.22 2.46 18.62
C ARG A 624 -14.20 1.57 17.86
N ILE A 625 -13.85 1.13 16.64
CA ILE A 625 -14.71 0.26 15.81
C ILE A 625 -14.49 -1.23 16.09
N ALA A 626 -15.50 -2.04 15.78
CA ALA A 626 -15.38 -3.50 15.87
C ALA A 626 -14.46 -4.03 14.76
N ASN A 627 -13.71 -5.10 15.07
CA ASN A 627 -12.79 -5.78 14.15
C ASN A 627 -11.74 -4.86 13.52
N ASN A 628 -11.32 -3.81 14.24
CA ASN A 628 -10.25 -2.95 13.77
C ASN A 628 -8.94 -3.72 13.52
N ASN A 629 -8.19 -3.30 12.51
CA ASN A 629 -6.93 -3.89 12.04
C ASN A 629 -5.80 -2.85 11.99
N ASN A 630 -5.81 -1.84 12.88
CA ASN A 630 -4.71 -0.87 12.99
C ASN A 630 -3.43 -1.52 13.59
N ILE A 631 -2.64 -2.21 12.76
CA ILE A 631 -1.43 -2.93 13.19
C ILE A 631 -0.19 -2.05 13.11
N VAL A 632 0.02 -1.40 11.95
CA VAL A 632 1.03 -0.36 11.74
C VAL A 632 0.32 0.87 11.19
N PRO A 633 0.12 1.93 12.00
CA PRO A 633 -0.66 3.10 11.60
C PRO A 633 -0.23 3.71 10.27
N ILE A 634 -1.21 4.11 9.45
CA ILE A 634 -1.02 4.91 8.22
C ILE A 634 -1.23 6.40 8.53
N TYR A 635 -0.76 7.30 7.67
CA TYR A 635 -1.19 8.70 7.74
C TYR A 635 -2.55 8.86 7.05
N GLU A 636 -3.53 9.34 7.80
CA GLU A 636 -4.84 9.76 7.31
C GLU A 636 -4.88 11.28 7.12
N SER A 637 -5.50 11.72 6.02
CA SER A 637 -5.75 13.13 5.77
C SER A 637 -6.69 13.75 6.80
N LYS A 638 -6.57 15.06 6.99
CA LYS A 638 -7.54 15.85 7.77
C LYS A 638 -8.91 15.91 7.09
N ILE A 639 -8.93 16.08 5.77
CA ILE A 639 -10.16 16.07 5.00
C ILE A 639 -10.77 14.67 5.12
N SER A 640 -11.95 14.58 5.72
CA SER A 640 -12.61 13.31 6.07
C SER A 640 -14.02 13.20 5.48
N ASN A 641 -14.44 14.16 4.65
CA ASN A 641 -15.82 14.33 4.21
C ASN A 641 -16.12 13.89 2.78
N THR A 642 -15.17 13.26 2.12
CA THR A 642 -15.27 12.74 0.75
C THR A 642 -14.54 11.42 0.65
N ILE A 643 -14.86 10.58 -0.33
CA ILE A 643 -14.07 9.39 -0.70
C ILE A 643 -13.12 9.68 -1.88
N ALA A 644 -12.99 10.95 -2.25
CA ALA A 644 -12.12 11.44 -3.31
C ALA A 644 -10.66 11.58 -2.89
N GLU A 645 -9.81 11.95 -3.84
CA GLU A 645 -8.35 12.12 -3.69
C GLU A 645 -7.92 12.99 -2.50
N ALA A 646 -8.74 13.96 -2.09
CA ALA A 646 -8.44 14.83 -0.96
C ALA A 646 -8.50 14.13 0.41
N SER A 647 -9.15 12.97 0.50
CA SER A 647 -9.33 12.17 1.72
C SER A 647 -8.32 11.01 1.84
N PHE A 648 -7.11 11.21 1.31
CA PHE A 648 -6.12 10.14 1.11
C PHE A 648 -5.62 9.50 2.42
N ALA A 649 -5.31 8.21 2.33
CA ALA A 649 -4.43 7.51 3.27
C ALA A 649 -3.09 7.24 2.56
N SER A 650 -1.96 7.66 3.14
CA SER A 650 -0.66 7.62 2.45
C SER A 650 0.50 7.17 3.34
N ASP A 651 1.29 6.25 2.82
CA ASP A 651 2.57 5.82 3.42
C ASP A 651 3.75 6.74 3.02
N ASP A 652 3.54 7.67 2.07
CA ASP A 652 4.58 8.61 1.64
C ASP A 652 5.08 9.47 2.81
N PHE A 653 4.23 9.72 3.83
CA PHE A 653 4.57 10.41 5.06
C PHE A 653 5.84 9.87 5.73
N TYR A 654 6.06 8.56 5.65
CA TYR A 654 7.22 7.90 6.22
C TYR A 654 8.48 8.00 5.36
N GLY A 655 8.37 8.49 4.12
CA GLY A 655 9.47 8.71 3.18
C GLY A 655 9.88 10.17 3.00
N LEU A 656 9.23 11.13 3.66
CA LEU A 656 9.49 12.58 3.57
C LEU A 656 10.47 13.06 4.66
N MET A 657 11.77 13.20 4.34
CA MET A 657 12.82 13.38 5.35
C MET A 657 13.35 14.81 5.45
N ASP A 658 13.06 15.69 4.48
CA ASP A 658 13.60 17.05 4.48
C ASP A 658 12.84 17.97 5.46
N ASP A 659 13.54 18.97 6.00
CA ASP A 659 13.05 19.77 7.14
C ASP A 659 11.75 20.55 6.83
N ASN A 660 11.52 20.91 5.57
CA ASN A 660 10.32 21.63 5.15
C ASN A 660 9.14 20.71 4.77
N GLU A 661 9.25 19.40 5.01
CA GLU A 661 8.24 18.39 4.66
C GLU A 661 7.48 17.86 5.89
N GLY A 662 6.64 16.85 5.69
CA GLY A 662 5.98 16.06 6.74
C GLY A 662 4.48 16.33 6.92
N ASN A 663 3.98 17.54 6.63
CA ASN A 663 2.54 17.81 6.66
C ASN A 663 1.94 17.75 5.24
N ILE A 664 1.44 16.57 4.85
CA ILE A 664 0.92 16.28 3.50
C ILE A 664 -0.43 16.99 3.25
N ASP A 665 -1.24 17.21 4.29
CA ASP A 665 -2.56 17.85 4.21
C ASP A 665 -2.53 19.32 3.77
N ASN A 666 -1.38 19.99 3.84
CA ASN A 666 -1.35 21.42 3.69
C ASN A 666 -1.33 21.82 2.20
N PRO A 667 -2.36 22.52 1.68
CA PRO A 667 -2.44 22.92 0.27
C PRO A 667 -1.35 23.93 -0.16
N LEU A 668 -0.68 24.58 0.82
CA LEU A 668 0.52 25.41 0.59
C LEU A 668 1.81 24.57 0.54
N TYR A 669 1.80 23.35 1.11
CA TYR A 669 2.92 22.42 1.07
C TYR A 669 2.76 21.53 -0.15
N LYS A 670 3.56 21.92 -1.12
CA LYS A 670 3.71 21.30 -2.41
C LYS A 670 4.33 19.93 -2.13
N TYR A 671 3.80 18.88 -2.76
CA TYR A 671 4.27 17.50 -2.68
C TYR A 671 5.77 17.42 -2.35
N GLY A 672 6.11 16.72 -1.26
CA GLY A 672 7.50 16.57 -0.80
C GLY A 672 8.28 15.58 -1.68
N GLY A 673 9.58 15.79 -1.82
CA GLY A 673 10.42 14.93 -2.64
C GLY A 673 10.74 13.63 -1.93
N ILE A 674 9.85 12.63 -2.01
CA ILE A 674 9.96 11.35 -1.29
C ILE A 674 11.37 10.76 -1.40
N ASP A 675 12.06 10.64 -0.27
CA ASP A 675 13.47 10.22 -0.17
C ASP A 675 13.65 8.70 -0.17
N ILE A 676 12.70 7.99 0.46
CA ILE A 676 12.82 6.56 0.79
C ILE A 676 11.66 5.81 0.11
N ALA A 677 11.95 4.64 -0.47
CA ALA A 677 10.91 3.80 -1.05
C ALA A 677 10.16 3.06 0.07
N VAL A 678 8.85 3.25 0.14
CA VAL A 678 7.99 2.67 1.17
C VAL A 678 7.13 1.57 0.56
N GLY A 679 6.96 0.47 1.31
CA GLY A 679 6.03 -0.61 0.96
C GLY A 679 5.33 -1.12 2.19
N ARG A 680 4.06 -1.51 2.03
CA ARG A 680 3.24 -2.03 3.11
C ARG A 680 2.84 -3.48 2.84
N MET A 681 3.05 -4.35 3.82
CA MET A 681 2.52 -5.70 3.79
C MET A 681 1.26 -5.77 4.66
N LEU A 682 0.10 -5.98 4.03
CA LEU A 682 -1.21 -6.04 4.70
C LEU A 682 -1.33 -7.32 5.53
N ILE A 683 -1.01 -7.20 6.82
CA ILE A 683 -0.86 -8.32 7.75
C ILE A 683 -1.55 -7.97 9.07
N SER A 684 -2.53 -8.77 9.47
CA SER A 684 -3.27 -8.61 10.72
C SER A 684 -2.87 -9.62 11.80
N ASN A 685 -2.22 -10.74 11.44
CA ASN A 685 -1.83 -11.80 12.37
C ASN A 685 -0.61 -12.61 11.89
N THR A 686 -0.07 -13.48 12.75
CA THR A 686 1.15 -14.26 12.49
C THR A 686 1.00 -15.30 11.38
N THR A 687 -0.19 -15.87 11.16
CA THR A 687 -0.45 -16.82 10.08
C THR A 687 -0.39 -16.12 8.73
N GLN A 688 -1.15 -15.03 8.57
CA GLN A 688 -1.14 -14.21 7.36
C GLN A 688 0.25 -13.64 7.09
N ALA A 689 0.98 -13.23 8.13
CA ALA A 689 2.38 -12.81 8.01
C ALA A 689 3.27 -13.90 7.41
N SER A 690 3.12 -15.15 7.89
CA SER A 690 3.87 -16.27 7.34
C SER A 690 3.50 -16.55 5.88
N GLU A 691 2.23 -16.45 5.52
CA GLU A 691 1.75 -16.65 4.14
C GLU A 691 2.32 -15.61 3.18
N MET A 692 2.27 -14.32 3.54
CA MET A 692 2.81 -13.24 2.70
C MET A 692 4.33 -13.30 2.57
N VAL A 693 5.05 -13.65 3.64
CA VAL A 693 6.50 -13.89 3.59
C VAL A 693 6.84 -15.12 2.75
N ASN A 694 6.05 -16.19 2.84
CA ASN A 694 6.25 -17.38 2.00
C ASN A 694 6.08 -17.07 0.51
N LYS A 695 5.11 -16.21 0.12
CA LYS A 695 4.96 -15.77 -1.27
C LYS A 695 6.23 -15.09 -1.81
N VAL A 696 6.90 -14.27 -0.98
CA VAL A 696 8.20 -13.69 -1.34
C VAL A 696 9.23 -14.79 -1.57
N PHE A 697 9.32 -15.80 -0.70
CA PHE A 697 10.29 -16.88 -0.87
C PHE A 697 10.01 -17.72 -2.12
N GLU A 698 8.74 -18.04 -2.36
CA GLU A 698 8.29 -18.77 -3.54
C GLU A 698 8.54 -17.99 -4.84
N TYR A 699 8.44 -16.66 -4.82
CA TYR A 699 8.76 -15.82 -5.98
C TYR A 699 10.23 -15.96 -6.42
N TYR A 700 11.14 -16.27 -5.49
CA TYR A 700 12.56 -16.53 -5.78
C TYR A 700 12.92 -18.03 -5.81
N ASP A 701 11.95 -18.93 -5.65
CA ASP A 701 12.17 -20.38 -5.71
C ASP A 701 12.47 -20.84 -7.15
N LYS A 702 13.19 -21.95 -7.30
CA LYS A 702 13.48 -22.54 -8.63
C LYS A 702 12.21 -22.76 -9.47
N LYS A 703 11.07 -23.10 -8.83
CA LYS A 703 9.78 -23.35 -9.49
C LYS A 703 9.15 -22.09 -10.10
N SER A 704 9.57 -20.89 -9.69
CA SER A 704 9.04 -19.63 -10.24
C SER A 704 9.71 -19.22 -11.54
N TYR A 705 10.73 -19.95 -12.01
CA TYR A 705 11.41 -19.66 -13.27
C TYR A 705 10.62 -20.26 -14.43
N GLY A 706 10.36 -19.47 -15.46
CA GLY A 706 9.60 -19.87 -16.63
C GLY A 706 9.28 -18.72 -17.57
N SER A 707 8.85 -19.06 -18.79
CA SER A 707 8.53 -18.11 -19.85
C SER A 707 7.42 -17.11 -19.50
N TRP A 708 6.62 -17.37 -18.46
CA TRP A 708 5.65 -16.43 -17.91
C TRP A 708 6.27 -15.07 -17.54
N ARG A 709 7.57 -15.04 -17.19
CA ARG A 709 8.33 -13.80 -16.91
C ARG A 709 8.54 -12.91 -18.14
N ASN A 710 8.32 -13.42 -19.35
CA ASN A 710 8.31 -12.60 -20.57
C ASN A 710 6.93 -12.00 -20.87
N ASN A 711 5.85 -12.34 -20.15
CA ASN A 711 4.51 -11.92 -20.52
C ASN A 711 4.09 -10.63 -19.82
N TYR A 712 3.40 -9.76 -20.56
CA TYR A 712 2.78 -8.52 -20.07
C TYR A 712 1.34 -8.47 -20.56
N ILE A 713 0.38 -8.27 -19.65
CA ILE A 713 -1.04 -8.22 -19.99
C ILE A 713 -1.57 -6.80 -19.78
N ALA A 714 -1.93 -6.12 -20.87
CA ALA A 714 -2.63 -4.84 -20.87
C ALA A 714 -4.14 -5.06 -20.90
N ILE A 715 -4.84 -4.55 -19.90
CA ILE A 715 -6.29 -4.63 -19.76
C ILE A 715 -6.86 -3.22 -19.73
N ALA A 716 -7.90 -2.98 -20.52
CA ALA A 716 -8.63 -1.72 -20.52
C ALA A 716 -10.12 -1.97 -20.48
N ASP A 717 -10.78 -1.24 -19.60
CA ASP A 717 -12.23 -1.16 -19.51
C ASP A 717 -12.86 -0.65 -20.81
N ASP A 718 -14.13 -0.98 -21.04
CA ASP A 718 -14.83 -0.58 -22.26
C ASP A 718 -15.25 0.89 -22.19
N THR A 719 -16.07 1.31 -23.16
CA THR A 719 -16.53 2.68 -23.25
C THR A 719 -18.03 2.73 -23.00
N ASP A 720 -18.41 2.66 -21.73
CA ASP A 720 -19.78 2.85 -21.24
C ASP A 720 -20.37 4.19 -21.71
N VAL A 721 -19.61 5.28 -21.52
CA VAL A 721 -20.01 6.64 -21.91
C VAL A 721 -18.96 7.32 -22.78
N PRO A 722 -19.31 8.34 -23.60
CA PRO A 722 -18.33 9.00 -24.50
C PRO A 722 -17.06 9.54 -23.82
N GLY A 723 -17.14 9.80 -22.50
CA GLY A 723 -15.99 10.17 -21.69
C GLY A 723 -14.92 9.08 -21.57
N ASP A 724 -15.27 7.81 -21.70
CA ASP A 724 -14.37 6.67 -21.42
C ASP A 724 -13.54 6.23 -22.63
N ALA A 725 -13.81 6.82 -23.81
CA ALA A 725 -13.15 6.47 -25.06
C ALA A 725 -11.61 6.53 -25.01
N THR A 726 -11.03 7.28 -24.06
CA THR A 726 -9.58 7.37 -23.89
C THR A 726 -8.97 6.16 -23.20
N LEU A 727 -9.71 5.39 -22.39
CA LEU A 727 -9.18 4.28 -21.60
C LEU A 727 -8.50 3.24 -22.49
N GLN A 728 -9.25 2.70 -23.46
CA GLN A 728 -8.74 1.69 -24.39
C GLN A 728 -7.64 2.24 -25.29
N TYR A 729 -7.80 3.47 -25.78
CA TYR A 729 -6.79 4.12 -26.63
C TYR A 729 -5.46 4.32 -25.91
N ARG A 730 -5.50 4.81 -24.66
CA ARG A 730 -4.30 5.08 -23.85
C ARG A 730 -3.62 3.78 -23.45
N GLN A 731 -4.38 2.78 -23.02
CA GLN A 731 -3.80 1.48 -22.69
C GLN A 731 -3.18 0.80 -23.90
N ASN A 732 -3.82 0.87 -25.08
CA ASN A 732 -3.24 0.37 -26.32
C ASN A 732 -1.93 1.08 -26.65
N THR A 733 -1.91 2.41 -26.58
CA THR A 733 -0.73 3.23 -26.90
C THR A 733 0.43 2.91 -25.96
N LEU A 734 0.15 2.78 -24.65
CA LEU A 734 1.15 2.38 -23.66
C LEU A 734 1.70 0.98 -23.95
N ALA A 735 0.83 0.02 -24.27
CA ALA A 735 1.23 -1.34 -24.63
C ALA A 735 2.11 -1.38 -25.90
N ASP A 736 1.81 -0.56 -26.91
CA ASP A 736 2.64 -0.42 -28.12
C ASP A 736 4.02 0.17 -27.78
N GLU A 737 4.08 1.20 -26.93
CA GLU A 737 5.34 1.79 -26.46
C GLU A 737 6.18 0.78 -25.66
N ILE A 738 5.56 -0.01 -24.78
CA ILE A 738 6.25 -1.08 -24.05
C ILE A 738 6.88 -2.09 -25.01
N GLN A 739 6.17 -2.48 -26.07
CA GLN A 739 6.70 -3.42 -27.05
C GLN A 739 7.91 -2.85 -27.81
N ILE A 740 7.95 -1.53 -28.04
CA ILE A 740 9.09 -0.84 -28.65
C ILE A 740 10.28 -0.76 -27.67
N GLN A 741 10.02 -0.39 -26.42
CA GLN A 741 11.06 -0.15 -25.42
C GLN A 741 11.63 -1.44 -24.83
N LYS A 742 10.80 -2.49 -24.73
CA LYS A 742 11.09 -3.81 -24.15
C LYS A 742 10.59 -4.96 -25.02
N PRO A 743 11.14 -5.11 -26.23
CA PRO A 743 10.66 -6.08 -27.23
C PRO A 743 10.79 -7.55 -26.84
N PHE A 744 11.58 -7.90 -25.82
CA PHE A 744 11.60 -9.25 -25.26
C PHE A 744 10.27 -9.62 -24.58
N LEU A 745 9.48 -8.63 -24.14
CA LEU A 745 8.16 -8.85 -23.55
C LEU A 745 7.14 -9.24 -24.61
N ASN A 746 6.33 -10.24 -24.30
CA ASN A 746 5.16 -10.66 -25.07
C ASN A 746 3.95 -9.92 -24.50
N VAL A 747 3.52 -8.89 -25.23
CA VAL A 747 2.44 -7.99 -24.83
C VAL A 747 1.12 -8.54 -25.36
N SER A 748 0.22 -8.94 -24.47
CA SER A 748 -1.18 -9.27 -24.77
C SER A 748 -2.09 -8.10 -24.40
N LYS A 749 -3.18 -7.93 -25.15
CA LYS A 749 -4.13 -6.82 -24.99
C LYS A 749 -5.55 -7.36 -24.87
N ILE A 750 -6.15 -7.16 -23.70
CA ILE A 750 -7.55 -7.44 -23.39
C ILE A 750 -8.27 -6.08 -23.32
N LEU A 751 -8.73 -5.59 -24.46
CA LEU A 751 -9.55 -4.38 -24.54
C LEU A 751 -11.01 -4.83 -24.53
N LEU A 752 -11.77 -4.52 -23.48
CA LEU A 752 -13.09 -5.13 -23.25
C LEU A 752 -14.05 -4.96 -24.44
N ASP A 753 -14.07 -3.77 -25.05
CA ASP A 753 -14.96 -3.49 -26.19
C ASP A 753 -14.56 -4.26 -27.47
N SER A 754 -13.45 -5.00 -27.48
CA SER A 754 -13.10 -5.93 -28.58
C SER A 754 -13.77 -7.31 -28.47
N TYR A 755 -14.51 -7.55 -27.37
CA TYR A 755 -15.31 -8.74 -27.14
C TYR A 755 -16.81 -8.41 -27.29
N VAL A 756 -17.61 -9.42 -27.58
CA VAL A 756 -19.07 -9.28 -27.64
C VAL A 756 -19.61 -9.15 -26.22
N GLN A 757 -20.36 -8.08 -25.96
CA GLN A 757 -21.10 -7.87 -24.72
C GLN A 757 -22.35 -8.76 -24.69
N GLU A 758 -22.61 -9.39 -23.55
CA GLU A 758 -23.74 -10.30 -23.35
C GLU A 758 -24.62 -9.82 -22.18
N SER A 759 -25.92 -9.70 -22.42
CA SER A 759 -26.88 -9.28 -21.39
C SER A 759 -27.26 -10.44 -20.48
N SER A 760 -27.20 -10.20 -19.17
CA SER A 760 -27.63 -11.13 -18.13
C SER A 760 -28.63 -10.49 -17.17
N SER A 761 -29.31 -11.29 -16.34
CA SER A 761 -30.19 -10.74 -15.28
C SER A 761 -29.45 -9.86 -14.27
N GLY A 762 -28.11 -9.96 -14.19
CA GLY A 762 -27.25 -9.13 -13.35
C GLY A 762 -26.64 -7.91 -14.05
N GLY A 763 -27.07 -7.58 -15.27
CA GLY A 763 -26.50 -6.54 -16.13
C GLY A 763 -25.59 -7.10 -17.24
N GLU A 764 -25.03 -6.20 -18.04
CA GLU A 764 -24.12 -6.52 -19.15
C GLU A 764 -22.82 -7.18 -18.66
N ARG A 765 -22.29 -8.11 -19.46
CA ARG A 765 -21.09 -8.90 -19.15
C ARG A 765 -20.23 -9.08 -20.38
N TYR A 766 -18.93 -9.30 -20.17
CA TYR A 766 -18.01 -9.82 -21.18
C TYR A 766 -17.48 -11.20 -20.76
N PRO A 767 -18.25 -12.31 -20.88
CA PRO A 767 -17.84 -13.62 -20.39
C PRO A 767 -16.52 -14.10 -21.00
N LYS A 768 -16.30 -13.84 -22.29
CA LYS A 768 -15.06 -14.20 -22.99
C LYS A 768 -13.85 -13.42 -22.49
N ALA A 769 -13.98 -12.10 -22.31
CA ALA A 769 -12.91 -11.27 -21.77
C ALA A 769 -12.57 -11.67 -20.32
N LYS A 770 -13.60 -11.93 -19.49
CA LYS A 770 -13.42 -12.43 -18.12
C LYS A 770 -12.67 -13.77 -18.10
N SER A 771 -13.08 -14.71 -18.95
CA SER A 771 -12.41 -16.02 -19.04
C SER A 771 -10.96 -15.88 -19.52
N GLU A 772 -10.69 -15.04 -20.51
CA GLU A 772 -9.33 -14.80 -20.99
C GLU A 772 -8.46 -14.16 -19.91
N PHE A 773 -8.97 -13.14 -19.21
CA PHE A 773 -8.26 -12.52 -18.09
C PHE A 773 -7.93 -13.54 -17.00
N TYR A 774 -8.91 -14.33 -16.54
CA TYR A 774 -8.69 -15.36 -15.53
C TYR A 774 -7.63 -16.39 -15.97
N ASN A 775 -7.73 -16.87 -17.22
CA ASN A 775 -6.80 -17.85 -17.77
C ASN A 775 -5.37 -17.29 -17.86
N GLU A 776 -5.18 -16.05 -18.32
CA GLU A 776 -3.87 -15.40 -18.35
C GLU A 776 -3.29 -15.25 -16.93
N PHE A 777 -4.13 -14.92 -15.95
CA PHE A 777 -3.70 -14.81 -14.56
C PHE A 777 -3.19 -16.13 -13.98
N GLU A 778 -3.90 -17.24 -14.23
CA GLU A 778 -3.46 -18.57 -13.80
C GLU A 778 -2.23 -19.09 -14.56
N LYS A 779 -2.14 -18.85 -15.88
CA LYS A 779 -0.95 -19.18 -16.70
C LYS A 779 0.30 -18.50 -16.13
N GLY A 780 0.12 -17.26 -15.68
CA GLY A 780 1.14 -16.39 -15.10
C GLY A 780 1.65 -15.37 -16.12
N ALA A 781 1.82 -14.14 -15.66
CA ALA A 781 2.51 -13.08 -16.39
C ALA A 781 3.33 -12.23 -15.42
N LEU A 782 4.30 -11.49 -15.93
CA LEU A 782 5.14 -10.66 -15.08
C LEU A 782 4.34 -9.47 -14.51
N ILE A 783 3.52 -8.85 -15.36
CA ILE A 783 2.70 -7.68 -15.02
C ILE A 783 1.29 -7.85 -15.59
N PHE A 784 0.29 -7.56 -14.77
CA PHE A 784 -1.06 -7.20 -15.19
C PHE A 784 -1.24 -5.70 -14.99
N ASN A 785 -1.62 -4.99 -16.04
CA ASN A 785 -1.88 -3.55 -15.98
C ASN A 785 -3.33 -3.30 -16.39
N TYR A 786 -4.15 -2.90 -15.43
CA TYR A 786 -5.54 -2.54 -15.62
C TYR A 786 -5.74 -1.03 -15.59
N LEU A 787 -6.41 -0.51 -16.62
CA LEU A 787 -6.83 0.89 -16.71
C LEU A 787 -8.34 0.96 -16.98
N GLY A 788 -9.09 1.54 -16.04
CA GLY A 788 -10.53 1.72 -16.15
C GLY A 788 -11.25 1.84 -14.82
N HIS A 789 -12.55 1.56 -14.78
CA HIS A 789 -13.36 1.68 -13.57
C HIS A 789 -13.08 0.56 -12.56
N GLY A 790 -13.30 0.85 -11.29
CA GLY A 790 -13.05 -0.08 -10.20
C GLY A 790 -13.73 0.37 -8.92
N GLY A 791 -13.72 -0.52 -7.94
CA GLY A 791 -14.17 -0.24 -6.59
C GLY A 791 -13.76 -1.36 -5.64
N GLU A 792 -14.23 -1.26 -4.39
CA GLU A 792 -13.87 -2.19 -3.32
C GLU A 792 -14.28 -3.65 -3.64
N ASP A 793 -15.26 -3.88 -4.52
CA ASP A 793 -15.76 -5.22 -4.86
C ASP A 793 -15.16 -5.83 -6.15
N GLY A 794 -14.45 -5.05 -6.97
CA GLY A 794 -13.95 -5.56 -8.25
C GLY A 794 -13.57 -4.49 -9.29
N LEU A 795 -13.36 -4.97 -10.52
CA LEU A 795 -12.99 -4.18 -11.71
C LEU A 795 -14.12 -4.20 -12.74
N SER A 796 -14.31 -3.05 -13.39
CA SER A 796 -15.37 -2.71 -14.34
C SER A 796 -16.81 -2.88 -13.81
N LYS A 797 -17.77 -2.30 -14.52
CA LYS A 797 -19.20 -2.42 -14.21
C LYS A 797 -19.74 -3.81 -14.60
N GLU A 798 -19.11 -4.44 -15.58
CA GLU A 798 -19.36 -5.76 -16.15
C GLU A 798 -18.72 -6.88 -15.32
N ARG A 799 -18.00 -6.53 -14.24
CA ARG A 799 -17.43 -7.46 -13.26
C ARG A 799 -16.44 -8.43 -13.89
N ILE A 800 -15.51 -7.90 -14.68
CA ILE A 800 -14.44 -8.68 -15.31
C ILE A 800 -13.47 -9.27 -14.28
N TRP A 801 -13.47 -8.74 -13.06
CA TRP A 801 -12.80 -9.32 -11.89
C TRP A 801 -13.50 -8.93 -10.60
N ASP A 802 -13.70 -9.86 -9.66
CA ASP A 802 -14.31 -9.60 -8.36
C ASP A 802 -13.57 -10.24 -7.17
N LYS A 803 -14.16 -10.13 -5.97
CA LYS A 803 -13.62 -10.73 -4.73
C LYS A 803 -13.51 -12.25 -4.80
N ALA A 804 -14.50 -12.93 -5.38
CA ALA A 804 -14.48 -14.39 -5.49
C ALA A 804 -13.38 -14.85 -6.46
N ASP A 805 -13.21 -14.13 -7.57
CA ASP A 805 -12.08 -14.34 -8.48
C ASP A 805 -10.76 -14.23 -7.71
N SER A 806 -10.55 -13.12 -6.99
CA SER A 806 -9.35 -12.84 -6.19
C SER A 806 -8.95 -13.96 -5.21
N GLN A 807 -9.94 -14.60 -4.58
CA GLN A 807 -9.73 -15.70 -3.63
C GLN A 807 -9.54 -17.06 -4.30
N SER A 808 -10.01 -17.23 -5.54
CA SER A 808 -10.07 -18.53 -6.22
C SER A 808 -8.86 -18.83 -7.11
N VAL A 809 -8.21 -17.79 -7.64
CA VAL A 809 -7.06 -17.95 -8.55
C VAL A 809 -5.96 -18.81 -7.89
N ASN A 810 -5.32 -19.68 -8.67
CA ASN A 810 -4.30 -20.60 -8.18
C ASN A 810 -3.03 -20.61 -9.07
N ASN A 811 -2.26 -19.53 -9.01
CA ASN A 811 -1.00 -19.30 -9.74
C ASN A 811 0.23 -19.35 -8.82
N GLN A 812 0.28 -20.28 -7.86
CA GLN A 812 1.42 -20.43 -6.95
C GLN A 812 2.77 -20.42 -7.70
N PHE A 813 3.79 -19.76 -7.15
CA PHE A 813 5.10 -19.48 -7.76
C PHE A 813 5.11 -18.49 -8.95
N LYS A 814 3.96 -18.15 -9.54
CA LYS A 814 3.85 -17.26 -10.71
C LYS A 814 3.07 -16.00 -10.37
N TYR A 815 3.45 -15.36 -9.28
CA TYR A 815 2.76 -14.20 -8.72
C TYR A 815 3.07 -12.91 -9.51
N PRO A 816 2.12 -12.31 -10.24
CA PRO A 816 2.38 -11.08 -10.98
C PRO A 816 2.47 -9.85 -10.08
N LEU A 817 3.11 -8.79 -10.58
CA LEU A 817 2.77 -7.44 -10.16
C LEU A 817 1.40 -7.06 -10.77
N PHE A 818 0.46 -6.65 -9.93
CA PHE A 818 -0.84 -6.17 -10.41
C PHE A 818 -0.97 -4.65 -10.24
N ILE A 819 -1.10 -3.95 -11.36
CA ILE A 819 -1.22 -2.49 -11.42
C ILE A 819 -2.69 -2.16 -11.65
N THR A 820 -3.32 -1.54 -10.67
CA THR A 820 -4.73 -1.15 -10.66
C THR A 820 -4.85 0.31 -10.22
N ILE A 821 -4.38 1.23 -11.05
CA ILE A 821 -4.53 2.68 -10.79
C ILE A 821 -5.97 3.07 -11.17
N THR A 822 -6.92 2.66 -10.32
CA THR A 822 -8.37 2.82 -10.49
C THR A 822 -8.98 3.37 -9.20
N CYS A 823 -10.30 3.36 -9.02
CA CYS A 823 -10.94 3.82 -7.79
C CYS A 823 -10.99 2.71 -6.73
N GLU A 824 -10.56 3.00 -5.49
CA GLU A 824 -10.87 2.25 -4.24
C GLU A 824 -10.61 0.72 -4.26
N PHE A 825 -9.79 0.20 -5.19
CA PHE A 825 -9.61 -1.25 -5.34
C PHE A 825 -8.92 -1.89 -4.13
N SER A 826 -8.09 -1.12 -3.40
CA SER A 826 -7.39 -1.55 -2.19
C SER A 826 -7.57 -0.55 -1.05
N ARG A 827 -8.82 -0.24 -0.67
CA ARG A 827 -9.16 0.59 0.50
C ARG A 827 -8.94 -0.16 1.83
N PHE A 828 -7.71 -0.61 2.05
CA PHE A 828 -7.32 -1.43 3.21
C PHE A 828 -7.41 -0.69 4.55
N ASP A 829 -7.42 0.64 4.52
CA ASP A 829 -7.60 1.48 5.72
C ASP A 829 -9.02 1.40 6.32
N ASN A 830 -9.96 0.72 5.65
CA ASN A 830 -11.29 0.43 6.17
C ASN A 830 -11.45 -1.07 6.57
N PRO A 831 -11.18 -1.46 7.83
CA PRO A 831 -11.35 -2.84 8.31
C PRO A 831 -12.76 -3.41 8.16
N LEU A 832 -13.77 -2.54 8.04
CA LEU A 832 -15.16 -2.97 7.99
C LEU A 832 -15.55 -3.53 6.63
N ARG A 833 -14.73 -3.30 5.59
CA ARG A 833 -15.02 -3.72 4.22
C ARG A 833 -13.74 -4.17 3.48
N PRO A 834 -13.30 -5.42 3.69
CA PRO A 834 -12.20 -5.99 2.91
C PRO A 834 -12.47 -5.90 1.41
N THR A 835 -11.47 -5.54 0.60
CA THR A 835 -11.61 -5.30 -0.84
C THR A 835 -11.13 -6.46 -1.71
N ALA A 836 -11.46 -6.43 -3.00
CA ALA A 836 -10.91 -7.36 -3.99
C ALA A 836 -9.37 -7.27 -4.08
N GLY A 837 -8.80 -6.06 -3.99
CA GLY A 837 -7.35 -5.83 -3.96
C GLY A 837 -6.66 -6.45 -2.74
N GLU A 838 -7.30 -6.43 -1.57
CA GLU A 838 -6.77 -7.11 -0.38
C GLU A 838 -6.83 -8.63 -0.53
N TYR A 839 -7.94 -9.19 -1.02
CA TYR A 839 -8.06 -10.64 -1.22
C TYR A 839 -7.07 -11.19 -2.24
N ILE A 840 -6.77 -10.47 -3.33
CA ILE A 840 -5.79 -10.94 -4.31
C ILE A 840 -4.36 -10.87 -3.76
N TYR A 841 -4.08 -9.95 -2.84
CA TYR A 841 -2.81 -9.92 -2.11
C TYR A 841 -2.71 -11.09 -1.13
N TRP A 842 -3.74 -11.29 -0.31
CA TRP A 842 -3.80 -12.29 0.77
C TRP A 842 -3.93 -13.74 0.31
N ASN A 843 -4.25 -14.00 -0.96
CA ASN A 843 -4.37 -15.35 -1.47
C ASN A 843 -3.03 -16.10 -1.33
N ALA A 844 -2.96 -17.07 -0.41
CA ALA A 844 -1.75 -17.83 -0.11
C ALA A 844 -1.38 -18.89 -1.16
N LYS A 845 -2.32 -19.23 -2.06
CA LYS A 845 -2.14 -20.24 -3.12
C LYS A 845 -2.02 -19.60 -4.52
N GLY A 846 -2.11 -18.28 -4.60
CA GLY A 846 -2.17 -17.55 -5.87
C GLY A 846 -2.15 -16.04 -5.66
N GLY A 847 -2.82 -15.32 -6.54
CA GLY A 847 -2.93 -13.87 -6.51
C GLY A 847 -1.64 -13.16 -6.91
N ALA A 848 -1.47 -11.93 -6.45
CA ALA A 848 -0.36 -11.06 -6.83
C ALA A 848 0.80 -11.12 -5.84
N ILE A 849 2.04 -10.87 -6.29
CA ILE A 849 3.20 -10.71 -5.37
C ILE A 849 3.15 -9.36 -4.67
N SER A 850 2.64 -8.36 -5.39
CA SER A 850 2.49 -6.99 -4.93
C SER A 850 1.49 -6.25 -5.81
N LEU A 851 0.94 -5.14 -5.30
CA LEU A 851 0.05 -4.27 -6.03
C LEU A 851 0.58 -2.84 -6.09
N ILE A 852 0.29 -2.17 -7.20
CA ILE A 852 0.26 -0.71 -7.30
C ILE A 852 -1.21 -0.34 -7.43
N SER A 853 -1.80 0.14 -6.34
CA SER A 853 -3.26 0.28 -6.22
C SER A 853 -3.63 1.55 -5.47
N THR A 854 -4.93 1.78 -5.30
CA THR A 854 -5.47 3.00 -4.72
C THR A 854 -6.39 2.75 -3.52
N THR A 855 -6.40 3.69 -2.58
CA THR A 855 -7.29 3.69 -1.40
C THR A 855 -8.54 4.54 -1.58
N ARG A 856 -8.56 5.43 -2.57
CA ARG A 856 -9.64 6.38 -2.86
C ARG A 856 -9.95 6.43 -4.35
N THR A 857 -10.91 7.26 -4.75
CA THR A 857 -11.11 7.55 -6.17
C THR A 857 -9.94 8.35 -6.72
N ILE A 858 -9.72 8.24 -8.03
CA ILE A 858 -8.68 8.97 -8.77
C ILE A 858 -9.26 9.47 -10.09
N GLN A 859 -8.85 10.66 -10.53
CA GLN A 859 -9.24 11.18 -11.84
C GLN A 859 -8.69 10.29 -12.97
N LYS A 860 -9.51 10.08 -13.99
CA LYS A 860 -9.15 9.27 -15.16
C LYS A 860 -7.85 9.75 -15.83
N THR A 861 -7.74 11.05 -16.12
CA THR A 861 -6.53 11.60 -16.76
C THR A 861 -5.30 11.51 -15.85
N GLY A 862 -5.50 11.70 -14.54
CA GLY A 862 -4.46 11.48 -13.53
C GLY A 862 -3.94 10.05 -13.54
N ALA A 863 -4.85 9.07 -13.56
CA ALA A 863 -4.53 7.64 -13.66
C ALA A 863 -3.80 7.29 -14.96
N GLU A 864 -4.34 7.72 -16.12
CA GLU A 864 -3.73 7.49 -17.45
C GLU A 864 -2.29 8.03 -17.49
N ASN A 865 -2.08 9.28 -17.07
CA ASN A 865 -0.77 9.93 -17.12
C ASN A 865 0.22 9.33 -16.12
N PHE A 866 -0.25 8.93 -14.93
CA PHE A 866 0.62 8.33 -13.93
C PHE A 866 1.04 6.91 -14.33
N ASN A 867 0.14 6.13 -14.95
CA ASN A 867 0.44 4.79 -15.45
C ASN A 867 1.60 4.81 -16.46
N ASP A 868 1.58 5.75 -17.41
CA ASP A 868 2.66 5.92 -18.40
C ASP A 868 4.02 6.20 -17.75
N ILE A 869 4.06 7.09 -16.74
CA ILE A 869 5.29 7.45 -16.02
C ILE A 869 5.79 6.26 -15.20
N PHE A 870 4.87 5.58 -14.50
CA PHE A 870 5.21 4.44 -13.65
C PHE A 870 5.83 3.31 -14.46
N LEU A 871 5.21 2.92 -15.59
CA LEU A 871 5.71 1.85 -16.46
C LEU A 871 7.06 2.20 -17.09
N LYS A 872 7.25 3.45 -17.52
CA LYS A 872 8.54 3.95 -18.01
C LYS A 872 9.67 3.74 -16.99
N ASN A 873 9.42 4.07 -15.73
CA ASN A 873 10.42 3.96 -14.66
C ASN A 873 10.58 2.50 -14.16
N LEU A 874 9.50 1.75 -14.01
CA LEU A 874 9.50 0.34 -13.61
C LEU A 874 10.26 -0.53 -14.62
N LEU A 875 9.97 -0.33 -15.91
CA LEU A 875 10.63 -1.05 -16.99
C LEU A 875 11.92 -0.37 -17.45
N ALA A 876 12.39 0.71 -16.81
CA ALA A 876 13.66 1.37 -17.16
C ALA A 876 13.84 1.64 -18.67
N TYR A 877 12.94 2.40 -19.29
CA TYR A 877 13.01 2.68 -20.73
C TYR A 877 14.39 3.23 -21.15
N GLY A 878 14.91 2.74 -22.28
CA GLY A 878 16.25 3.09 -22.78
C GLY A 878 17.44 2.57 -21.95
N SER A 879 17.21 1.76 -20.91
CA SER A 879 18.23 1.22 -20.02
C SER A 879 17.92 -0.24 -19.63
N ASN A 880 18.90 -0.99 -19.12
CA ASN A 880 18.68 -2.31 -18.51
C ASN A 880 18.97 -2.30 -17.00
N GLN A 881 19.03 -1.10 -16.40
CA GLN A 881 19.22 -0.91 -14.97
C GLN A 881 17.86 -0.75 -14.28
N TYR A 882 17.36 -1.85 -13.74
CA TYR A 882 16.08 -1.90 -13.04
C TYR A 882 16.23 -1.51 -11.57
N VAL A 883 15.15 -0.98 -10.99
CA VAL A 883 15.02 -0.69 -9.56
C VAL A 883 13.92 -1.58 -8.97
N SER A 884 13.80 -1.63 -7.64
CA SER A 884 12.67 -2.34 -7.01
C SER A 884 11.34 -1.65 -7.34
N ILE A 885 10.23 -2.37 -7.22
CA ILE A 885 8.91 -1.86 -7.63
C ILE A 885 8.53 -0.60 -6.83
N ALA A 886 8.81 -0.58 -5.52
CA ALA A 886 8.59 0.58 -4.67
C ALA A 886 9.48 1.78 -5.03
N GLU A 887 10.73 1.54 -5.43
CA GLU A 887 11.64 2.61 -5.88
C GLU A 887 11.17 3.20 -7.22
N ALA A 888 10.62 2.37 -8.13
CA ALA A 888 9.99 2.87 -9.36
C ALA A 888 8.78 3.77 -9.05
N LEU A 889 7.95 3.40 -8.05
CA LEU A 889 6.83 4.25 -7.62
C LEU A 889 7.33 5.59 -7.07
N ARG A 890 8.32 5.56 -6.18
CA ARG A 890 8.94 6.76 -5.58
C ARG A 890 9.47 7.73 -6.63
N ILE A 891 10.25 7.20 -7.59
CA ILE A 891 10.80 8.02 -8.70
C ILE A 891 9.67 8.61 -9.54
N SER A 892 8.62 7.84 -9.81
CA SER A 892 7.50 8.27 -10.65
C SER A 892 6.68 9.40 -10.02
N LYS A 893 6.39 9.29 -8.72
CA LYS A 893 5.70 10.37 -7.98
C LYS A 893 6.56 11.64 -7.91
N ASN A 894 7.87 11.51 -7.73
CA ASN A 894 8.80 12.65 -7.74
C ASN A 894 8.98 13.27 -9.13
N GLU A 895 8.91 12.49 -10.22
CA GLU A 895 9.02 13.03 -11.59
C GLU A 895 7.88 14.01 -11.90
N LYS A 896 6.66 13.69 -11.45
CA LYS A 896 5.47 14.53 -11.58
C LYS A 896 4.64 14.58 -10.28
N PRO A 897 5.05 15.45 -9.34
CA PRO A 897 4.32 15.73 -8.12
C PRO A 897 2.84 16.07 -8.35
N SER A 898 1.94 15.33 -7.71
CA SER A 898 0.50 15.58 -7.76
C SER A 898 -0.17 15.12 -6.48
N GLY A 899 -1.12 15.89 -5.95
CA GLY A 899 -1.95 15.44 -4.81
C GLY A 899 -2.78 14.19 -5.16
N GLN A 900 -3.06 13.97 -6.44
CA GLN A 900 -3.79 12.80 -6.96
C GLN A 900 -3.02 11.50 -6.79
N THR A 901 -1.69 11.56 -6.67
CA THR A 901 -0.87 10.35 -6.51
C THR A 901 -0.66 9.98 -5.05
N ASN A 902 -1.15 10.79 -4.10
CA ASN A 902 -1.14 10.47 -2.67
C ASN A 902 -1.99 9.24 -2.36
N VAL A 903 -3.01 8.96 -3.19
CA VAL A 903 -3.87 7.77 -3.04
C VAL A 903 -3.29 6.53 -3.68
N VAL A 904 -2.16 6.62 -4.41
CA VAL A 904 -1.51 5.48 -5.07
C VAL A 904 -0.44 4.90 -4.15
N LEU A 905 -0.55 3.64 -3.76
CA LEU A 905 0.36 2.98 -2.83
C LEU A 905 0.99 1.72 -3.43
N TYR A 906 2.12 1.32 -2.84
CA TYR A 906 2.75 0.02 -3.09
C TYR A 906 2.44 -0.95 -1.94
N LEU A 907 1.70 -2.01 -2.27
CA LEU A 907 1.37 -3.10 -1.35
C LEU A 907 2.29 -4.29 -1.64
N GLY A 908 3.23 -4.57 -0.74
CA GLY A 908 4.26 -5.59 -0.90
C GLY A 908 5.56 -5.25 -0.17
N ASP A 909 6.58 -6.09 -0.39
CA ASP A 909 7.92 -5.87 0.14
C ASP A 909 8.69 -4.81 -0.69
N PRO A 910 9.08 -3.65 -0.13
CA PRO A 910 9.69 -2.55 -0.88
C PRO A 910 11.05 -2.88 -1.52
N ALA A 911 11.74 -3.90 -1.01
CA ALA A 911 13.01 -4.38 -1.53
C ALA A 911 12.85 -5.37 -2.69
N LEU A 912 11.60 -5.74 -3.06
CA LEU A 912 11.30 -6.70 -4.11
C LEU A 912 11.52 -6.09 -5.50
N PHE A 913 12.33 -6.77 -6.29
CA PHE A 913 12.53 -6.47 -7.70
C PHE A 913 11.56 -7.31 -8.52
N LEU A 914 11.00 -6.71 -9.57
CA LEU A 914 10.27 -7.47 -10.56
C LEU A 914 11.22 -8.47 -11.21
N ALA A 915 10.80 -9.73 -11.36
CA ALA A 915 11.61 -10.82 -11.91
C ALA A 915 11.77 -10.71 -13.44
N ILE A 916 12.25 -9.56 -13.91
CA ILE A 916 12.60 -9.30 -15.31
C ILE A 916 13.86 -10.12 -15.62
N PRO A 917 13.80 -11.10 -16.53
CA PRO A 917 14.98 -11.85 -16.93
C PRO A 917 15.96 -10.91 -17.64
N LYS A 918 17.27 -11.11 -17.42
CA LYS A 918 18.26 -10.26 -18.08
C LYS A 918 18.27 -10.58 -19.58
N PRO A 919 18.08 -9.60 -20.48
CA PRO A 919 18.06 -9.90 -21.91
C PRO A 919 19.47 -10.29 -22.37
N LYS A 920 19.67 -11.45 -23.01
CA LYS A 920 20.85 -11.87 -23.83
C LYS A 920 20.70 -13.24 -24.54
N ILE A 921 19.57 -13.54 -25.14
CA ILE A 921 19.49 -14.63 -26.13
C ILE A 921 19.43 -14.00 -27.51
N ILE A 922 20.37 -14.37 -28.39
CA ILE A 922 20.38 -13.89 -29.78
C ILE A 922 20.23 -15.06 -30.74
N LEU A 923 19.44 -14.84 -31.79
CA LEU A 923 19.39 -15.73 -32.94
C LEU A 923 20.68 -15.54 -33.77
N THR A 924 21.33 -16.64 -34.14
CA THR A 924 22.61 -16.60 -34.88
C THR A 924 22.48 -17.15 -36.29
N LYS A 925 21.67 -18.21 -36.48
CA LYS A 925 21.48 -18.86 -37.78
C LYS A 925 20.04 -19.34 -37.98
N VAL A 926 19.64 -19.39 -39.24
CA VAL A 926 18.42 -20.07 -39.72
C VAL A 926 18.83 -21.01 -40.85
N ASN A 927 18.51 -22.30 -40.73
CA ASN A 927 18.93 -23.36 -41.66
C ASN A 927 20.45 -23.32 -41.94
N ASP A 928 21.23 -23.17 -40.86
CA ASP A 928 22.68 -23.04 -40.86
C ASP A 928 23.25 -21.80 -41.61
N ILE A 929 22.38 -20.91 -42.12
CA ILE A 929 22.73 -19.62 -42.71
C ILE A 929 22.75 -18.54 -41.62
N PRO A 930 23.85 -17.78 -41.45
CA PRO A 930 23.90 -16.66 -40.52
C PRO A 930 22.80 -15.62 -40.75
N VAL A 931 22.19 -15.11 -39.67
CA VAL A 931 21.09 -14.11 -39.76
C VAL A 931 21.49 -12.76 -40.37
N ASN A 932 22.79 -12.49 -40.49
CA ASN A 932 23.30 -11.30 -41.19
C ASN A 932 23.37 -11.48 -42.72
N GLN A 933 23.00 -12.65 -43.23
CA GLN A 933 22.85 -12.96 -44.65
C GLN A 933 21.37 -13.10 -45.01
N SER A 934 21.07 -13.24 -46.31
CA SER A 934 19.70 -13.54 -46.74
C SER A 934 19.32 -14.95 -46.29
N ILE A 935 18.40 -15.03 -45.33
CA ILE A 935 17.80 -16.28 -44.85
C ILE A 935 16.48 -16.55 -45.61
N PRO A 936 16.04 -17.82 -45.71
CA PRO A 936 14.77 -18.16 -46.34
C PRO A 936 13.56 -17.70 -45.49
N ASP A 937 12.48 -17.32 -46.17
CA ASP A 937 11.18 -17.07 -45.53
C ASP A 937 10.62 -18.37 -44.92
N PHE A 938 9.95 -18.23 -43.78
CA PHE A 938 9.27 -19.32 -43.08
C PHE A 938 7.93 -19.56 -43.78
N LYS A 939 7.98 -20.31 -44.88
CA LYS A 939 6.82 -20.72 -45.69
C LYS A 939 6.07 -21.87 -45.01
N SER A 940 4.77 -22.00 -45.29
CA SER A 940 3.96 -23.09 -44.76
C SER A 940 4.56 -24.44 -45.15
N LEU A 941 4.57 -25.40 -44.22
CA LEU A 941 5.14 -26.74 -44.38
C LEU A 941 6.66 -26.78 -44.68
N ALA A 942 7.38 -25.67 -44.48
CA ALA A 942 8.83 -25.68 -44.54
C ALA A 942 9.42 -26.20 -43.22
N LYS A 943 10.41 -27.09 -43.31
CA LYS A 943 11.22 -27.48 -42.15
C LYS A 943 12.25 -26.40 -41.88
N MET A 944 12.22 -25.85 -40.67
CA MET A 944 13.08 -24.77 -40.23
C MET A 944 13.94 -25.21 -39.06
N LYS A 945 15.21 -24.83 -39.07
CA LYS A 945 16.16 -24.96 -37.96
C LYS A 945 16.60 -23.56 -37.53
N ILE A 946 16.36 -23.21 -36.28
CA ILE A 946 16.87 -21.98 -35.66
C ILE A 946 18.01 -22.32 -34.70
N SER A 947 19.10 -21.56 -34.78
CA SER A 947 20.25 -21.69 -33.88
C SER A 947 20.49 -20.36 -33.18
N GLY A 948 20.69 -20.39 -31.87
CA GLY A 948 20.96 -19.20 -31.09
C GLY A 948 22.07 -19.40 -30.08
N GLN A 949 22.46 -18.29 -29.47
CA GLN A 949 23.45 -18.31 -28.40
C GLN A 949 23.10 -17.32 -27.29
N ILE A 950 23.60 -17.62 -26.10
CA ILE A 950 23.52 -16.77 -24.93
C ILE A 950 24.76 -15.88 -24.88
N THR A 951 24.57 -14.59 -24.68
CA THR A 951 25.65 -13.59 -24.63
C THR A 951 25.66 -12.80 -23.32
N ASP A 952 26.61 -11.88 -23.16
CA ASP A 952 26.57 -10.81 -22.17
C ASP A 952 26.01 -9.49 -22.76
N GLU A 953 26.02 -8.39 -21.98
CA GLU A 953 25.45 -7.08 -22.43
C GLU A 953 26.21 -6.49 -23.61
N ASN A 954 27.43 -6.96 -23.85
CA ASN A 954 28.31 -6.52 -24.92
C ASN A 954 28.27 -7.48 -26.12
N ASN A 955 27.29 -8.40 -26.17
CA ASN A 955 27.14 -9.44 -27.19
C ASN A 955 28.30 -10.47 -27.24
N ILE A 956 29.03 -10.64 -26.13
CA ILE A 956 30.08 -11.66 -26.03
C ILE A 956 29.44 -13.01 -25.63
N PRO A 957 29.69 -14.11 -26.36
CA PRO A 957 29.11 -15.42 -26.02
C PRO A 957 29.50 -15.93 -24.62
N ILE A 958 28.52 -16.47 -23.88
CA ILE A 958 28.72 -17.09 -22.57
C ILE A 958 28.84 -18.61 -22.75
N THR A 959 30.07 -19.11 -22.81
CA THR A 959 30.35 -20.51 -23.13
C THR A 959 30.20 -21.49 -21.97
N ASN A 960 29.96 -21.00 -20.75
CA ASN A 960 29.76 -21.81 -19.54
C ASN A 960 28.28 -21.86 -19.09
N TYR A 961 27.35 -21.58 -20.00
CA TYR A 961 25.92 -21.69 -19.73
C TYR A 961 25.38 -23.05 -20.19
N SER A 962 24.64 -23.74 -19.33
CA SER A 962 23.92 -24.97 -19.69
C SER A 962 22.56 -24.98 -19.01
N GLY A 963 21.52 -25.29 -19.76
CA GLY A 963 20.14 -25.08 -19.31
C GLY A 963 19.12 -25.52 -20.35
N VAL A 964 17.90 -25.03 -20.23
CA VAL A 964 16.82 -25.25 -21.22
C VAL A 964 16.36 -23.90 -21.73
N VAL A 965 16.18 -23.78 -23.05
CA VAL A 965 15.57 -22.62 -23.69
C VAL A 965 14.18 -22.98 -24.22
N SER A 966 13.20 -22.17 -23.85
CA SER A 966 11.87 -22.12 -24.43
C SER A 966 11.89 -21.10 -25.57
N ALA A 967 11.61 -21.55 -26.79
CA ALA A 967 11.46 -20.72 -27.99
C ALA A 967 10.00 -20.69 -28.42
N ILE A 968 9.42 -19.49 -28.50
CA ILE A 968 8.04 -19.28 -28.94
C ILE A 968 8.08 -18.45 -30.23
N LEU A 969 7.49 -18.98 -31.31
CA LEU A 969 7.34 -18.26 -32.57
C LEU A 969 5.90 -17.79 -32.73
N PHE A 970 5.72 -16.48 -32.76
CA PHE A 970 4.46 -15.83 -33.10
C PHE A 970 4.43 -15.54 -34.61
N ASP A 971 3.30 -15.81 -35.25
CA ASP A 971 3.03 -15.28 -36.59
C ASP A 971 3.03 -13.74 -36.56
N LYS A 972 3.00 -13.13 -37.74
CA LYS A 972 2.85 -11.69 -37.91
C LYS A 972 1.67 -11.14 -37.12
N SER A 973 1.86 -9.94 -36.60
CA SER A 973 0.85 -9.24 -35.80
C SER A 973 -0.47 -9.11 -36.53
N ILE A 974 -1.56 -9.15 -35.76
CA ILE A 974 -2.92 -9.14 -36.27
C ILE A 974 -3.60 -7.84 -35.87
N THR A 975 -4.32 -7.24 -36.81
CA THR A 975 -5.17 -6.08 -36.53
C THR A 975 -6.53 -6.57 -36.05
N LYS A 976 -6.92 -6.18 -34.85
CA LYS A 976 -8.27 -6.32 -34.29
C LYS A 976 -8.94 -4.95 -34.23
N SER A 977 -10.26 -4.93 -34.08
CA SER A 977 -11.05 -3.72 -33.87
C SER A 977 -11.90 -3.89 -32.62
N THR A 978 -12.12 -2.80 -31.89
CA THR A 978 -13.23 -2.74 -30.93
C THR A 978 -14.57 -2.76 -31.67
N LEU A 979 -15.63 -3.16 -30.98
CA LEU A 979 -16.97 -3.41 -31.52
C LEU A 979 -17.96 -2.27 -31.24
N ASN A 980 -17.61 -1.30 -30.39
CA ASN A 980 -18.51 -0.22 -29.97
C ASN A 980 -19.85 -0.77 -29.45
N ASN A 981 -19.79 -1.71 -28.50
CA ASN A 981 -20.97 -2.43 -28.01
C ASN A 981 -22.05 -1.45 -27.49
N ASP A 982 -21.65 -0.40 -26.77
CA ASP A 982 -22.55 0.59 -26.17
C ASP A 982 -22.88 1.80 -27.06
N GLY A 983 -22.29 1.91 -28.26
CA GLY A 983 -22.52 3.06 -29.14
C GLY A 983 -21.85 4.37 -28.70
N SER A 984 -21.05 4.33 -27.63
CA SER A 984 -20.49 5.50 -26.95
C SER A 984 -19.12 5.96 -27.50
N SER A 985 -18.45 5.20 -28.37
CA SER A 985 -17.18 5.61 -28.99
C SER A 985 -16.97 5.05 -30.39
N PRO A 986 -16.15 5.68 -31.25
CA PRO A 986 -15.83 5.06 -32.55
C PRO A 986 -15.01 3.79 -32.36
N ALA A 987 -15.25 2.79 -33.21
CA ALA A 987 -14.44 1.59 -33.27
C ALA A 987 -12.95 1.93 -33.47
N MET A 988 -12.08 1.29 -32.68
CA MET A 988 -10.64 1.51 -32.70
C MET A 988 -9.91 0.27 -33.19
N ASN A 989 -9.11 0.44 -34.24
CA ASN A 989 -8.18 -0.60 -34.68
C ASN A 989 -6.95 -0.63 -33.78
N PHE A 990 -6.53 -1.84 -33.40
CA PHE A 990 -5.31 -2.06 -32.64
C PHE A 990 -4.60 -3.33 -33.11
N THR A 991 -3.30 -3.40 -32.83
CA THR A 991 -2.46 -4.53 -33.23
C THR A 991 -2.15 -5.40 -32.00
N THR A 992 -2.24 -6.72 -32.15
CA THR A 992 -1.79 -7.69 -31.14
C THR A 992 -0.86 -8.73 -31.77
N LEU A 993 -0.16 -9.51 -30.95
CA LEU A 993 0.68 -10.61 -31.42
C LEU A 993 -0.17 -11.59 -32.26
N GLY A 994 0.46 -12.15 -33.30
CA GLY A 994 -0.17 -13.21 -34.08
C GLY A 994 -0.24 -14.52 -33.31
N GLU A 995 -0.95 -15.48 -33.90
CA GLU A 995 -1.08 -16.82 -33.33
C GLU A 995 0.29 -17.44 -33.09
N THR A 996 0.39 -18.26 -32.04
CA THR A 996 1.64 -18.97 -31.77
C THR A 996 1.76 -20.17 -32.70
N ILE A 997 2.74 -20.15 -33.60
CA ILE A 997 2.91 -21.20 -34.61
C ILE A 997 3.96 -22.25 -34.20
N PHE A 998 4.71 -22.00 -33.12
CA PHE A 998 5.61 -22.98 -32.53
C PHE A 998 5.91 -22.68 -31.04
N ARG A 999 5.92 -23.73 -30.21
CA ARG A 999 6.34 -23.71 -28.79
C ARG A 999 7.37 -24.80 -28.52
N GLY A 1000 8.65 -24.43 -28.63
CA GLY A 1000 9.82 -25.30 -28.61
C GLY A 1000 10.59 -25.31 -27.30
N ASN A 1001 11.02 -26.48 -26.79
CA ASN A 1001 12.03 -26.58 -25.74
C ASN A 1001 13.32 -27.22 -26.31
N ALA A 1002 14.47 -26.58 -26.09
CA ALA A 1002 15.77 -27.08 -26.53
C ALA A 1002 16.80 -27.02 -25.41
N SER A 1003 17.73 -27.96 -25.42
CA SER A 1003 18.89 -28.00 -24.53
C SER A 1003 19.88 -26.90 -24.94
N VAL A 1004 20.32 -26.12 -23.95
CA VAL A 1004 21.43 -25.18 -24.11
C VAL A 1004 22.70 -25.85 -23.64
N ASN A 1005 23.69 -25.97 -24.52
CA ASN A 1005 25.01 -26.54 -24.24
C ASN A 1005 26.09 -25.51 -24.55
N ASN A 1006 26.93 -25.18 -23.56
CA ASN A 1006 27.98 -24.15 -23.67
C ASN A 1006 27.47 -22.83 -24.27
N GLY A 1007 26.28 -22.41 -23.85
CA GLY A 1007 25.61 -21.19 -24.32
C GLY A 1007 25.02 -21.26 -25.72
N GLN A 1008 24.99 -22.42 -26.38
CA GLN A 1008 24.43 -22.59 -27.72
C GLN A 1008 23.23 -23.53 -27.70
N PHE A 1009 22.27 -23.31 -28.60
CA PHE A 1009 21.11 -24.18 -28.77
C PHE A 1009 20.70 -24.26 -30.24
N ASP A 1010 20.06 -25.38 -30.58
CA ASP A 1010 19.43 -25.64 -31.87
C ASP A 1010 17.99 -26.07 -31.62
N CYS A 1011 17.05 -25.55 -32.42
CA CYS A 1011 15.66 -25.98 -32.41
C CYS A 1011 15.17 -26.15 -33.83
N SER A 1012 14.58 -27.31 -34.13
CA SER A 1012 13.98 -27.58 -35.45
C SER A 1012 12.47 -27.73 -35.32
N PHE A 1013 11.72 -27.37 -36.34
CA PHE A 1013 10.27 -27.55 -36.40
C PHE A 1013 9.78 -27.46 -37.85
N ILE A 1014 8.52 -27.82 -38.08
CA ILE A 1014 7.85 -27.60 -39.36
C ILE A 1014 6.86 -26.45 -39.18
N VAL A 1015 6.92 -25.47 -40.08
CA VAL A 1015 6.01 -24.34 -40.06
C VAL A 1015 4.59 -24.83 -40.36
N PRO A 1016 3.59 -24.57 -39.49
CA PRO A 1016 2.22 -25.04 -39.70
C PRO A 1016 1.64 -24.63 -41.05
N LYS A 1017 0.76 -25.47 -41.60
CA LYS A 1017 0.00 -25.14 -42.82
C LYS A 1017 -0.88 -23.90 -42.65
N ASP A 1018 -1.33 -23.66 -41.43
CA ASP A 1018 -2.30 -22.61 -41.07
C ASP A 1018 -1.68 -21.22 -40.84
N ILE A 1019 -0.38 -21.04 -41.08
CA ILE A 1019 0.19 -19.69 -41.10
C ILE A 1019 -0.55 -18.80 -42.11
N ARG A 1020 -0.67 -17.50 -41.82
CA ARG A 1020 -1.32 -16.62 -42.80
C ARG A 1020 -0.41 -16.44 -44.04
N ILE A 1021 -0.98 -16.52 -45.23
CA ILE A 1021 -0.23 -16.53 -46.51
C ILE A 1021 0.58 -15.27 -46.80
N PRO A 1022 0.11 -14.02 -46.55
CA PRO A 1022 0.91 -12.84 -46.84
C PRO A 1022 2.24 -12.84 -46.05
N VAL A 1023 3.35 -12.54 -46.72
CA VAL A 1023 4.67 -12.48 -46.07
C VAL A 1023 4.75 -11.23 -45.19
N GLY A 1024 5.10 -11.44 -43.91
CA GLY A 1024 5.26 -10.36 -42.92
C GLY A 1024 6.30 -10.73 -41.86
N ASN A 1025 6.63 -9.80 -40.97
CA ASN A 1025 7.56 -10.07 -39.87
C ASN A 1025 6.83 -10.85 -38.76
N GLY A 1026 7.37 -12.00 -38.37
CA GLY A 1026 7.00 -12.69 -37.14
C GLY A 1026 7.88 -12.28 -35.96
N LYS A 1027 7.62 -12.91 -34.80
CA LYS A 1027 8.42 -12.69 -33.59
C LYS A 1027 8.84 -14.02 -32.97
N LEU A 1028 10.14 -14.23 -32.80
CA LEU A 1028 10.67 -15.21 -31.85
C LEU A 1028 10.83 -14.57 -30.47
N SER A 1029 10.32 -15.24 -29.45
CA SER A 1029 10.57 -14.93 -28.04
C SER A 1029 11.33 -16.09 -27.42
N PHE A 1030 12.41 -15.79 -26.71
CA PHE A 1030 13.25 -16.76 -26.04
C PHE A 1030 13.23 -16.53 -24.53
N TYR A 1031 13.19 -17.63 -23.78
CA TYR A 1031 13.41 -17.64 -22.34
C TYR A 1031 14.29 -18.84 -22.00
N SER A 1032 15.34 -18.66 -21.21
CA SER A 1032 16.18 -19.77 -20.77
C SER A 1032 16.50 -19.67 -19.29
N GLN A 1033 16.49 -20.84 -18.64
CA GLN A 1033 16.91 -21.00 -17.25
C GLN A 1033 18.14 -21.89 -17.20
N GLN A 1034 19.12 -21.51 -16.36
CA GLN A 1034 20.33 -22.28 -16.16
C GLN A 1034 20.10 -23.50 -15.26
N ASN A 1035 20.84 -24.57 -15.50
CA ASN A 1035 20.86 -25.72 -14.61
C ASN A 1035 21.56 -25.37 -13.29
N GLN A 1036 20.97 -25.79 -12.17
CA GLN A 1036 21.51 -25.71 -10.79
C GLN A 1036 21.73 -24.29 -10.21
N VAL A 1037 21.86 -23.26 -11.06
CA VAL A 1037 21.96 -21.85 -10.67
C VAL A 1037 20.62 -21.16 -10.93
N LEU A 1038 20.19 -20.31 -9.99
CA LEU A 1038 18.98 -19.51 -10.09
C LEU A 1038 19.20 -18.26 -10.97
N ASP A 1039 19.52 -18.47 -12.25
CA ASP A 1039 19.72 -17.41 -13.23
C ASP A 1039 18.90 -17.69 -14.50
N ASP A 1040 18.30 -16.65 -15.06
CA ASP A 1040 17.52 -16.70 -16.29
C ASP A 1040 17.84 -15.55 -17.23
N VAL A 1041 17.71 -15.85 -18.51
CA VAL A 1041 17.95 -14.92 -19.60
C VAL A 1041 16.77 -14.95 -20.57
N SER A 1042 16.55 -13.81 -21.22
CA SER A 1042 15.51 -13.66 -22.23
C SER A 1042 16.09 -13.09 -23.52
N GLY A 1043 15.34 -13.15 -24.61
CA GLY A 1043 15.73 -12.55 -25.87
C GLY A 1043 14.59 -12.60 -26.87
N TYR A 1044 14.81 -11.98 -28.03
CA TYR A 1044 13.83 -11.97 -29.10
C TYR A 1044 14.50 -11.80 -30.46
N ASP A 1045 13.78 -12.15 -31.51
CA ASP A 1045 14.04 -11.72 -32.89
C ASP A 1045 12.71 -11.31 -33.53
N ALA A 1046 12.68 -10.17 -34.22
CA ALA A 1046 11.48 -9.68 -34.93
C ALA A 1046 11.74 -9.42 -36.42
N THR A 1047 12.83 -9.99 -36.96
CA THR A 1047 13.30 -9.77 -38.33
C THR A 1047 12.87 -10.89 -39.28
N ILE A 1048 12.56 -12.07 -38.74
CA ILE A 1048 12.13 -13.24 -39.52
C ILE A 1048 10.85 -12.95 -40.31
N LYS A 1049 10.89 -13.34 -41.60
CA LYS A 1049 9.74 -13.31 -42.50
C LYS A 1049 8.95 -14.62 -42.43
N ILE A 1050 7.64 -14.52 -42.20
CA ILE A 1050 6.70 -15.65 -42.17
C ILE A 1050 5.60 -15.41 -43.19
N GLY A 1051 5.34 -16.41 -44.04
CA GLY A 1051 4.31 -16.38 -45.08
C GLY A 1051 4.76 -17.10 -46.35
N GLY A 1052 3.83 -17.23 -47.30
CA GLY A 1052 4.01 -17.98 -48.53
C GLY A 1052 3.81 -19.49 -48.34
N ILE A 1053 3.76 -20.20 -49.47
CA ILE A 1053 3.51 -21.65 -49.53
C ILE A 1053 4.78 -22.36 -49.99
N ASN A 1054 5.14 -23.46 -49.34
CA ASN A 1054 6.15 -24.38 -49.86
C ASN A 1054 5.52 -25.29 -50.91
N GLU A 1055 5.69 -24.96 -52.21
CA GLU A 1055 5.14 -25.75 -53.32
C GLU A 1055 5.73 -27.17 -53.42
N ASN A 1056 6.85 -27.44 -52.73
CA ASN A 1056 7.55 -28.73 -52.72
C ASN A 1056 7.39 -29.48 -51.38
N ALA A 1057 6.34 -29.19 -50.60
CA ALA A 1057 6.09 -29.89 -49.33
C ALA A 1057 5.74 -31.38 -49.58
N ALA A 1058 6.32 -32.28 -48.78
CA ALA A 1058 5.95 -33.69 -48.80
C ALA A 1058 4.49 -33.87 -48.36
N THR A 1059 3.80 -34.91 -48.84
CA THR A 1059 2.43 -35.22 -48.41
C THR A 1059 2.44 -36.04 -47.12
N ASP A 1060 1.55 -35.71 -46.19
CA ASP A 1060 1.32 -36.46 -44.95
C ASP A 1060 -0.18 -36.72 -44.76
N ASN A 1061 -0.53 -37.96 -44.41
CA ASN A 1061 -1.90 -38.41 -44.15
C ASN A 1061 -2.00 -39.18 -42.81
N ASN A 1062 -0.96 -39.16 -41.98
CA ASN A 1062 -0.99 -39.80 -40.67
C ASN A 1062 -1.57 -38.81 -39.65
N SER A 1063 -2.48 -39.25 -38.79
CA SER A 1063 -2.97 -38.41 -37.70
C SER A 1063 -2.10 -38.53 -36.44
N PRO A 1064 -2.06 -37.50 -35.57
CA PRO A 1064 -1.32 -37.55 -34.31
C PRO A 1064 -1.72 -38.73 -33.42
N LYS A 1065 -0.75 -39.32 -32.72
CA LYS A 1065 -1.04 -40.28 -31.63
C LYS A 1065 -1.26 -39.52 -30.33
N VAL A 1066 -2.31 -39.89 -29.59
CA VAL A 1066 -2.70 -39.22 -28.34
C VAL A 1066 -2.78 -40.20 -27.18
N LYS A 1067 -2.28 -39.80 -26.01
CA LYS A 1067 -2.51 -40.48 -24.72
C LYS A 1067 -3.03 -39.48 -23.70
N LEU A 1068 -4.18 -39.79 -23.10
CA LEU A 1068 -4.89 -38.92 -22.15
C LEU A 1068 -4.81 -39.49 -20.74
N TYR A 1069 -4.63 -38.60 -19.76
CA TYR A 1069 -4.59 -38.93 -18.34
C TYR A 1069 -5.23 -37.83 -17.49
N MET A 1070 -5.58 -38.17 -16.24
CA MET A 1070 -5.98 -37.20 -15.22
C MET A 1070 -5.00 -37.23 -14.05
N ASN A 1071 -4.41 -36.09 -13.72
CA ASN A 1071 -3.43 -35.79 -12.66
C ASN A 1071 -2.06 -36.44 -12.84
N ASP A 1072 -1.99 -37.71 -13.22
CA ASP A 1072 -0.74 -38.40 -13.51
C ASP A 1072 -0.94 -39.57 -14.50
N GLN A 1073 0.16 -40.11 -15.02
CA GLN A 1073 0.15 -41.20 -16.01
C GLN A 1073 -0.34 -42.55 -15.47
N THR A 1074 -0.61 -42.68 -14.16
CA THR A 1074 -1.17 -43.89 -13.57
C THR A 1074 -2.69 -43.94 -13.65
N PHE A 1075 -3.32 -42.82 -14.02
CA PHE A 1075 -4.77 -42.75 -14.19
C PHE A 1075 -5.26 -43.66 -15.32
N VAL A 1076 -6.37 -44.34 -15.07
CA VAL A 1076 -7.07 -45.18 -16.04
C VAL A 1076 -8.47 -44.60 -16.23
N SER A 1077 -8.94 -44.55 -17.47
CA SER A 1077 -10.27 -44.03 -17.79
C SER A 1077 -11.37 -44.75 -17.01
N GLY A 1078 -12.33 -43.99 -16.47
CA GLY A 1078 -13.33 -44.42 -15.50
C GLY A 1078 -12.88 -44.29 -14.03
N GLY A 1079 -11.61 -43.96 -13.78
CA GLY A 1079 -11.06 -43.74 -12.45
C GLY A 1079 -11.65 -42.52 -11.73
N ILE A 1080 -11.42 -42.43 -10.42
CA ILE A 1080 -11.91 -41.32 -9.60
C ILE A 1080 -10.97 -40.12 -9.65
N THR A 1081 -11.53 -38.91 -9.56
CA THR A 1081 -10.80 -37.67 -9.34
C THR A 1081 -11.45 -36.83 -8.23
N ASN A 1082 -10.81 -35.73 -7.86
CA ASN A 1082 -11.44 -34.66 -7.08
C ASN A 1082 -12.17 -33.68 -8.01
N GLU A 1083 -12.72 -32.61 -7.44
CA GLU A 1083 -13.48 -31.55 -8.11
C GLU A 1083 -12.60 -30.63 -8.98
N SER A 1084 -11.27 -30.72 -8.86
CA SER A 1084 -10.29 -29.86 -9.54
C SER A 1084 -9.09 -30.64 -10.10
N PRO A 1085 -9.30 -31.60 -11.03
CA PRO A 1085 -8.23 -32.43 -11.55
C PRO A 1085 -7.40 -31.71 -12.63
N ILE A 1086 -6.17 -32.18 -12.86
CA ILE A 1086 -5.35 -31.76 -14.01
C ILE A 1086 -5.56 -32.72 -15.18
N PHE A 1087 -6.02 -32.26 -16.32
CA PHE A 1087 -6.03 -33.01 -17.57
C PHE A 1087 -4.64 -32.98 -18.20
N ILE A 1088 -4.14 -34.15 -18.62
CA ILE A 1088 -2.82 -34.32 -19.22
C ILE A 1088 -2.98 -35.02 -20.55
N ALA A 1089 -2.43 -34.44 -21.61
CA ALA A 1089 -2.36 -35.09 -22.91
C ALA A 1089 -0.90 -35.15 -23.40
N TYR A 1090 -0.50 -36.32 -23.89
CA TYR A 1090 0.75 -36.52 -24.64
C TYR A 1090 0.41 -36.75 -26.10
N MET A 1091 1.13 -36.08 -26.99
CA MET A 1091 0.91 -36.08 -28.43
C MET A 1091 2.22 -36.41 -29.16
N GLU A 1092 2.14 -37.25 -30.19
CA GLU A 1092 3.27 -37.65 -31.03
C GLU A 1092 2.86 -37.59 -32.50
N ASP A 1093 3.63 -36.87 -33.32
CA ASP A 1093 3.48 -36.81 -34.78
C ASP A 1093 4.85 -36.55 -35.44
N GLU A 1094 5.14 -37.17 -36.59
CA GLU A 1094 6.45 -37.04 -37.27
C GLU A 1094 6.74 -35.61 -37.73
N ASN A 1095 5.69 -34.88 -38.11
CA ASN A 1095 5.76 -33.51 -38.59
C ASN A 1095 5.45 -32.47 -37.50
N GLY A 1096 4.98 -32.93 -36.34
CA GLY A 1096 4.73 -32.14 -35.15
C GLY A 1096 3.28 -31.69 -35.04
N ILE A 1097 2.94 -31.15 -33.87
CA ILE A 1097 1.58 -30.74 -33.53
C ILE A 1097 1.34 -29.29 -33.94
N ASN A 1098 0.18 -29.02 -34.53
CA ASN A 1098 -0.22 -27.68 -34.91
C ASN A 1098 -0.62 -26.88 -33.67
N THR A 1099 0.12 -25.80 -33.41
CA THR A 1099 -0.23 -24.83 -32.36
C THR A 1099 -0.89 -23.58 -32.93
N ALA A 1100 -0.88 -23.40 -34.26
CA ALA A 1100 -1.47 -22.25 -34.91
C ALA A 1100 -3.00 -22.38 -34.89
N ALA A 1101 -3.69 -21.35 -34.41
CA ALA A 1101 -5.15 -21.28 -34.39
C ALA A 1101 -5.72 -20.98 -35.79
N GLY A 1102 -5.53 -21.91 -36.73
CA GLY A 1102 -6.23 -21.90 -38.01
C GLY A 1102 -7.74 -22.06 -37.81
N ILE A 1103 -8.56 -21.64 -38.78
CA ILE A 1103 -10.02 -21.79 -38.68
C ILE A 1103 -10.38 -23.26 -38.51
N GLY A 1104 -10.77 -23.65 -37.28
CA GLY A 1104 -11.21 -25.00 -36.95
C GLY A 1104 -10.11 -26.00 -36.55
N HIS A 1105 -8.85 -25.58 -36.42
CA HIS A 1105 -7.72 -26.48 -36.10
C HIS A 1105 -7.10 -26.24 -34.71
N ASP A 1106 -7.87 -25.71 -33.77
CA ASP A 1106 -7.42 -25.55 -32.38
C ASP A 1106 -7.23 -26.90 -31.67
N ILE A 1107 -6.28 -26.93 -30.73
CA ILE A 1107 -6.21 -28.00 -29.74
C ILE A 1107 -7.35 -27.73 -28.75
N MET A 1108 -8.34 -28.60 -28.67
CA MET A 1108 -9.53 -28.34 -27.87
C MET A 1108 -9.97 -29.52 -27.02
N ALA A 1109 -10.58 -29.23 -25.87
CA ALA A 1109 -11.27 -30.19 -25.03
C ALA A 1109 -12.75 -29.79 -24.84
N VAL A 1110 -13.65 -30.74 -25.04
CA VAL A 1110 -15.08 -30.60 -24.78
C VAL A 1110 -15.44 -31.41 -23.55
N LEU A 1111 -15.93 -30.74 -22.51
CA LEU A 1111 -16.37 -31.37 -21.26
C LEU A 1111 -17.87 -31.71 -21.36
N ASP A 1112 -18.22 -32.96 -21.07
CA ASP A 1112 -19.59 -33.48 -21.00
C ASP A 1112 -20.45 -33.20 -22.24
N GLY A 1113 -19.82 -33.11 -23.41
CA GLY A 1113 -20.50 -32.84 -24.68
C GLY A 1113 -20.93 -31.38 -24.89
N ASP A 1114 -20.48 -30.43 -24.06
CA ASP A 1114 -20.73 -29.00 -24.25
C ASP A 1114 -19.89 -28.42 -25.40
N VAL A 1115 -20.27 -28.77 -26.63
CA VAL A 1115 -19.63 -28.30 -27.86
C VAL A 1115 -19.80 -26.80 -28.10
N SER A 1116 -20.68 -26.13 -27.36
CA SER A 1116 -20.87 -24.68 -27.45
C SER A 1116 -19.79 -23.91 -26.70
N ASN A 1117 -19.15 -24.53 -25.70
CA ASN A 1117 -18.09 -23.93 -24.89
C ASN A 1117 -16.83 -24.82 -24.84
N PRO A 1118 -16.14 -25.07 -25.97
CA PRO A 1118 -14.90 -25.84 -25.98
C PRO A 1118 -13.79 -25.09 -25.25
N VAL A 1119 -12.97 -25.82 -24.51
CA VAL A 1119 -11.75 -25.29 -23.89
C VAL A 1119 -10.63 -25.31 -24.93
N ILE A 1120 -10.10 -24.13 -25.28
CA ILE A 1120 -8.96 -23.99 -26.20
C ILE A 1120 -7.65 -24.16 -25.42
N LEU A 1121 -6.79 -25.07 -25.89
CA LEU A 1121 -5.63 -25.59 -25.16
C LEU A 1121 -4.28 -25.30 -25.84
N ASN A 1122 -4.25 -24.57 -26.96
CA ASN A 1122 -3.03 -24.29 -27.74
C ASN A 1122 -1.90 -23.72 -26.89
N ASP A 1123 -2.22 -22.85 -25.92
CA ASP A 1123 -1.23 -22.20 -25.05
C ASP A 1123 -0.66 -23.11 -23.95
N TYR A 1124 -1.32 -24.23 -23.67
CA TYR A 1124 -0.87 -25.21 -22.69
C TYR A 1124 0.05 -26.27 -23.32
N TYR A 1125 0.11 -26.34 -24.66
CA TYR A 1125 0.98 -27.25 -25.38
C TYR A 1125 2.43 -26.75 -25.42
N GLN A 1126 3.35 -27.68 -25.18
CA GLN A 1126 4.76 -27.50 -25.43
C GLN A 1126 5.39 -28.80 -25.94
N THR A 1127 6.46 -28.65 -26.70
CA THR A 1127 7.30 -29.78 -27.11
C THR A 1127 8.09 -30.37 -25.95
N GLU A 1128 8.42 -31.66 -26.06
CA GLU A 1128 9.44 -32.29 -25.23
C GLU A 1128 10.83 -31.73 -25.57
N LEU A 1129 11.77 -31.89 -24.63
CA LEU A 1129 13.12 -31.37 -24.78
C LEU A 1129 13.79 -31.94 -26.04
N ASP A 1130 14.32 -31.05 -26.89
CA ASP A 1130 15.03 -31.39 -28.14
C ASP A 1130 14.19 -32.13 -29.19
N SER A 1131 12.85 -32.08 -29.10
CA SER A 1131 11.96 -32.85 -29.97
C SER A 1131 10.75 -32.03 -30.43
N TYR A 1132 10.61 -31.78 -31.74
CA TYR A 1132 9.41 -31.12 -32.29
C TYR A 1132 8.26 -32.09 -32.61
N SER A 1133 8.54 -33.39 -32.60
CA SER A 1133 7.59 -34.45 -32.92
C SER A 1133 6.83 -34.98 -31.71
N ASN A 1134 7.28 -34.65 -30.49
CA ASN A 1134 6.66 -35.08 -29.24
C ASN A 1134 6.33 -33.86 -28.40
N GLY A 1135 5.16 -33.86 -27.77
CA GLY A 1135 4.75 -32.77 -26.89
C GLY A 1135 3.71 -33.19 -25.87
N ASN A 1136 3.47 -32.29 -24.93
CA ASN A 1136 2.49 -32.48 -23.87
C ASN A 1136 1.79 -31.16 -23.53
N LEU A 1137 0.60 -31.28 -22.95
CA LEU A 1137 -0.12 -30.18 -22.33
C LEU A 1137 -0.71 -30.61 -20.99
N HIS A 1138 -0.80 -29.65 -20.07
CA HIS A 1138 -1.37 -29.83 -18.74
C HIS A 1138 -2.44 -28.74 -18.52
N PHE A 1139 -3.71 -29.13 -18.43
CA PHE A 1139 -4.82 -28.21 -18.26
C PHE A 1139 -5.56 -28.47 -16.93
N PRO A 1140 -5.62 -27.49 -16.03
CA PRO A 1140 -6.30 -27.67 -14.75
C PRO A 1140 -7.82 -27.42 -14.84
N PHE A 1141 -8.64 -28.47 -14.69
CA PHE A 1141 -10.10 -28.30 -14.52
C PHE A 1141 -10.45 -27.86 -13.08
N ARG A 1142 -11.63 -27.25 -12.92
CA ARG A 1142 -12.11 -26.69 -11.64
C ARG A 1142 -13.60 -26.90 -11.45
N ASN A 1143 -14.02 -26.98 -10.20
CA ASN A 1143 -15.42 -26.98 -9.76
C ASN A 1143 -16.27 -27.97 -10.55
N LEU A 1144 -15.69 -29.11 -10.93
CA LEU A 1144 -16.41 -30.16 -11.60
C LEU A 1144 -17.45 -30.72 -10.63
N LYS A 1145 -18.67 -30.92 -11.13
CA LYS A 1145 -19.76 -31.47 -10.33
C LYS A 1145 -19.39 -32.88 -9.87
N THR A 1146 -19.93 -33.34 -8.74
CA THR A 1146 -19.78 -34.76 -8.37
C THR A 1146 -20.55 -35.61 -9.39
N GLY A 1147 -19.90 -36.63 -9.96
CA GLY A 1147 -20.51 -37.47 -10.99
C GLY A 1147 -19.53 -38.00 -12.03
N LEU A 1148 -20.05 -38.72 -13.02
CA LEU A 1148 -19.30 -39.15 -14.19
C LEU A 1148 -19.14 -37.97 -15.15
N HIS A 1149 -17.91 -37.76 -15.61
CA HIS A 1149 -17.54 -36.74 -16.58
C HIS A 1149 -16.82 -37.37 -17.76
N THR A 1150 -16.92 -36.71 -18.92
CA THR A 1150 -16.27 -37.12 -20.16
C THR A 1150 -15.55 -35.93 -20.78
N ILE A 1151 -14.27 -36.08 -21.12
CA ILE A 1151 -13.53 -35.11 -21.93
C ILE A 1151 -13.31 -35.69 -23.32
N THR A 1152 -13.80 -34.99 -24.34
CA THR A 1152 -13.48 -35.25 -25.74
C THR A 1152 -12.39 -34.28 -26.18
N PHE A 1153 -11.22 -34.80 -26.50
CA PHE A 1153 -10.03 -34.03 -26.88
C PHE A 1153 -9.73 -34.17 -28.36
N THR A 1154 -9.56 -33.05 -29.07
CA THR A 1154 -9.22 -32.99 -30.50
C THR A 1154 -7.91 -32.23 -30.70
N VAL A 1155 -7.01 -32.80 -31.50
CA VAL A 1155 -5.70 -32.24 -31.84
C VAL A 1155 -5.38 -32.47 -33.32
N TRP A 1156 -4.57 -31.59 -33.89
CA TRP A 1156 -4.18 -31.59 -35.30
C TRP A 1156 -2.66 -31.62 -35.45
N ASP A 1157 -2.14 -32.31 -36.47
CA ASP A 1157 -0.76 -32.14 -36.91
C ASP A 1157 -0.58 -30.86 -37.73
N VAL A 1158 0.66 -30.47 -38.03
CA VAL A 1158 0.98 -29.30 -38.87
C VAL A 1158 0.47 -29.38 -40.31
N TYR A 1159 0.04 -30.55 -40.79
CA TYR A 1159 -0.53 -30.82 -42.12
C TYR A 1159 -2.06 -30.78 -42.16
N ASN A 1160 -2.69 -30.62 -40.99
CA ASN A 1160 -4.12 -30.59 -40.70
C ASN A 1160 -4.79 -31.99 -40.72
N ASN A 1161 -4.10 -33.05 -40.31
CA ASN A 1161 -4.69 -34.34 -39.96
C ASN A 1161 -5.13 -34.32 -38.48
N ALA A 1162 -6.39 -34.68 -38.20
CA ALA A 1162 -6.96 -34.65 -36.86
C ALA A 1162 -6.94 -36.01 -36.15
N THR A 1163 -6.84 -35.98 -34.83
CA THR A 1163 -7.18 -37.08 -33.92
C THR A 1163 -8.14 -36.59 -32.84
N THR A 1164 -9.23 -37.32 -32.63
CA THR A 1164 -10.12 -37.14 -31.48
C THR A 1164 -10.02 -38.34 -30.55
N SER A 1165 -9.86 -38.09 -29.25
CA SER A 1165 -9.75 -39.11 -28.20
C SER A 1165 -10.63 -38.74 -27.01
N GLU A 1166 -11.15 -39.73 -26.30
CA GLU A 1166 -12.03 -39.52 -25.15
C GLU A 1166 -11.40 -40.07 -23.86
N ILE A 1167 -11.63 -39.38 -22.75
CA ILE A 1167 -11.33 -39.89 -21.41
C ILE A 1167 -12.51 -39.65 -20.47
N GLN A 1168 -12.98 -40.73 -19.85
CA GLN A 1168 -13.99 -40.68 -18.78
C GLN A 1168 -13.34 -40.69 -17.40
N PHE A 1169 -13.97 -40.04 -16.43
CA PHE A 1169 -13.54 -40.01 -15.04
C PHE A 1169 -14.72 -39.69 -14.10
N VAL A 1170 -14.62 -40.09 -12.84
CA VAL A 1170 -15.67 -39.86 -11.83
C VAL A 1170 -15.18 -38.90 -10.76
N VAL A 1171 -15.79 -37.72 -10.70
CA VAL A 1171 -15.50 -36.73 -9.66
C VAL A 1171 -16.20 -37.16 -8.37
N VAL A 1172 -15.42 -37.30 -7.30
CA VAL A 1172 -15.90 -37.63 -5.96
C VAL A 1172 -15.66 -36.43 -5.04
N GLY A 1173 -16.72 -35.94 -4.41
CA GLY A 1173 -16.66 -34.79 -3.51
C GLY A 1173 -15.74 -34.99 -2.29
N ASN A 1174 -15.36 -33.89 -1.66
CA ASN A 1174 -14.38 -33.87 -0.57
C ASN A 1174 -14.89 -34.32 0.81
N GLU A 1175 -16.18 -34.61 0.98
CA GLU A 1175 -16.82 -34.82 2.29
C GLU A 1175 -16.44 -36.14 2.99
N THR A 1176 -15.99 -37.15 2.22
CA THR A 1176 -15.61 -38.48 2.73
C THR A 1176 -14.32 -39.00 2.09
N VAL A 1177 -13.69 -40.00 2.70
CA VAL A 1177 -12.55 -40.74 2.10
C VAL A 1177 -13.12 -41.94 1.35
N THR A 1178 -12.87 -42.02 0.05
CA THR A 1178 -13.39 -43.09 -0.82
C THR A 1178 -12.24 -43.98 -1.28
N LEU A 1179 -12.39 -45.31 -1.20
CA LEU A 1179 -11.41 -46.29 -1.70
C LEU A 1179 -11.95 -47.12 -2.86
N THR A 1180 -11.28 -47.04 -4.01
CA THR A 1180 -11.55 -47.86 -5.21
C THR A 1180 -10.33 -48.69 -5.57
N ASN A 1181 -10.52 -49.72 -6.41
CA ASN A 1181 -9.43 -50.59 -6.90
C ASN A 1181 -8.50 -51.14 -5.80
N VAL A 1182 -9.07 -51.54 -4.67
CA VAL A 1182 -8.31 -52.15 -3.56
C VAL A 1182 -7.93 -53.56 -3.97
N LEU A 1183 -6.63 -53.83 -4.11
CA LEU A 1183 -6.11 -55.13 -4.50
C LEU A 1183 -4.71 -55.36 -3.94
N ASN A 1184 -4.20 -56.58 -4.07
CA ASN A 1184 -2.80 -56.89 -3.83
C ASN A 1184 -2.17 -57.48 -5.10
N TYR A 1185 -0.90 -57.17 -5.35
CA TYR A 1185 -0.17 -57.66 -6.52
C TYR A 1185 1.30 -58.02 -6.19
N PRO A 1186 1.81 -59.19 -6.61
CA PRO A 1186 1.08 -60.28 -7.29
C PRO A 1186 0.04 -60.96 -6.37
N ASN A 1187 -1.05 -61.46 -6.97
CA ASN A 1187 -2.04 -62.32 -6.31
C ASN A 1187 -2.46 -63.43 -7.31
N PRO A 1188 -2.14 -64.71 -7.07
CA PRO A 1188 -1.49 -65.26 -5.88
C PRO A 1188 -0.04 -64.79 -5.67
N CYS A 1189 0.39 -64.64 -4.40
CA CYS A 1189 1.77 -64.29 -4.03
C CYS A 1189 2.54 -65.50 -3.47
N VAL A 1190 3.88 -65.46 -3.54
CA VAL A 1190 4.76 -66.54 -3.03
C VAL A 1190 5.58 -66.07 -1.82
N ASN A 1191 6.34 -64.99 -2.00
CA ASN A 1191 7.20 -64.40 -0.98
C ASN A 1191 7.15 -62.86 -0.97
N TYR A 1192 6.21 -62.28 -1.73
CA TYR A 1192 6.10 -60.84 -1.94
C TYR A 1192 4.71 -60.47 -2.48
N THR A 1193 4.11 -59.43 -1.91
CA THR A 1193 2.97 -58.71 -2.50
C THR A 1193 3.00 -57.25 -2.06
N GLU A 1194 2.43 -56.39 -2.89
CA GLU A 1194 2.13 -55.01 -2.56
C GLU A 1194 0.62 -54.85 -2.40
N PHE A 1195 0.18 -53.88 -1.58
CA PHE A 1195 -1.22 -53.51 -1.44
C PHE A 1195 -1.47 -52.19 -2.16
N TRP A 1196 -2.36 -52.25 -3.15
CA TRP A 1196 -2.68 -51.14 -4.04
C TRP A 1196 -4.10 -50.68 -3.77
N PHE A 1197 -4.33 -49.37 -3.79
CA PHE A 1197 -5.66 -48.79 -3.72
C PHE A 1197 -5.69 -47.38 -4.29
N THR A 1198 -6.84 -46.97 -4.81
CA THR A 1198 -7.09 -45.60 -5.26
C THR A 1198 -7.92 -44.85 -4.22
N HIS A 1199 -7.60 -43.58 -3.95
CA HIS A 1199 -8.32 -42.72 -2.99
C HIS A 1199 -8.54 -41.30 -3.53
N ASN A 1200 -9.52 -40.57 -2.99
CA ASN A 1200 -9.86 -39.19 -3.41
C ASN A 1200 -9.12 -38.08 -2.63
N LYS A 1201 -7.98 -38.38 -2.00
CA LYS A 1201 -7.24 -37.47 -1.08
C LYS A 1201 -5.76 -37.28 -1.48
N PRO A 1202 -5.47 -36.76 -2.68
CA PRO A 1202 -4.09 -36.51 -3.11
C PRO A 1202 -3.46 -35.38 -2.29
N ASN A 1203 -2.14 -35.45 -2.04
CA ASN A 1203 -1.36 -34.49 -1.25
C ASN A 1203 -1.80 -34.31 0.22
N GLU A 1204 -2.73 -35.14 0.71
CA GLU A 1204 -3.08 -35.23 2.14
C GLU A 1204 -2.35 -36.44 2.75
N PRO A 1205 -1.71 -36.31 3.93
CA PRO A 1205 -1.19 -37.46 4.64
C PRO A 1205 -2.32 -38.44 5.04
N LEU A 1206 -2.12 -39.72 4.72
CA LEU A 1206 -3.06 -40.80 5.01
C LEU A 1206 -2.43 -41.79 5.98
N GLU A 1207 -3.06 -42.01 7.12
CA GLU A 1207 -2.74 -43.11 8.03
C GLU A 1207 -3.36 -44.39 7.49
N VAL A 1208 -2.52 -45.31 7.00
CA VAL A 1208 -2.96 -46.56 6.38
C VAL A 1208 -2.57 -47.75 7.24
N GLN A 1209 -3.54 -48.62 7.49
CA GLN A 1209 -3.35 -49.89 8.17
C GLN A 1209 -3.79 -51.05 7.27
N VAL A 1210 -2.92 -52.04 7.09
CA VAL A 1210 -3.27 -53.32 6.47
C VAL A 1210 -3.15 -54.42 7.51
N GLN A 1211 -4.21 -55.20 7.70
CA GLN A 1211 -4.22 -56.40 8.53
C GLN A 1211 -4.50 -57.61 7.66
N VAL A 1212 -3.65 -58.63 7.67
CA VAL A 1212 -3.92 -59.90 7.00
C VAL A 1212 -4.40 -60.91 8.03
N LEU A 1213 -5.48 -61.61 7.73
CA LEU A 1213 -6.19 -62.54 8.59
C LEU A 1213 -6.38 -63.89 7.90
N THR A 1214 -6.33 -64.96 8.68
CA THR A 1214 -6.82 -66.28 8.23
C THR A 1214 -8.34 -66.23 7.97
N ILE A 1215 -8.88 -67.21 7.26
CA ILE A 1215 -10.34 -67.36 7.07
C ILE A 1215 -11.14 -67.46 8.39
N THR A 1216 -10.49 -67.81 9.50
CA THR A 1216 -11.10 -67.88 10.84
C THR A 1216 -11.06 -66.53 11.59
N GLY A 1217 -10.53 -65.47 10.98
CA GLY A 1217 -10.44 -64.14 11.58
C GLY A 1217 -9.22 -63.90 12.47
N LYS A 1218 -8.29 -64.86 12.59
CA LYS A 1218 -7.00 -64.65 13.28
C LYS A 1218 -6.09 -63.76 12.44
N VAL A 1219 -5.68 -62.60 12.98
CA VAL A 1219 -4.67 -61.71 12.39
C VAL A 1219 -3.31 -62.41 12.41
N VAL A 1220 -2.63 -62.43 11.26
CA VAL A 1220 -1.28 -62.99 11.10
C VAL A 1220 -0.24 -61.93 10.81
N TRP A 1221 -0.63 -60.77 10.27
CA TRP A 1221 0.28 -59.68 9.98
C TRP A 1221 -0.45 -58.33 10.05
N THR A 1222 0.20 -57.31 10.60
CA THR A 1222 -0.31 -55.92 10.61
C THR A 1222 0.77 -54.93 10.23
N LYS A 1223 0.44 -53.99 9.33
CA LYS A 1223 1.30 -52.86 8.99
C LYS A 1223 0.56 -51.54 9.12
N ASN A 1224 1.17 -50.60 9.84
CA ASN A 1224 0.77 -49.19 9.85
C ASN A 1224 1.82 -48.37 9.11
N LYS A 1225 1.38 -47.48 8.20
CA LYS A 1225 2.25 -46.55 7.49
C LYS A 1225 1.47 -45.27 7.17
N THR A 1226 2.09 -44.12 7.40
CA THR A 1226 1.59 -42.85 6.86
C THR A 1226 2.13 -42.70 5.44
N ILE A 1227 1.25 -42.47 4.47
CA ILE A 1227 1.61 -42.24 3.07
C ILE A 1227 1.06 -40.89 2.62
N THR A 1228 1.77 -40.23 1.71
CA THR A 1228 1.28 -39.02 1.04
C THR A 1228 1.54 -39.21 -0.45
N THR A 1229 0.47 -39.39 -1.22
CA THR A 1229 0.58 -39.64 -2.66
C THR A 1229 0.30 -38.33 -3.42
N PRO A 1230 1.13 -37.95 -4.41
CA PRO A 1230 0.84 -36.83 -5.29
C PRO A 1230 -0.43 -37.04 -6.12
N GLY A 1231 -0.71 -38.29 -6.48
CA GLY A 1231 -1.90 -38.74 -7.19
C GLY A 1231 -2.85 -39.56 -6.34
N PHE A 1232 -3.79 -40.23 -7.00
CA PHE A 1232 -4.84 -41.01 -6.32
C PHE A 1232 -4.44 -42.45 -6.02
N LEU A 1233 -3.35 -42.97 -6.61
CA LEU A 1233 -2.92 -44.36 -6.42
C LEU A 1233 -1.87 -44.49 -5.31
N ALA A 1234 -2.17 -45.34 -4.33
CA ALA A 1234 -1.24 -45.77 -3.30
C ALA A 1234 -0.73 -47.19 -3.58
N ARG A 1235 0.59 -47.39 -3.55
CA ARG A 1235 1.26 -48.70 -3.73
C ARG A 1235 2.42 -48.94 -2.75
N GLU A 1236 2.45 -48.17 -1.68
CA GLU A 1236 3.60 -48.02 -0.80
C GLU A 1236 3.71 -49.06 0.33
N ILE A 1237 2.73 -49.96 0.43
CA ILE A 1237 2.67 -50.98 1.47
C ILE A 1237 3.02 -52.33 0.85
N THR A 1238 4.13 -52.89 1.29
CA THR A 1238 4.64 -54.18 0.83
C THR A 1238 4.63 -55.20 1.96
N TRP A 1239 4.54 -56.48 1.59
CA TRP A 1239 4.55 -57.60 2.52
C TRP A 1239 5.30 -58.79 1.92
N ASP A 1240 6.16 -59.40 2.72
CA ASP A 1240 7.00 -60.54 2.35
C ASP A 1240 6.37 -61.89 2.71
N THR A 1241 5.06 -61.92 2.97
CA THR A 1241 4.27 -63.11 3.34
C THR A 1241 4.72 -63.79 4.63
N ARG A 1242 5.30 -63.03 5.57
CA ARG A 1242 5.63 -63.51 6.92
C ARG A 1242 4.68 -62.96 7.97
N ASP A 1243 4.49 -63.70 9.06
CA ASP A 1243 3.75 -63.18 10.21
C ASP A 1243 4.52 -62.05 10.93
N ASP A 1244 3.88 -61.39 11.89
CA ASP A 1244 4.50 -60.32 12.69
C ASP A 1244 5.73 -60.80 13.51
N PHE A 1245 5.98 -62.12 13.61
CA PHE A 1245 7.15 -62.72 14.27
C PHE A 1245 8.24 -63.16 13.27
N GLY A 1246 8.06 -62.90 11.98
CA GLY A 1246 9.01 -63.25 10.92
C GLY A 1246 8.95 -64.71 10.45
N ASN A 1247 7.94 -65.48 10.85
CA ASN A 1247 7.74 -66.85 10.38
C ASN A 1247 6.99 -66.89 9.05
N ARG A 1248 7.27 -67.91 8.22
CA ARG A 1248 6.48 -68.16 7.01
C ARG A 1248 5.09 -68.66 7.40
N ILE A 1249 4.05 -68.05 6.84
CA ILE A 1249 2.67 -68.50 6.99
C ILE A 1249 2.32 -69.54 5.94
N GLY A 1250 1.32 -70.39 6.23
CA GLY A 1250 0.94 -71.50 5.36
C GLY A 1250 0.32 -71.04 4.05
N LYS A 1251 0.47 -71.85 3.00
CA LYS A 1251 -0.19 -71.67 1.70
C LYS A 1251 -1.70 -71.70 1.87
N GLY A 1252 -2.43 -70.86 1.15
CA GLY A 1252 -3.90 -70.81 1.24
C GLY A 1252 -4.49 -69.43 1.01
N VAL A 1253 -5.80 -69.32 1.21
CA VAL A 1253 -6.56 -68.08 1.08
C VAL A 1253 -6.56 -67.33 2.41
N TYR A 1254 -6.22 -66.05 2.34
CA TYR A 1254 -6.28 -65.10 3.45
C TYR A 1254 -7.21 -63.95 3.09
N VAL A 1255 -7.70 -63.27 4.11
CA VAL A 1255 -8.50 -62.04 3.98
C VAL A 1255 -7.65 -60.91 4.51
N TYR A 1256 -7.56 -59.79 3.80
CA TYR A 1256 -6.92 -58.59 4.34
C TYR A 1256 -7.91 -57.45 4.49
N LYS A 1257 -7.73 -56.68 5.55
CA LYS A 1257 -8.49 -55.48 5.88
C LYS A 1257 -7.57 -54.27 5.69
N LEU A 1258 -7.95 -53.39 4.77
CA LEU A 1258 -7.35 -52.08 4.56
C LEU A 1258 -8.16 -51.03 5.31
N THR A 1259 -7.50 -50.22 6.12
CA THR A 1259 -8.07 -49.07 6.82
C THR A 1259 -7.29 -47.83 6.43
N VAL A 1260 -7.98 -46.78 5.98
CA VAL A 1260 -7.35 -45.51 5.58
C VAL A 1260 -8.03 -44.37 6.33
N LYS A 1261 -7.23 -43.53 6.99
CA LYS A 1261 -7.69 -42.32 7.68
C LYS A 1261 -6.95 -41.10 7.15
N ALA A 1262 -7.69 -40.09 6.73
CA ALA A 1262 -7.13 -38.85 6.20
C ALA A 1262 -6.95 -37.83 7.36
N THR A 1263 -5.74 -37.28 7.50
CA THR A 1263 -5.35 -36.55 8.73
C THR A 1263 -5.95 -35.17 8.86
N LEU A 1264 -6.24 -34.47 7.75
CA LEU A 1264 -6.80 -33.12 7.77
C LEU A 1264 -8.31 -33.15 8.05
N SER A 1265 -9.02 -34.12 7.47
CA SER A 1265 -10.48 -34.28 7.65
C SER A 1265 -10.88 -35.16 8.83
N ASN A 1266 -9.93 -35.90 9.41
CA ASN A 1266 -10.16 -36.89 10.47
C ASN A 1266 -11.23 -37.95 10.12
N LYS A 1267 -11.42 -38.23 8.82
CA LYS A 1267 -12.36 -39.24 8.30
C LYS A 1267 -11.64 -40.55 8.02
N LYS A 1268 -12.33 -41.68 8.26
CA LYS A 1268 -11.79 -43.04 8.12
C LYS A 1268 -12.71 -43.91 7.28
N VAL A 1269 -12.12 -44.80 6.47
CA VAL A 1269 -12.80 -45.80 5.64
C VAL A 1269 -12.07 -47.14 5.71
N GLU A 1270 -12.81 -48.23 5.55
CA GLU A 1270 -12.28 -49.59 5.61
C GLU A 1270 -12.75 -50.41 4.39
N LYS A 1271 -11.89 -51.31 3.89
CA LYS A 1271 -12.19 -52.23 2.79
C LYS A 1271 -11.58 -53.60 3.06
N ILE A 1272 -12.26 -54.67 2.67
CA ILE A 1272 -11.84 -56.05 2.92
C ILE A 1272 -11.75 -56.79 1.58
N GLU A 1273 -10.63 -57.46 1.35
CA GLU A 1273 -10.34 -58.19 0.10
C GLU A 1273 -9.65 -59.53 0.39
N LYS A 1274 -9.54 -60.39 -0.62
CA LYS A 1274 -8.92 -61.72 -0.51
C LYS A 1274 -7.56 -61.77 -1.20
N LEU A 1275 -6.61 -62.46 -0.58
CA LEU A 1275 -5.31 -62.77 -1.17
C LEU A 1275 -4.99 -64.26 -1.05
N VAL A 1276 -4.21 -64.79 -1.98
CA VAL A 1276 -3.84 -66.22 -2.03
C VAL A 1276 -2.32 -66.34 -1.95
N ILE A 1277 -1.83 -67.23 -1.07
CA ILE A 1277 -0.40 -67.55 -0.92
C ILE A 1277 -0.13 -68.95 -1.48
N LEU A 1278 0.84 -69.06 -2.39
CA LEU A 1278 1.17 -70.30 -3.13
C LEU A 1278 2.26 -71.18 -2.55
#